data_AF-A0A3B0PLN4-F1
#
_entry.id   AF-A0A3B0PLN4-F1
#
_cell.length_a   1.000
_cell.length_b   1.000
_cell.length_c   1.000
_cell.angle_alpha   90.00
_cell.angle_beta   90.00
_cell.angle_gamma   90.00
#
_symmetry.space_group_name_H-M   'P 1'
#
loop_
_entity.id
_entity.type
_entity.pdbx_description
1 polymer ?
#
loop_
_entity_poly.entity_id
_entity_poly.type
_entity_poly.pdbx_seq_one_letter_code
_entity_poly.pdbx_strand_id
1 'polypeptide(L)'
;MQSIIADIKDEAKKQELLEKLAKQTKHSLESLQEMDKIAIEAKKQVAKETGDEIDQIAADMLALEYPGGVTAPAVLAIQNKLNKIKDSDFSNAKKLEEAQKIKDTFDAHNEKIKEVKEAIKKLDASKHKQFNSLLDNANYLYDNEEKVLEFDDILKKIQEEQIRQYDDFKAQIEALKNLTDAEKETFKNSLNETSSVEDIKNKLKEAYKKDLENFIKNMDYPGKPDSQAQNNLISGLTDDKYVDEIAYKNELDRLKELNKLVDTAKENLKSIKGDKTELNNKFNEANDEAKLKALLVAIEDERLKEERAAKRAELDSYIDSLPYPDGSTKAKDDLKKLYEADSLEMSDLVEKEKYFKETIDPKVREAKNKIAKLSTEDQEKLNAEFKNAGSEEKLDALLAKINEAFNNSKEAQKSVIDELTHLSLEQKEALKNQIDKATDFADVKKIVDRAQLLDKIEEAKSIITPESYALDENPEVKAIIDETIKSLKNQIEGLTDDQVATKKAELDELNKKLKEYKNQIEALTDNEVNNPTETKVDLAKELAKISNKDQFPNLDLEIAKAKLKKVASDLDYPGKPNNAAIKELQAQIEAVTTQEQLNQLDDRIKNVLPNKIAQAKAKIAEVRDSETTTRKQDLNRQLDEADTDEEFDALFKNIEKYKAQGDEEYSNKLKERLKEQAARLPYPSTNAAAKTALERRIEAETDIAELEKLQNETIPSMLNKINELKEEIAKRSPENITKLNEKLNNASTPEELAAIDAEITKAINDEKAAIAAKIDALAHLTPEQKDAAKAKLDNKTYSEMEDVLERAKRDNLLGLVNKLGYNDSETLPAPARTSLRGAVETTPKNELDSKLTELEALKTAIENEKTEIDQINYSSDDAEGKNDLNERLNNLTTSADVSSLVNPSEINNKLSVYKEIINDVNNPLSPTQKSDLISDLDKLPKNGAESALRKEIFKEKRNAVKTKINGLSNLSDERKQQLISELASFEEQDKTSSFEDFKNKVDQLSAKLLEAQKEDLIAKIAKIPFTNKRNNNDVAAGENTEGENVSPNASSALEGLVNSINSPQTYKTQKEYIEQYEKNLIAKQIEINEIKDQNEKAALLAAADKIQDKDSFNSLDTPIAKALDKDFIDTLSNLTQDEKNEFKDKLAKQDDETLRENIKQQAQNKNDLKGKKNELNAIIDAIPYPKQDMTAYNRSIKHLKDAVEALDENANFENEKNKLNGLKTAVDNAVKALPNIPYNDEGSTDEVPALNTIKAKIDSLTETADVTSLLGDDW
;
A
#
# COMPACT_ATOMS: atom_id res chain seq x y z
N MET A 1 -5.97 -52.45 -101.72
CA MET A 1 -5.36 -51.18 -102.17
C MET A 1 -4.35 -51.40 -103.28
N GLN A 2 -3.21 -52.06 -103.05
CA GLN A 2 -2.25 -52.39 -104.13
C GLN A 2 -2.89 -53.22 -105.26
N SER A 3 -3.75 -54.18 -104.93
CA SER A 3 -4.53 -54.93 -105.92
C SER A 3 -5.47 -54.04 -106.75
N ILE A 4 -6.10 -53.02 -106.15
CA ILE A 4 -6.98 -52.09 -106.89
C ILE A 4 -6.16 -51.17 -107.78
N ILE A 5 -5.03 -50.67 -107.29
CA ILE A 5 -4.13 -49.83 -108.07
C ILE A 5 -3.55 -50.62 -109.26
N ALA A 6 -3.34 -51.93 -109.11
CA ALA A 6 -2.85 -52.79 -110.19
C ALA A 6 -3.81 -52.85 -111.39
N ASP A 7 -5.12 -52.70 -111.14
CA ASP A 7 -6.19 -52.76 -112.15
C ASP A 7 -6.31 -51.47 -112.99
N ILE A 8 -5.58 -50.41 -112.62
CA ILE A 8 -5.50 -49.16 -113.39
C ILE A 8 -4.64 -49.38 -114.65
N LYS A 9 -5.19 -49.01 -115.81
CA LYS A 9 -4.55 -49.05 -117.13
C LYS A 9 -3.72 -47.80 -117.43
N ASP A 10 -4.07 -46.63 -116.89
CA ASP A 10 -3.23 -45.42 -116.97
C ASP A 10 -1.99 -45.61 -116.08
N GLU A 11 -0.88 -46.01 -116.70
CA GLU A 11 0.34 -46.31 -115.96
C GLU A 11 0.94 -45.09 -115.25
N ALA A 12 0.71 -43.86 -115.75
CA ALA A 12 1.17 -42.67 -115.04
C ALA A 12 0.40 -42.49 -113.72
N LYS A 13 -0.93 -42.66 -113.77
CA LYS A 13 -1.77 -42.53 -112.57
C LYS A 13 -1.57 -43.70 -111.59
N LYS A 14 -1.37 -44.91 -112.11
CA LYS A 14 -1.01 -46.10 -111.33
C LYS A 14 0.30 -45.92 -110.57
N GLN A 15 1.33 -45.38 -111.22
CA GLN A 15 2.61 -45.08 -110.57
C GLN A 15 2.47 -43.99 -109.49
N GLU A 16 1.73 -42.91 -109.78
CA GLU A 16 1.46 -41.82 -108.83
C GLU A 16 0.81 -42.34 -107.53
N LEU A 17 -0.20 -43.21 -107.65
CA LEU A 17 -0.91 -43.78 -106.51
C LEU A 17 -0.08 -44.81 -105.74
N LEU A 18 0.77 -45.60 -106.43
CA LEU A 18 1.73 -46.49 -105.77
C LEU A 18 2.78 -45.70 -104.97
N GLU A 19 3.27 -44.58 -105.49
CA GLU A 19 4.21 -43.70 -104.78
C GLU A 19 3.56 -43.02 -103.57
N LYS A 20 2.32 -42.51 -103.73
CA LYS A 20 1.54 -41.97 -102.62
C LYS A 20 1.32 -43.03 -101.53
N LEU A 21 1.03 -44.28 -101.92
CA LEU A 21 0.85 -45.39 -100.98
C LEU A 21 2.14 -45.79 -100.27
N ALA A 22 3.28 -45.79 -100.97
CA ALA A 22 4.58 -46.12 -100.42
C ALA A 22 5.08 -45.10 -99.36
N LYS A 23 4.57 -43.86 -99.41
CA LYS A 23 4.88 -42.79 -98.45
C LYS A 23 4.10 -42.91 -97.12
N GLN A 24 3.12 -43.82 -97.02
CA GLN A 24 2.31 -43.97 -95.81
C GLN A 24 2.93 -44.99 -94.84
N THR A 25 3.24 -44.55 -93.62
CA THR A 25 3.73 -45.39 -92.53
C THR A 25 2.58 -46.00 -91.73
N LYS A 26 2.59 -47.32 -91.50
CA LYS A 26 1.43 -48.14 -91.15
C LYS A 26 0.80 -47.95 -89.74
N HIS A 27 1.01 -46.82 -89.06
CA HIS A 27 0.64 -46.68 -87.63
C HIS A 27 0.03 -45.34 -87.18
N SER A 28 -0.26 -44.36 -88.05
CA SER A 28 -0.99 -43.14 -87.66
C SER A 28 -2.40 -43.09 -88.26
N LEU A 29 -3.34 -42.46 -87.54
CA LEU A 29 -4.71 -42.23 -88.01
C LEU A 29 -4.73 -41.41 -89.32
N GLU A 30 -3.82 -40.44 -89.45
CA GLU A 30 -3.63 -39.64 -90.67
C GLU A 30 -3.13 -40.48 -91.84
N SER A 31 -2.22 -41.44 -91.62
CA SER A 31 -1.80 -42.37 -92.68
C SER A 31 -2.92 -43.33 -93.09
N LEU A 32 -3.79 -43.76 -92.17
CA LEU A 32 -4.99 -44.53 -92.52
C LEU A 32 -5.98 -43.73 -93.38
N GLN A 33 -6.26 -42.47 -93.00
CA GLN A 33 -7.13 -41.58 -93.78
C GLN A 33 -6.57 -41.27 -95.17
N GLU A 34 -5.26 -41.08 -95.28
CA GLU A 34 -4.61 -40.81 -96.58
C GLU A 34 -4.53 -42.08 -97.44
N MET A 35 -4.35 -43.26 -96.83
CA MET A 35 -4.49 -44.54 -97.52
C MET A 35 -5.91 -44.75 -98.05
N ASP A 36 -6.95 -44.37 -97.31
CA ASP A 36 -8.34 -44.42 -97.80
C ASP A 36 -8.55 -43.48 -98.99
N LYS A 37 -8.05 -42.24 -98.95
CA LYS A 37 -8.09 -41.34 -100.13
C LYS A 37 -7.40 -41.92 -101.35
N ILE A 38 -6.22 -42.53 -101.17
CA ILE A 38 -5.49 -43.21 -102.25
C ILE A 38 -6.30 -44.38 -102.80
N ALA A 39 -6.97 -45.16 -101.94
CA ALA A 39 -7.84 -46.24 -102.36
C ALA A 39 -9.04 -45.76 -103.17
N ILE A 40 -9.64 -44.63 -102.78
CA ILE A 40 -10.76 -44.00 -103.46
C ILE A 40 -10.32 -43.46 -104.82
N GLU A 41 -9.20 -42.73 -104.87
CA GLU A 41 -8.64 -42.18 -106.10
C GLU A 41 -8.27 -43.31 -107.08
N ALA A 42 -7.77 -44.44 -106.56
CA ALA A 42 -7.53 -45.65 -107.35
C ALA A 42 -8.83 -46.25 -107.92
N LYS A 43 -9.85 -46.46 -107.08
CA LYS A 43 -11.15 -47.00 -107.52
C LYS A 43 -11.83 -46.10 -108.56
N LYS A 44 -11.77 -44.78 -108.37
CA LYS A 44 -12.31 -43.78 -109.30
C LYS A 44 -11.62 -43.83 -110.66
N GLN A 45 -10.30 -43.99 -110.66
CA GLN A 45 -9.52 -44.15 -111.89
C GLN A 45 -9.85 -45.48 -112.60
N VAL A 46 -9.95 -46.59 -111.88
CA VAL A 46 -10.37 -47.89 -112.44
C VAL A 46 -11.76 -47.78 -113.08
N ALA A 47 -12.75 -47.20 -112.37
CA ALA A 47 -14.12 -47.02 -112.87
C ALA A 47 -14.20 -46.11 -114.11
N LYS A 48 -13.32 -45.11 -114.21
CA LYS A 48 -13.21 -44.23 -115.38
C LYS A 48 -12.68 -44.96 -116.62
N GLU A 49 -11.78 -45.93 -116.43
CA GLU A 49 -11.13 -46.68 -117.51
C GLU A 49 -11.91 -47.92 -117.98
N THR A 50 -12.80 -48.45 -117.13
CA THR A 50 -13.73 -49.54 -117.49
C THR A 50 -15.00 -49.04 -118.15
N GLY A 51 -15.37 -47.76 -117.96
CA GLY A 51 -16.58 -47.16 -118.53
C GLY A 51 -17.88 -47.57 -117.83
N ASP A 52 -17.81 -48.14 -116.62
CA ASP A 52 -18.99 -48.48 -115.80
C ASP A 52 -19.42 -47.24 -114.99
N GLU A 53 -20.49 -46.60 -115.44
CA GLU A 53 -21.01 -45.36 -114.83
C GLU A 53 -21.52 -45.58 -113.39
N ILE A 54 -21.96 -46.79 -113.02
CA ILE A 54 -22.41 -47.07 -111.63
C ILE A 54 -21.22 -47.17 -110.68
N ASP A 55 -20.09 -47.73 -111.14
CA ASP A 55 -18.85 -47.76 -110.35
C ASP A 55 -18.23 -46.36 -110.17
N GLN A 56 -18.45 -45.45 -111.11
CA GLN A 56 -18.07 -44.04 -110.93
C GLN A 56 -18.91 -43.37 -109.85
N ILE A 57 -20.22 -43.64 -109.79
CA ILE A 57 -21.11 -43.15 -108.72
C ILE A 57 -20.67 -43.72 -107.36
N ALA A 58 -20.32 -45.01 -107.28
CA ALA A 58 -19.82 -45.64 -106.06
C ALA A 58 -18.47 -45.06 -105.61
N ALA A 59 -17.60 -44.68 -106.56
CA ALA A 59 -16.35 -44.00 -106.24
C ALA A 59 -16.56 -42.56 -105.74
N ASP A 60 -17.53 -41.84 -106.31
CA ASP A 60 -17.90 -40.48 -105.87
C ASP A 60 -18.48 -40.47 -104.45
N MET A 61 -19.30 -41.47 -104.10
CA MET A 61 -19.81 -41.66 -102.74
C MET A 61 -18.67 -41.84 -101.71
N LEU A 62 -17.64 -42.63 -102.02
CA LEU A 62 -16.54 -42.85 -101.06
C LEU A 62 -15.75 -41.56 -100.80
N ALA A 63 -15.85 -40.55 -101.65
CA ALA A 63 -15.20 -39.25 -101.48
C ALA A 63 -15.93 -38.29 -100.52
N LEU A 64 -17.08 -38.69 -99.95
CA LEU A 64 -17.81 -37.89 -98.95
C LEU A 64 -16.99 -37.75 -97.66
N GLU A 65 -16.86 -36.53 -97.15
CA GLU A 65 -15.93 -36.19 -96.06
C GLU A 65 -16.48 -36.44 -94.65
N TYR A 66 -17.17 -37.56 -94.41
CA TYR A 66 -17.61 -37.91 -93.05
C TYR A 66 -16.40 -38.11 -92.11
N PRO A 67 -16.50 -37.73 -90.82
CA PRO A 67 -15.43 -37.95 -89.83
C PRO A 67 -14.87 -39.38 -89.79
N GLY A 68 -15.72 -40.40 -89.92
CA GLY A 68 -15.39 -41.83 -89.98
C GLY A 68 -14.93 -42.33 -91.36
N GLY A 69 -14.80 -41.44 -92.36
CA GLY A 69 -14.34 -41.75 -93.71
C GLY A 69 -15.20 -42.82 -94.40
N VAL A 70 -14.56 -43.75 -95.11
CA VAL A 70 -15.25 -44.85 -95.83
C VAL A 70 -15.95 -45.85 -94.89
N THR A 71 -15.65 -45.79 -93.60
CA THR A 71 -16.26 -46.65 -92.56
C THR A 71 -17.43 -45.98 -91.84
N ALA A 72 -17.73 -44.71 -92.15
CA ALA A 72 -18.87 -44.03 -91.57
C ALA A 72 -20.17 -44.80 -91.87
N PRO A 73 -21.05 -45.03 -90.88
CA PRO A 73 -22.32 -45.72 -91.06
C PRO A 73 -23.16 -45.16 -92.22
N ALA A 74 -23.14 -43.84 -92.39
CA ALA A 74 -23.75 -43.16 -93.53
C ALA A 74 -23.20 -43.66 -94.87
N VAL A 75 -21.87 -43.63 -95.06
CA VAL A 75 -21.20 -44.04 -96.31
C VAL A 75 -21.44 -45.52 -96.61
N LEU A 76 -21.37 -46.39 -95.59
CA LEU A 76 -21.67 -47.82 -95.72
C LEU A 76 -23.12 -48.07 -96.14
N ALA A 77 -24.07 -47.28 -95.62
CA ALA A 77 -25.47 -47.39 -96.01
C ALA A 77 -25.71 -47.00 -97.48
N ILE A 78 -25.04 -45.95 -97.99
CA ILE A 78 -25.10 -45.58 -99.41
C ILE A 78 -24.48 -46.69 -100.28
N GLN A 79 -23.34 -47.24 -99.85
CA GLN A 79 -22.62 -48.27 -100.59
C GLN A 79 -23.46 -49.54 -100.77
N ASN A 80 -24.13 -49.97 -99.69
CA ASN A 80 -25.01 -51.13 -99.72
C ASN A 80 -26.18 -50.96 -100.70
N LYS A 81 -26.66 -49.72 -100.92
CA LYS A 81 -27.75 -49.43 -101.87
C LYS A 81 -27.28 -49.43 -103.30
N LEU A 82 -26.11 -48.84 -103.57
CA LEU A 82 -25.48 -48.91 -104.89
C LEU A 82 -25.18 -50.37 -105.29
N ASN A 83 -24.69 -51.19 -104.36
CA ASN A 83 -24.50 -52.62 -104.60
C ASN A 83 -25.83 -53.34 -104.92
N LYS A 84 -26.90 -53.08 -104.14
CA LYS A 84 -28.25 -53.62 -104.42
C LYS A 84 -28.78 -53.23 -105.80
N ILE A 85 -28.52 -52.01 -106.27
CA ILE A 85 -28.89 -51.57 -107.61
C ILE A 85 -28.07 -52.32 -108.67
N LYS A 86 -26.76 -52.49 -108.44
CA LYS A 86 -25.87 -53.24 -109.34
C LYS A 86 -26.30 -54.70 -109.50
N ASP A 87 -26.76 -55.32 -108.41
CA ASP A 87 -27.17 -56.73 -108.35
C ASP A 87 -28.66 -56.97 -108.68
N SER A 88 -29.44 -55.93 -108.96
CA SER A 88 -30.87 -56.04 -109.29
C SER A 88 -31.14 -56.63 -110.69
N ASP A 89 -32.37 -57.11 -110.94
CA ASP A 89 -32.81 -57.57 -112.27
C ASP A 89 -33.17 -56.43 -113.24
N PHE A 90 -32.88 -55.17 -112.88
CA PHE A 90 -33.17 -54.02 -113.73
C PHE A 90 -32.38 -54.03 -115.05
N SER A 91 -32.93 -53.40 -116.09
CA SER A 91 -32.15 -53.11 -117.30
C SER A 91 -31.00 -52.16 -116.96
N ASN A 92 -29.89 -52.24 -117.71
CA ASN A 92 -28.71 -51.39 -117.46
C ASN A 92 -29.06 -49.89 -117.43
N ALA A 93 -29.99 -49.43 -118.28
CA ALA A 93 -30.46 -48.04 -118.27
C ALA A 93 -31.21 -47.67 -116.97
N LYS A 94 -32.00 -48.60 -116.41
CA LYS A 94 -32.75 -48.37 -115.17
C LYS A 94 -31.87 -48.49 -113.92
N LYS A 95 -30.86 -49.37 -113.93
CA LYS A 95 -29.82 -49.42 -112.88
C LYS A 95 -29.08 -48.09 -112.78
N LEU A 96 -28.69 -47.54 -113.92
CA LEU A 96 -28.02 -46.24 -113.99
C LEU A 96 -28.93 -45.10 -113.50
N GLU A 97 -30.21 -45.08 -113.89
CA GLU A 97 -31.18 -44.08 -113.42
C GLU A 97 -31.34 -44.10 -111.89
N GLU A 98 -31.48 -45.28 -111.28
CA GLU A 98 -31.61 -45.43 -109.83
C GLU A 98 -30.29 -45.09 -109.09
N ALA A 99 -29.15 -45.47 -109.65
CA ALA A 99 -27.85 -45.08 -109.10
C ALA A 99 -27.64 -43.55 -109.19
N GLN A 100 -28.11 -42.90 -110.26
CA GLN A 100 -28.02 -41.46 -110.44
C GLN A 100 -28.92 -40.71 -109.44
N LYS A 101 -30.11 -41.23 -109.10
CA LYS A 101 -30.94 -40.66 -108.01
C LYS A 101 -30.22 -40.69 -106.66
N ILE A 102 -29.49 -41.77 -106.37
CA ILE A 102 -28.64 -41.85 -105.17
C ILE A 102 -27.51 -40.82 -105.24
N LYS A 103 -26.86 -40.67 -106.40
CA LYS A 103 -25.81 -39.67 -106.62
C LYS A 103 -26.28 -38.25 -106.38
N ASP A 104 -27.38 -37.86 -107.03
CA ASP A 104 -27.96 -36.53 -106.90
C ASP A 104 -28.32 -36.25 -105.43
N THR A 105 -28.75 -37.28 -104.69
CA THR A 105 -29.06 -37.15 -103.27
C THR A 105 -27.80 -36.88 -102.45
N PHE A 106 -26.72 -37.66 -102.56
CA PHE A 106 -25.54 -37.38 -101.72
C PHE A 106 -24.76 -36.14 -102.18
N ASP A 107 -24.78 -35.80 -103.48
CA ASP A 107 -24.18 -34.57 -104.00
C ASP A 107 -24.87 -33.33 -103.41
N ALA A 108 -26.19 -33.34 -103.29
CA ALA A 108 -26.96 -32.24 -102.69
C ALA A 108 -26.65 -32.02 -101.20
N HIS A 109 -26.12 -33.04 -100.50
CA HIS A 109 -25.91 -33.01 -99.05
C HIS A 109 -24.44 -32.89 -98.63
N ASN A 110 -23.49 -33.02 -99.56
CA ASN A 110 -22.05 -32.96 -99.24
C ASN A 110 -21.63 -31.61 -98.60
N GLU A 111 -22.24 -30.50 -99.01
CA GLU A 111 -21.99 -29.19 -98.39
C GLU A 111 -22.52 -29.11 -96.94
N LYS A 112 -23.63 -29.79 -96.62
CA LYS A 112 -24.13 -29.88 -95.24
C LYS A 112 -23.19 -30.68 -94.32
N ILE A 113 -22.55 -31.72 -94.83
CA ILE A 113 -21.53 -32.49 -94.08
C ILE A 113 -20.36 -31.58 -93.69
N LYS A 114 -19.88 -30.76 -94.64
CA LYS A 114 -18.80 -29.79 -94.39
C LYS A 114 -19.22 -28.71 -93.40
N GLU A 115 -20.43 -28.17 -93.54
CA GLU A 115 -20.98 -27.16 -92.63
C GLU A 115 -21.04 -27.66 -91.18
N VAL A 116 -21.54 -28.88 -90.96
CA VAL A 116 -21.57 -29.49 -89.63
C VAL A 116 -20.16 -29.69 -89.07
N LYS A 117 -19.19 -30.15 -89.87
CA LYS A 117 -17.78 -30.29 -89.42
C LYS A 117 -17.19 -28.96 -88.97
N GLU A 118 -17.44 -27.88 -89.71
CA GLU A 118 -16.99 -26.54 -89.33
C GLU A 118 -17.70 -26.02 -88.08
N ALA A 119 -18.98 -26.34 -87.89
CA ALA A 119 -19.70 -26.01 -86.68
C ALA A 119 -19.15 -26.77 -85.44
N ILE A 120 -18.80 -28.05 -85.59
CA ILE A 120 -18.23 -28.87 -84.51
C ILE A 120 -16.88 -28.31 -84.03
N LYS A 121 -16.03 -27.83 -84.95
CA LYS A 121 -14.72 -27.23 -84.61
C LYS A 121 -14.84 -26.02 -83.67
N LYS A 122 -15.98 -25.35 -83.64
CA LYS A 122 -16.24 -24.18 -82.79
C LYS A 122 -16.67 -24.52 -81.36
N LEU A 123 -16.85 -25.80 -81.02
CA LEU A 123 -17.11 -26.28 -79.66
C LEU A 123 -15.81 -26.62 -78.92
N ASP A 124 -15.89 -26.75 -77.59
CA ASP A 124 -14.79 -27.32 -76.81
C ASP A 124 -14.42 -28.74 -77.30
N ALA A 125 -13.12 -29.05 -77.31
CA ALA A 125 -12.57 -30.31 -77.83
C ALA A 125 -13.20 -31.56 -77.17
N SER A 126 -13.62 -31.44 -75.90
CA SER A 126 -14.31 -32.51 -75.19
C SER A 126 -15.63 -32.94 -75.85
N LYS A 127 -16.26 -32.06 -76.64
CA LYS A 127 -17.54 -32.29 -77.32
C LYS A 127 -17.39 -32.79 -78.74
N HIS A 128 -16.21 -32.65 -79.37
CA HIS A 128 -15.99 -33.02 -80.76
C HIS A 128 -16.32 -34.49 -81.03
N LYS A 129 -15.94 -35.40 -80.12
CA LYS A 129 -16.22 -36.83 -80.25
C LYS A 129 -17.72 -37.13 -80.33
N GLN A 130 -18.52 -36.46 -79.48
CA GLN A 130 -19.96 -36.64 -79.42
C GLN A 130 -20.62 -36.20 -80.74
N PHE A 131 -20.28 -35.00 -81.23
CA PHE A 131 -20.94 -34.46 -82.42
C PHE A 131 -20.41 -35.05 -83.74
N ASN A 132 -19.11 -35.42 -83.81
CA ASN A 132 -18.59 -36.15 -84.97
C ASN A 132 -19.29 -37.51 -85.12
N SER A 133 -19.59 -38.20 -84.00
CA SER A 133 -20.35 -39.44 -84.02
C SER A 133 -21.80 -39.24 -84.50
N LEU A 134 -22.44 -38.10 -84.18
CA LEU A 134 -23.77 -37.78 -84.70
C LEU A 134 -23.73 -37.54 -86.22
N LEU A 135 -22.70 -36.83 -86.69
CA LEU A 135 -22.51 -36.56 -88.11
C LEU A 135 -22.26 -37.85 -88.92
N ASP A 136 -21.45 -38.79 -88.41
CA ASP A 136 -21.16 -40.07 -89.08
C ASP A 136 -22.39 -40.96 -89.32
N ASN A 137 -23.48 -40.73 -88.57
CA ASN A 137 -24.73 -41.48 -88.69
C ASN A 137 -25.79 -40.77 -89.56
N ALA A 138 -25.57 -39.53 -89.98
CA ALA A 138 -26.55 -38.75 -90.72
C ALA A 138 -26.48 -39.03 -92.24
N ASN A 139 -27.55 -39.54 -92.85
CA ASN A 139 -27.71 -39.66 -94.32
C ASN A 139 -29.20 -39.60 -94.73
N TYR A 140 -29.49 -39.37 -96.02
CA TYR A 140 -30.85 -39.17 -96.54
C TYR A 140 -31.34 -40.25 -97.54
N LEU A 141 -30.83 -41.47 -97.48
CA LEU A 141 -31.28 -42.50 -98.41
C LEU A 141 -32.33 -43.42 -97.73
N TYR A 142 -33.47 -43.64 -98.41
CA TYR A 142 -34.49 -44.72 -98.33
C TYR A 142 -35.85 -44.56 -97.63
N ASP A 143 -36.80 -45.18 -98.33
CA ASP A 143 -38.22 -45.44 -98.09
C ASP A 143 -38.53 -46.42 -96.93
N ASN A 144 -38.51 -45.99 -95.67
CA ASN A 144 -39.46 -46.49 -94.66
C ASN A 144 -39.36 -45.77 -93.30
N GLU A 145 -40.52 -45.69 -92.64
CA GLU A 145 -40.83 -45.01 -91.38
C GLU A 145 -39.97 -45.47 -90.18
N GLU A 146 -38.89 -44.77 -89.85
CA GLU A 146 -38.39 -44.60 -88.47
C GLU A 146 -37.39 -43.41 -88.40
N LYS A 147 -37.55 -42.55 -87.39
CA LYS A 147 -36.93 -41.21 -87.26
C LYS A 147 -35.41 -41.16 -87.54
N VAL A 148 -35.02 -40.42 -88.58
CA VAL A 148 -33.63 -40.04 -88.86
C VAL A 148 -33.37 -38.60 -88.41
N LEU A 149 -32.22 -38.35 -87.77
CA LEU A 149 -31.74 -37.00 -87.41
C LEU A 149 -31.30 -36.26 -88.68
N GLU A 150 -31.91 -35.11 -88.94
CA GLU A 150 -31.54 -34.24 -90.05
C GLU A 150 -30.24 -33.48 -89.73
N PHE A 151 -29.43 -33.12 -90.74
CA PHE A 151 -28.21 -32.33 -90.51
C PHE A 151 -28.51 -31.02 -89.75
N ASP A 152 -29.70 -30.45 -89.97
CA ASP A 152 -30.16 -29.21 -89.33
C ASP A 152 -30.40 -29.39 -87.82
N ASP A 153 -30.81 -30.59 -87.37
CA ASP A 153 -30.94 -30.91 -85.94
C ASP A 153 -29.57 -31.02 -85.26
N ILE A 154 -28.56 -31.52 -85.97
CA ILE A 154 -27.18 -31.58 -85.48
C ILE A 154 -26.63 -30.16 -85.34
N LEU A 155 -26.83 -29.30 -86.34
CA LEU A 155 -26.44 -27.89 -86.28
C LEU A 155 -27.11 -27.14 -85.12
N LYS A 156 -28.40 -27.38 -84.90
CA LYS A 156 -29.14 -26.77 -83.77
C LYS A 156 -28.59 -27.20 -82.42
N LYS A 157 -28.30 -28.49 -82.23
CA LYS A 157 -27.68 -28.99 -80.98
C LYS A 157 -26.27 -28.44 -80.76
N ILE A 158 -25.50 -28.22 -81.83
CA ILE A 158 -24.20 -27.55 -81.76
C ILE A 158 -24.37 -26.09 -81.31
N GLN A 159 -25.35 -25.37 -81.84
CA GLN A 159 -25.65 -23.98 -81.42
C GLN A 159 -26.09 -23.89 -79.96
N GLU A 160 -26.96 -24.78 -79.49
CA GLU A 160 -27.40 -24.82 -78.08
C GLU A 160 -26.22 -25.06 -77.13
N GLU A 161 -25.27 -25.92 -77.51
CA GLU A 161 -24.08 -26.19 -76.71
C GLU A 161 -23.09 -25.01 -76.73
N GLN A 162 -22.96 -24.29 -77.85
CA GLN A 162 -22.19 -23.03 -77.89
C GLN A 162 -22.77 -22.00 -76.92
N ILE A 163 -24.10 -21.80 -76.92
CA ILE A 163 -24.77 -20.83 -76.03
C ILE A 163 -24.51 -21.17 -74.56
N ARG A 164 -24.68 -22.44 -74.17
CA ARG A 164 -24.38 -22.87 -72.78
C ARG A 164 -22.94 -22.60 -72.38
N GLN A 165 -21.99 -22.84 -73.27
CA GLN A 165 -20.59 -22.57 -73.04
C GLN A 165 -20.33 -21.07 -72.82
N TYR A 166 -20.96 -20.19 -73.60
CA TYR A 166 -20.88 -18.74 -73.41
C TYR A 166 -21.47 -18.28 -72.07
N ASP A 167 -22.61 -18.82 -71.67
CA ASP A 167 -23.28 -18.45 -70.41
C ASP A 167 -22.46 -18.85 -69.18
N ASP A 168 -21.77 -20.00 -69.23
CA ASP A 168 -20.87 -20.43 -68.15
C ASP A 168 -19.70 -19.44 -67.96
N PHE A 169 -19.07 -19.00 -69.04
CA PHE A 169 -18.02 -17.98 -68.97
C PHE A 169 -18.52 -16.62 -68.46
N LYS A 170 -19.74 -16.21 -68.82
CA LYS A 170 -20.37 -14.99 -68.27
C LYS A 170 -20.63 -15.13 -66.76
N ALA A 171 -21.06 -16.30 -66.30
CA ALA A 171 -21.26 -16.57 -64.87
C ALA A 171 -19.94 -16.49 -64.09
N GLN A 172 -18.83 -16.98 -64.66
CA GLN A 172 -17.51 -16.87 -64.05
C GLN A 172 -17.05 -15.41 -63.91
N ILE A 173 -17.30 -14.55 -64.92
CA ILE A 173 -17.04 -13.10 -64.82
C ILE A 173 -17.93 -12.45 -63.75
N GLU A 174 -19.20 -12.83 -63.67
CA GLU A 174 -20.13 -12.28 -62.69
C GLU A 174 -19.72 -12.58 -61.24
N ALA A 175 -19.12 -13.74 -61.00
CA ALA A 175 -18.64 -14.18 -59.70
C ALA A 175 -17.40 -13.42 -59.18
N LEU A 176 -16.73 -12.64 -60.03
CA LEU A 176 -15.57 -11.81 -59.65
C LEU A 176 -16.02 -10.62 -58.79
N LYS A 177 -15.46 -10.48 -57.59
CA LYS A 177 -16.00 -9.56 -56.55
C LYS A 177 -15.36 -8.18 -56.55
N ASN A 178 -14.16 -8.05 -57.11
CA ASN A 178 -13.37 -6.83 -57.09
C ASN A 178 -13.46 -6.07 -58.42
N LEU A 179 -14.05 -6.66 -59.47
CA LEU A 179 -14.50 -5.93 -60.65
C LEU A 179 -15.72 -5.06 -60.36
N THR A 180 -15.73 -3.86 -60.91
CA THR A 180 -16.92 -3.00 -60.94
C THR A 180 -17.97 -3.55 -61.91
N ASP A 181 -19.25 -3.19 -61.72
CA ASP A 181 -20.33 -3.60 -62.63
C ASP A 181 -20.05 -3.19 -64.09
N ALA A 182 -19.43 -2.02 -64.29
CA ALA A 182 -19.03 -1.56 -65.62
C ALA A 182 -17.91 -2.42 -66.25
N GLU A 183 -16.93 -2.85 -65.46
CA GLU A 183 -15.86 -3.75 -65.92
C GLU A 183 -16.41 -5.15 -66.22
N LYS A 184 -17.30 -5.68 -65.36
CA LYS A 184 -17.98 -6.96 -65.59
C LYS A 184 -18.74 -6.94 -66.91
N GLU A 185 -19.53 -5.89 -67.16
CA GLU A 185 -20.27 -5.75 -68.41
C GLU A 185 -19.35 -5.57 -69.62
N THR A 186 -18.22 -4.86 -69.46
CA THR A 186 -17.23 -4.74 -70.55
C THR A 186 -16.67 -6.11 -70.94
N PHE A 187 -16.26 -6.92 -69.97
CA PHE A 187 -15.75 -8.27 -70.24
C PHE A 187 -16.84 -9.19 -70.81
N LYS A 188 -18.05 -9.21 -70.23
CA LYS A 188 -19.18 -9.99 -70.76
C LYS A 188 -19.56 -9.61 -72.20
N ASN A 189 -19.53 -8.31 -72.54
CA ASN A 189 -19.81 -7.85 -73.90
C ASN A 189 -18.71 -8.26 -74.87
N SER A 190 -17.44 -8.19 -74.45
CA SER A 190 -16.32 -8.65 -75.27
C SER A 190 -16.37 -10.14 -75.63
N LEU A 191 -17.03 -10.97 -74.81
CA LEU A 191 -17.29 -12.37 -75.12
C LEU A 191 -18.25 -12.56 -76.31
N ASN A 192 -19.15 -11.61 -76.58
CA ASN A 192 -20.07 -11.73 -77.71
C ASN A 192 -19.40 -11.43 -79.07
N GLU A 193 -18.19 -10.86 -79.06
CA GLU A 193 -17.44 -10.45 -80.25
C GLU A 193 -16.39 -11.49 -80.67
N THR A 194 -16.17 -12.54 -79.87
CA THR A 194 -15.15 -13.56 -80.11
C THR A 194 -15.64 -14.70 -81.01
N SER A 195 -14.79 -15.18 -81.92
CA SER A 195 -15.13 -16.23 -82.89
C SER A 195 -14.69 -17.65 -82.49
N SER A 196 -13.93 -17.81 -81.40
CA SER A 196 -13.40 -19.11 -80.94
C SER A 196 -13.42 -19.28 -79.42
N VAL A 197 -13.45 -20.53 -78.96
CA VAL A 197 -13.37 -20.90 -77.54
C VAL A 197 -12.07 -20.44 -76.88
N GLU A 198 -10.97 -20.38 -77.64
CA GLU A 198 -9.67 -19.96 -77.12
C GLU A 198 -9.63 -18.45 -76.86
N ASP A 199 -10.28 -17.65 -77.71
CA ASP A 199 -10.41 -16.21 -77.51
C ASP A 199 -11.22 -15.89 -76.24
N ILE A 200 -12.28 -16.67 -75.97
CA ILE A 200 -13.10 -16.56 -74.76
C ILE A 200 -12.27 -16.86 -73.50
N LYS A 201 -11.48 -17.94 -73.54
CA LYS A 201 -10.58 -18.30 -72.41
C LYS A 201 -9.56 -17.21 -72.14
N ASN A 202 -9.01 -16.58 -73.17
CA ASN A 202 -8.07 -15.47 -73.02
C ASN A 202 -8.74 -14.22 -72.43
N LYS A 203 -9.98 -13.91 -72.84
CA LYS A 203 -10.76 -12.81 -72.23
C LYS A 203 -11.11 -13.05 -70.77
N LEU A 204 -11.36 -14.29 -70.38
CA LEU A 204 -11.56 -14.64 -68.97
C LEU A 204 -10.28 -14.44 -68.14
N LYS A 205 -9.10 -14.79 -68.66
CA LYS A 205 -7.81 -14.53 -67.99
C LYS A 205 -7.57 -13.04 -67.78
N GLU A 206 -7.90 -12.21 -68.76
CA GLU A 206 -7.86 -10.74 -68.62
C GLU A 206 -8.77 -10.25 -67.48
N ALA A 207 -9.98 -10.81 -67.36
CA ALA A 207 -10.91 -10.48 -66.28
C ALA A 207 -10.39 -10.90 -64.89
N TYR A 208 -9.81 -12.11 -64.75
CA TYR A 208 -9.17 -12.56 -63.51
C TYR A 208 -8.02 -11.67 -63.08
N LYS A 209 -7.13 -11.32 -64.01
CA LYS A 209 -6.02 -10.40 -63.75
C LYS A 209 -6.55 -9.05 -63.26
N LYS A 210 -7.59 -8.53 -63.92
CA LYS A 210 -8.18 -7.23 -63.56
C LYS A 210 -8.82 -7.23 -62.18
N ASP A 211 -9.47 -8.32 -61.79
CA ASP A 211 -10.04 -8.48 -60.44
C ASP A 211 -8.93 -8.45 -59.36
N LEU A 212 -7.83 -9.18 -59.57
CA LEU A 212 -6.67 -9.17 -58.67
C LEU A 212 -6.01 -7.78 -58.59
N GLU A 213 -5.89 -7.07 -59.71
CA GLU A 213 -5.41 -5.67 -59.72
C GLU A 213 -6.27 -4.76 -58.84
N ASN A 214 -7.60 -4.87 -58.96
CA ASN A 214 -8.53 -4.06 -58.17
C ASN A 214 -8.46 -4.43 -56.68
N PHE A 215 -8.28 -5.71 -56.34
CA PHE A 215 -8.04 -6.13 -54.96
C PHE A 215 -6.78 -5.46 -54.39
N ILE A 216 -5.65 -5.51 -55.12
CA ILE A 216 -4.38 -4.92 -54.68
C ILE A 216 -4.49 -3.40 -54.49
N LYS A 217 -5.14 -2.68 -55.42
CA LYS A 217 -5.35 -1.23 -55.32
C LYS A 217 -6.18 -0.82 -54.11
N ASN A 218 -7.01 -1.73 -53.60
CA ASN A 218 -7.83 -1.48 -52.42
C ASN A 218 -7.10 -1.72 -51.10
N MET A 219 -6.03 -2.51 -51.09
CA MET A 219 -5.17 -2.72 -49.91
C MET A 219 -4.69 -1.40 -49.31
N ASP A 220 -4.59 -1.33 -47.99
CA ASP A 220 -4.48 -0.06 -47.25
C ASP A 220 -3.02 0.40 -47.02
N TYR A 221 -2.18 0.29 -48.06
CA TYR A 221 -0.79 0.73 -48.02
C TYR A 221 -0.65 2.27 -47.94
N PRO A 222 0.40 2.78 -47.28
CA PRO A 222 0.70 4.21 -47.28
C PRO A 222 0.98 4.71 -48.70
N GLY A 223 0.28 5.77 -49.13
CA GLY A 223 0.39 6.32 -50.47
C GLY A 223 -0.58 5.75 -51.51
N LYS A 224 -1.58 4.95 -51.09
CA LYS A 224 -2.69 4.50 -51.95
C LYS A 224 -3.29 5.64 -52.80
N PRO A 225 -3.56 5.42 -54.11
CA PRO A 225 -3.42 4.15 -54.84
C PRO A 225 -2.02 3.87 -55.42
N ASP A 226 -1.05 4.78 -55.27
CA ASP A 226 0.24 4.76 -55.96
C ASP A 226 1.40 4.25 -55.08
N SER A 227 1.09 3.49 -54.03
CA SER A 227 2.15 2.94 -53.16
C SER A 227 3.08 2.03 -53.97
N GLN A 228 4.37 2.06 -53.64
CA GLN A 228 5.37 1.27 -54.36
C GLN A 228 5.11 -0.23 -54.18
N ALA A 229 4.62 -0.64 -53.02
CA ALA A 229 4.23 -2.01 -52.73
C ALA A 229 3.05 -2.47 -53.61
N GLN A 230 2.01 -1.64 -53.76
CA GLN A 230 0.89 -1.95 -54.66
C GLN A 230 1.34 -2.04 -56.11
N ASN A 231 2.19 -1.12 -56.57
CA ASN A 231 2.73 -1.14 -57.93
C ASN A 231 3.58 -2.39 -58.20
N ASN A 232 4.38 -2.82 -57.23
CA ASN A 232 5.18 -4.05 -57.33
C ASN A 232 4.30 -5.30 -57.34
N LEU A 233 3.24 -5.35 -56.52
CA LEU A 233 2.27 -6.45 -56.50
C LEU A 233 1.52 -6.55 -57.84
N ILE A 234 1.05 -5.42 -58.37
CA ILE A 234 0.36 -5.35 -59.68
C ILE A 234 1.31 -5.81 -60.80
N SER A 235 2.57 -5.34 -60.80
CA SER A 235 3.56 -5.73 -61.80
C SER A 235 3.90 -7.23 -61.75
N GLY A 236 3.67 -7.89 -60.62
CA GLY A 236 3.86 -9.33 -60.42
C GLY A 236 2.72 -10.20 -60.96
N LEU A 237 1.61 -9.60 -61.43
CA LEU A 237 0.50 -10.30 -62.07
C LEU A 237 0.83 -10.57 -63.55
N THR A 238 1.49 -11.69 -63.83
CA THR A 238 1.83 -12.12 -65.20
C THR A 238 0.72 -12.98 -65.81
N ASP A 239 0.48 -12.86 -67.12
CA ASP A 239 -0.65 -13.52 -67.81
C ASP A 239 -0.61 -15.06 -67.72
N ASP A 240 0.57 -15.65 -67.50
CA ASP A 240 0.75 -17.10 -67.36
C ASP A 240 0.34 -17.67 -65.99
N LYS A 241 0.12 -16.83 -64.97
CA LYS A 241 -0.15 -17.29 -63.59
C LYS A 241 -1.61 -17.63 -63.30
N TYR A 242 -2.55 -17.13 -64.09
CA TYR A 242 -4.00 -17.19 -63.79
C TYR A 242 -4.76 -17.79 -64.96
N VAL A 243 -4.24 -18.91 -65.48
CA VAL A 243 -4.74 -19.60 -66.68
C VAL A 243 -6.11 -20.26 -66.49
N ASP A 244 -6.54 -20.47 -65.25
CA ASP A 244 -7.83 -21.02 -64.86
C ASP A 244 -8.34 -20.46 -63.52
N GLU A 245 -9.56 -20.84 -63.13
CA GLU A 245 -10.23 -20.38 -61.92
C GLU A 245 -9.48 -20.77 -60.62
N ILE A 246 -8.81 -21.93 -60.60
CA ILE A 246 -8.09 -22.44 -59.43
C ILE A 246 -6.85 -21.59 -59.17
N ALA A 247 -6.10 -21.30 -60.23
CA ALA A 247 -4.91 -20.48 -60.16
C ALA A 247 -5.22 -19.04 -59.71
N TYR A 248 -6.33 -18.47 -60.18
CA TYR A 248 -6.85 -17.19 -59.70
C TYR A 248 -7.20 -17.22 -58.20
N LYS A 249 -7.97 -18.22 -57.73
CA LYS A 249 -8.38 -18.33 -56.32
C LYS A 249 -7.18 -18.44 -55.37
N ASN A 250 -6.18 -19.25 -55.73
CA ASN A 250 -4.97 -19.43 -54.91
C ASN A 250 -4.21 -18.12 -54.71
N GLU A 251 -4.08 -17.29 -55.75
CA GLU A 251 -3.41 -15.99 -55.61
C GLU A 251 -4.26 -14.98 -54.85
N LEU A 252 -5.58 -14.97 -55.05
CA LEU A 252 -6.48 -14.13 -54.27
C LEU A 252 -6.37 -14.43 -52.77
N ASP A 253 -6.33 -15.71 -52.38
CA ASP A 253 -6.19 -16.10 -50.98
C ASP A 253 -4.82 -15.71 -50.40
N ARG A 254 -3.74 -15.86 -51.18
CA ARG A 254 -2.42 -15.34 -50.81
C ARG A 254 -2.44 -13.82 -50.59
N LEU A 255 -3.10 -13.07 -51.46
CA LEU A 255 -3.23 -11.61 -51.33
C LEU A 255 -4.09 -11.20 -50.12
N LYS A 256 -5.12 -11.97 -49.75
CA LYS A 256 -5.91 -11.75 -48.53
C LYS A 256 -5.06 -11.91 -47.27
N GLU A 257 -4.24 -12.96 -47.19
CA GLU A 257 -3.32 -13.15 -46.06
C GLU A 257 -2.30 -12.02 -45.98
N LEU A 258 -1.78 -11.58 -47.13
CA LEU A 258 -0.92 -10.40 -47.20
C LEU A 258 -1.63 -9.14 -46.68
N ASN A 259 -2.90 -8.93 -47.04
CA ASN A 259 -3.68 -7.76 -46.61
C ASN A 259 -3.87 -7.71 -45.08
N LYS A 260 -4.05 -8.86 -44.41
CA LYS A 260 -4.13 -8.89 -42.94
C LYS A 260 -2.87 -8.35 -42.27
N LEU A 261 -1.70 -8.66 -42.83
CA LEU A 261 -0.42 -8.14 -42.32
C LEU A 261 -0.27 -6.64 -42.58
N VAL A 262 -0.77 -6.13 -43.71
CA VAL A 262 -0.85 -4.69 -44.00
C VAL A 262 -1.71 -3.98 -42.96
N ASP A 263 -2.91 -4.50 -42.69
CA ASP A 263 -3.83 -3.91 -41.70
C ASP A 263 -3.22 -3.91 -40.29
N THR A 264 -2.54 -5.00 -39.91
CA THR A 264 -1.84 -5.11 -38.62
C THR A 264 -0.69 -4.11 -38.51
N ALA A 265 0.13 -3.99 -39.56
CA ALA A 265 1.24 -3.03 -39.58
C ALA A 265 0.72 -1.58 -39.49
N LYS A 266 -0.37 -1.26 -40.19
CA LYS A 266 -1.01 0.06 -40.14
C LYS A 266 -1.52 0.40 -38.74
N GLU A 267 -2.16 -0.54 -38.06
CA GLU A 267 -2.69 -0.31 -36.72
C GLU A 267 -1.56 -0.14 -35.69
N ASN A 268 -0.55 -1.03 -35.72
CA ASN A 268 0.60 -0.93 -34.82
C ASN A 268 1.37 0.37 -35.02
N LEU A 269 1.52 0.82 -36.27
CA LEU A 269 2.20 2.08 -36.58
C LEU A 269 1.50 3.33 -36.00
N LYS A 270 0.20 3.28 -35.70
CA LYS A 270 -0.52 4.38 -35.02
C LYS A 270 -0.01 4.63 -33.61
N SER A 271 0.48 3.59 -32.92
CA SER A 271 0.91 3.66 -31.52
C SER A 271 2.24 4.40 -31.29
N ILE A 272 3.09 4.48 -32.31
CA ILE A 272 4.34 5.27 -32.30
C ILE A 272 4.00 6.77 -32.28
N LYS A 273 4.61 7.58 -31.43
CA LYS A 273 4.35 9.04 -31.37
C LYS A 273 5.41 9.87 -32.10
N GLY A 274 6.62 9.35 -32.25
CA GLY A 274 7.78 10.00 -32.85
C GLY A 274 7.80 10.01 -34.38
N ASP A 275 8.99 10.25 -34.94
CA ASP A 275 9.21 10.29 -36.39
C ASP A 275 9.00 8.90 -37.01
N LYS A 276 8.05 8.80 -37.94
CA LYS A 276 7.67 7.56 -38.62
C LYS A 276 8.25 7.45 -40.02
N THR A 277 9.10 8.39 -40.44
CA THR A 277 9.53 8.52 -41.84
C THR A 277 10.16 7.23 -42.37
N GLU A 278 11.08 6.61 -41.63
CA GLU A 278 11.73 5.37 -42.05
C GLU A 278 10.78 4.16 -42.05
N LEU A 279 9.91 4.05 -41.03
CA LEU A 279 8.91 2.99 -40.94
C LEU A 279 7.87 3.10 -42.06
N ASN A 280 7.42 4.31 -42.38
CA ASN A 280 6.53 4.59 -43.51
C ASN A 280 7.18 4.22 -44.85
N ASN A 281 8.48 4.49 -45.03
CA ASN A 281 9.21 4.08 -46.24
C ASN A 281 9.28 2.55 -46.36
N LYS A 282 9.66 1.84 -45.29
CA LYS A 282 9.66 0.37 -45.25
C LYS A 282 8.27 -0.21 -45.53
N PHE A 283 7.22 0.43 -45.01
CA PHE A 283 5.84 0.02 -45.27
C PHE A 283 5.42 0.23 -46.72
N ASN A 284 5.84 1.34 -47.34
CA ASN A 284 5.60 1.60 -48.75
C ASN A 284 6.34 0.61 -49.68
N GLU A 285 7.39 -0.06 -49.23
CA GLU A 285 8.16 -1.05 -50.00
C GLU A 285 7.77 -2.52 -49.75
N ALA A 286 6.94 -2.79 -48.72
CA ALA A 286 6.68 -4.13 -48.20
C ALA A 286 5.64 -4.91 -49.02
N ASN A 287 6.02 -5.33 -50.23
CA ASN A 287 5.15 -6.01 -51.19
C ASN A 287 5.05 -7.55 -51.02
N ASP A 288 5.60 -8.09 -49.94
CA ASP A 288 5.58 -9.53 -49.64
C ASP A 288 5.54 -9.79 -48.12
N GLU A 289 5.24 -11.03 -47.76
CA GLU A 289 5.03 -11.43 -46.37
C GLU A 289 6.29 -11.23 -45.50
N ALA A 290 7.48 -11.47 -46.05
CA ALA A 290 8.73 -11.37 -45.31
C ALA A 290 9.04 -9.90 -44.97
N LYS A 291 8.84 -8.99 -45.94
CA LYS A 291 9.01 -7.55 -45.72
C LYS A 291 8.00 -6.99 -44.73
N LEU A 292 6.74 -7.42 -44.78
CA LEU A 292 5.72 -6.99 -43.81
C LEU A 292 6.03 -7.48 -42.40
N LYS A 293 6.52 -8.72 -42.24
CA LYS A 293 6.99 -9.24 -40.95
C LYS A 293 8.20 -8.46 -40.41
N ALA A 294 9.16 -8.12 -41.27
CA ALA A 294 10.31 -7.29 -40.89
C ALA A 294 9.89 -5.86 -40.47
N LEU A 295 8.90 -5.28 -41.15
CA LEU A 295 8.31 -4.01 -40.76
C LEU A 295 7.66 -4.08 -39.37
N LEU A 296 6.87 -5.13 -39.09
CA LEU A 296 6.23 -5.30 -37.78
C LEU A 296 7.25 -5.36 -36.64
N VAL A 297 8.40 -6.01 -36.85
CA VAL A 297 9.51 -6.00 -35.88
C VAL A 297 10.09 -4.61 -35.71
N ALA A 298 10.36 -3.89 -36.80
CA ALA A 298 10.89 -2.53 -36.72
C ALA A 298 9.93 -1.54 -36.01
N ILE A 299 8.62 -1.72 -36.17
CA ILE A 299 7.61 -0.96 -35.45
C ILE A 299 7.71 -1.24 -33.94
N GLU A 300 7.80 -2.50 -33.55
CA GLU A 300 7.91 -2.89 -32.13
C GLU A 300 9.20 -2.38 -31.48
N ASP A 301 10.33 -2.41 -32.20
CA ASP A 301 11.60 -1.89 -31.70
C ASP A 301 11.53 -0.38 -31.39
N GLU A 302 10.89 0.41 -32.25
CA GLU A 302 10.71 1.85 -32.03
C GLU A 302 9.73 2.14 -30.88
N ARG A 303 8.68 1.31 -30.72
CA ARG A 303 7.73 1.39 -29.59
C ARG A 303 8.46 1.20 -28.26
N LEU A 304 9.29 0.15 -28.15
CA LEU A 304 10.08 -0.13 -26.95
C LEU A 304 11.06 1.00 -26.63
N LYS A 305 11.62 1.66 -27.65
CA LYS A 305 12.51 2.81 -27.48
C LYS A 305 11.78 4.02 -26.87
N GLU A 306 10.55 4.33 -27.29
CA GLU A 306 9.74 5.39 -26.68
C GLU A 306 9.38 5.07 -25.23
N GLU A 307 9.00 3.82 -24.92
CA GLU A 307 8.68 3.40 -23.55
C GLU A 307 9.87 3.55 -22.61
N ARG A 308 11.07 3.15 -23.05
CA ARG A 308 12.31 3.33 -22.27
C ARG A 308 12.59 4.81 -22.00
N ALA A 309 12.39 5.69 -22.99
CA ALA A 309 12.57 7.13 -22.81
C ALA A 309 11.58 7.71 -21.80
N ALA A 310 10.31 7.31 -21.86
CA ALA A 310 9.30 7.71 -20.87
C ALA A 310 9.67 7.25 -19.46
N LYS A 311 10.14 6.00 -19.32
CA LYS A 311 10.56 5.46 -18.02
C LYS A 311 11.76 6.22 -17.43
N ARG A 312 12.70 6.68 -18.25
CA ARG A 312 13.79 7.56 -17.78
C ARG A 312 13.30 8.91 -17.30
N ALA A 313 12.31 9.51 -17.97
CA ALA A 313 11.71 10.76 -17.51
C ALA A 313 10.98 10.59 -16.16
N GLU A 314 10.32 9.45 -15.93
CA GLU A 314 9.76 9.12 -14.61
C GLU A 314 10.85 9.01 -13.53
N LEU A 315 11.94 8.30 -13.83
CA LEU A 315 13.09 8.18 -12.94
C LEU A 315 13.70 9.55 -12.62
N ASP A 316 13.86 10.42 -13.62
CA ASP A 316 14.35 11.79 -13.43
C ASP A 316 13.46 12.57 -12.47
N SER A 317 12.13 12.51 -12.68
CA SER A 317 11.18 13.15 -11.78
C SER A 317 11.25 12.59 -10.36
N TYR A 318 11.49 11.27 -10.20
CA TYR A 318 11.65 10.66 -8.90
C TYR A 318 12.93 11.13 -8.20
N ILE A 319 14.08 11.09 -8.89
CA ILE A 319 15.36 11.59 -8.36
C ILE A 319 15.28 13.08 -8.01
N ASP A 320 14.59 13.89 -8.80
CA ASP A 320 14.39 15.31 -8.54
C ASP A 320 13.52 15.58 -7.31
N SER A 321 12.62 14.65 -6.98
CA SER A 321 11.78 14.72 -5.77
C SER A 321 12.51 14.32 -4.48
N LEU A 322 13.69 13.68 -4.57
CA LEU A 322 14.43 13.24 -3.39
C LEU A 322 14.82 14.43 -2.49
N PRO A 323 14.67 14.31 -1.15
CA PRO A 323 14.67 15.44 -0.22
C PRO A 323 16.07 15.95 0.16
N TYR A 324 16.99 16.00 -0.81
CA TYR A 324 18.32 16.59 -0.66
C TYR A 324 18.26 18.10 -0.32
N PRO A 325 19.32 18.68 0.26
CA PRO A 325 19.42 20.11 0.51
C PRO A 325 19.37 20.96 -0.77
N ASP A 326 19.07 22.25 -0.64
CA ASP A 326 19.05 23.16 -1.80
C ASP A 326 20.43 23.26 -2.48
N GLY A 327 20.44 23.14 -3.81
CA GLY A 327 21.66 23.14 -4.63
C GLY A 327 22.33 21.78 -4.84
N SER A 328 21.66 20.67 -4.50
CA SER A 328 22.17 19.28 -4.67
C SER A 328 22.09 18.75 -6.10
N THR A 329 22.29 19.59 -7.11
CA THR A 329 22.23 19.18 -8.52
C THR A 329 23.23 18.06 -8.80
N LYS A 330 24.46 18.16 -8.27
CA LYS A 330 25.50 17.15 -8.52
C LYS A 330 25.15 15.75 -7.99
N ALA A 331 24.61 15.61 -6.78
CA ALA A 331 24.20 14.30 -6.25
C ALA A 331 23.06 13.69 -7.06
N LYS A 332 22.09 14.52 -7.47
CA LYS A 332 20.99 14.09 -8.34
C LYS A 332 21.52 13.68 -9.73
N ASP A 333 22.43 14.45 -10.30
CA ASP A 333 23.06 14.14 -11.59
C ASP A 333 23.87 12.83 -11.54
N ASP A 334 24.61 12.57 -10.46
CA ASP A 334 25.33 11.31 -10.27
C ASP A 334 24.37 10.09 -10.23
N LEU A 335 23.18 10.24 -9.63
CA LEU A 335 22.15 9.20 -9.64
C LEU A 335 21.51 9.04 -11.04
N LYS A 336 21.25 10.15 -11.75
CA LYS A 336 20.71 10.14 -13.13
C LYS A 336 21.61 9.40 -14.11
N LYS A 337 22.94 9.53 -13.96
CA LYS A 337 23.93 8.79 -14.77
C LYS A 337 23.82 7.27 -14.70
N LEU A 338 23.22 6.72 -13.63
CA LEU A 338 23.09 5.26 -13.48
C LEU A 338 22.08 4.65 -14.47
N TYR A 339 21.26 5.47 -15.12
CA TYR A 339 20.27 5.03 -16.10
C TYR A 339 20.24 5.88 -17.39
N GLU A 340 21.22 6.76 -17.60
CA GLU A 340 21.23 7.66 -18.77
C GLU A 340 21.52 6.95 -20.10
N ALA A 341 22.14 5.77 -20.07
CA ALA A 341 22.63 5.07 -21.25
C ALA A 341 21.48 4.49 -22.10
N ASP A 342 21.39 4.94 -23.37
CA ASP A 342 20.38 4.50 -24.36
C ASP A 342 20.31 2.99 -24.58
N SER A 343 21.37 2.25 -24.25
CA SER A 343 21.47 0.79 -24.37
C SER A 343 20.81 -0.02 -23.24
N LEU A 344 20.33 0.61 -22.16
CA LEU A 344 19.71 -0.12 -21.05
C LEU A 344 18.35 -0.69 -21.45
N GLU A 345 18.10 -1.95 -21.09
CA GLU A 345 16.81 -2.58 -21.34
C GLU A 345 15.78 -2.16 -20.28
N MET A 346 14.50 -2.41 -20.56
CA MET A 346 13.41 -2.04 -19.65
C MET A 346 13.56 -2.71 -18.26
N SER A 347 14.06 -3.95 -18.22
CA SER A 347 14.35 -4.65 -16.97
C SER A 347 15.38 -3.92 -16.12
N ASP A 348 16.42 -3.35 -16.73
CA ASP A 348 17.48 -2.63 -16.01
C ASP A 348 16.93 -1.33 -15.42
N LEU A 349 16.09 -0.60 -16.18
CA LEU A 349 15.44 0.63 -15.70
C LEU A 349 14.52 0.36 -14.49
N VAL A 350 13.78 -0.75 -14.51
CA VAL A 350 12.95 -1.18 -13.37
C VAL A 350 13.80 -1.56 -12.16
N GLU A 351 14.95 -2.21 -12.36
CA GLU A 351 15.88 -2.52 -11.27
C GLU A 351 16.49 -1.24 -10.67
N LYS A 352 16.82 -0.24 -11.50
CA LYS A 352 17.26 1.08 -11.01
C LYS A 352 16.18 1.80 -10.21
N GLU A 353 14.92 1.75 -10.67
CA GLU A 353 13.79 2.29 -9.90
C GLU A 353 13.72 1.66 -8.49
N LYS A 354 13.82 0.33 -8.42
CA LYS A 354 13.83 -0.40 -7.16
C LYS A 354 15.00 0.01 -6.28
N TYR A 355 16.21 0.07 -6.84
CA TYR A 355 17.41 0.53 -6.13
C TYR A 355 17.23 1.94 -5.54
N PHE A 356 16.69 2.89 -6.31
CA PHE A 356 16.45 4.24 -5.80
C PHE A 356 15.41 4.29 -4.69
N LYS A 357 14.30 3.55 -4.83
CA LYS A 357 13.20 3.52 -3.85
C LYS A 357 13.53 2.79 -2.57
N GLU A 358 14.21 1.66 -2.67
CA GLU A 358 14.46 0.76 -1.53
C GLU A 358 15.80 1.03 -0.86
N THR A 359 16.77 1.63 -1.57
CA THR A 359 18.13 1.84 -1.05
C THR A 359 18.48 3.32 -0.88
N ILE A 360 18.30 4.15 -1.91
CA ILE A 360 18.75 5.55 -1.87
C ILE A 360 17.80 6.46 -1.08
N ASP A 361 16.49 6.46 -1.37
CA ASP A 361 15.51 7.35 -0.70
C ASP A 361 15.50 7.18 0.84
N PRO A 362 15.50 5.94 1.40
CA PRO A 362 15.57 5.76 2.84
C PRO A 362 16.83 6.37 3.45
N LYS A 363 18.00 6.16 2.83
CA LYS A 363 19.28 6.72 3.30
C LYS A 363 19.33 8.25 3.21
N VAL A 364 18.76 8.84 2.14
CA VAL A 364 18.65 10.30 1.99
C VAL A 364 17.76 10.89 3.10
N ARG A 365 16.60 10.28 3.37
CA ARG A 365 15.71 10.72 4.45
C ARG A 365 16.34 10.58 5.82
N GLU A 366 17.03 9.45 6.06
CA GLU A 366 17.76 9.21 7.30
C GLU A 366 18.85 10.27 7.52
N ALA A 367 19.67 10.54 6.50
CA ALA A 367 20.72 11.54 6.56
C ALA A 367 20.14 12.93 6.87
N LYS A 368 19.07 13.34 6.19
CA LYS A 368 18.39 14.62 6.44
C LYS A 368 17.90 14.74 7.89
N ASN A 369 17.22 13.70 8.39
CA ASN A 369 16.65 13.69 9.72
C ASN A 369 17.73 13.68 10.81
N LYS A 370 18.82 12.93 10.61
CA LYS A 370 19.92 12.89 11.57
C LYS A 370 20.74 14.18 11.57
N ILE A 371 21.00 14.78 10.40
CA ILE A 371 21.67 16.09 10.31
C ILE A 371 20.90 17.13 11.13
N ALA A 372 19.57 17.19 11.00
CA ALA A 372 18.74 18.17 11.73
C ALA A 372 18.85 18.08 13.27
N LYS A 373 19.38 16.98 13.82
CA LYS A 373 19.59 16.75 15.26
C LYS A 373 20.97 17.20 15.75
N LEU A 374 21.87 17.60 14.86
CA LEU A 374 23.23 18.04 15.17
C LEU A 374 23.29 19.52 15.54
N SER A 375 24.47 20.00 15.95
CA SER A 375 24.78 21.42 16.12
C SER A 375 24.61 22.18 14.79
N THR A 376 24.35 23.49 14.85
CA THR A 376 24.16 24.31 13.64
C THR A 376 25.41 24.32 12.74
N GLU A 377 26.60 24.26 13.35
CA GLU A 377 27.87 24.21 12.64
C GLU A 377 28.06 22.88 11.90
N ASP A 378 27.80 21.74 12.55
CA ASP A 378 27.87 20.41 11.92
C ASP A 378 26.79 20.23 10.84
N GLN A 379 25.61 20.82 11.06
CA GLN A 379 24.55 20.86 10.05
C GLN A 379 25.03 21.49 8.76
N GLU A 380 25.63 22.68 8.81
CA GLU A 380 26.14 23.36 7.62
C GLU A 380 27.22 22.54 6.91
N LYS A 381 28.18 22.01 7.66
CA LYS A 381 29.29 21.20 7.14
C LYS A 381 28.82 19.91 6.47
N LEU A 382 27.96 19.15 7.14
CA LEU A 382 27.48 17.86 6.62
C LEU A 382 26.42 18.03 5.54
N ASN A 383 25.63 19.11 5.55
CA ASN A 383 24.76 19.45 4.42
C ASN A 383 25.57 19.75 3.15
N ALA A 384 26.75 20.36 3.26
CA ALA A 384 27.63 20.56 2.09
C ALA A 384 28.12 19.23 1.50
N GLU A 385 28.43 18.25 2.35
CA GLU A 385 28.77 16.89 1.90
C GLU A 385 27.54 16.17 1.32
N PHE A 386 26.38 16.32 1.96
CA PHE A 386 25.12 15.71 1.54
C PHE A 386 24.70 16.15 0.13
N LYS A 387 24.94 17.42 -0.24
CA LYS A 387 24.73 17.93 -1.61
C LYS A 387 25.49 17.16 -2.70
N ASN A 388 26.53 16.41 -2.32
CA ASN A 388 27.41 15.66 -3.22
C ASN A 388 27.28 14.13 -3.10
N ALA A 389 26.43 13.63 -2.20
CA ALA A 389 26.29 12.22 -1.88
C ALA A 389 25.36 11.45 -2.85
N GLY A 390 25.68 11.48 -4.14
CA GLY A 390 24.87 10.85 -5.21
C GLY A 390 25.05 9.34 -5.40
N SER A 391 25.49 8.60 -4.38
CA SER A 391 25.62 7.14 -4.44
C SER A 391 25.43 6.54 -3.05
N GLU A 392 25.12 5.24 -3.00
CA GLU A 392 24.95 4.53 -1.74
C GLU A 392 26.20 4.59 -0.85
N GLU A 393 27.39 4.30 -1.38
CA GLU A 393 28.64 4.36 -0.61
C GLU A 393 28.91 5.76 -0.05
N LYS A 394 28.59 6.81 -0.81
CA LYS A 394 28.74 8.20 -0.34
C LYS A 394 27.71 8.53 0.76
N LEU A 395 26.48 8.02 0.65
CA LEU A 395 25.45 8.19 1.67
C LEU A 395 25.80 7.43 2.95
N ASP A 396 26.35 6.22 2.84
CA ASP A 396 26.83 5.45 4.00
C ASP A 396 28.01 6.14 4.69
N ALA A 397 28.96 6.66 3.90
CA ALA A 397 30.06 7.46 4.43
C ALA A 397 29.55 8.75 5.12
N LEU A 398 28.54 9.40 4.56
CA LEU A 398 27.89 10.56 5.18
C LEU A 398 27.20 10.18 6.49
N LEU A 399 26.43 9.09 6.53
CA LEU A 399 25.76 8.59 7.73
C LEU A 399 26.77 8.25 8.83
N ALA A 400 27.90 7.65 8.48
CA ALA A 400 29.00 7.41 9.42
C ALA A 400 29.55 8.73 10.00
N LYS A 401 29.81 9.73 9.15
CA LYS A 401 30.26 11.06 9.59
C LYS A 401 29.24 11.81 10.43
N ILE A 402 27.95 11.66 10.15
CA ILE A 402 26.86 12.23 10.94
C ILE A 402 26.87 11.64 12.36
N ASN A 403 26.96 10.31 12.46
CA ASN A 403 27.02 9.64 13.76
C ASN A 403 28.29 10.04 14.53
N GLU A 404 29.43 10.14 13.84
CA GLU A 404 30.70 10.59 14.41
C GLU A 404 30.61 12.03 14.92
N ALA A 405 30.03 12.96 14.14
CA ALA A 405 29.84 14.35 14.54
C ALA A 405 28.97 14.48 15.80
N PHE A 406 27.90 13.69 15.90
CA PHE A 406 27.06 13.68 17.09
C PHE A 406 27.80 13.16 18.32
N ASN A 407 28.56 12.06 18.18
CA ASN A 407 29.35 11.50 19.26
C ASN A 407 30.48 12.46 19.68
N ASN A 408 31.17 13.10 18.73
CA ASN A 408 32.19 14.10 19.04
C ASN A 408 31.59 15.30 19.79
N SER A 409 30.40 15.76 19.40
CA SER A 409 29.65 16.79 20.13
C SER A 409 29.33 16.35 21.57
N LYS A 410 28.91 15.09 21.78
CA LYS A 410 28.69 14.55 23.14
C LYS A 410 29.97 14.55 23.96
N GLU A 411 31.08 14.03 23.42
CA GLU A 411 32.37 13.99 24.13
C GLU A 411 32.91 15.38 24.46
N ALA A 412 32.75 16.36 23.56
CA ALA A 412 33.11 17.74 23.81
C ALA A 412 32.32 18.32 25.01
N GLN A 413 31.01 18.06 25.07
CA GLN A 413 30.16 18.53 26.17
C GLN A 413 30.39 17.77 27.48
N LYS A 414 30.79 16.49 27.43
CA LYS A 414 31.28 15.77 28.62
C LYS A 414 32.56 16.41 29.17
N SER A 415 33.45 16.89 28.29
CA SER A 415 34.65 17.63 28.71
C SER A 415 34.31 18.94 29.42
N VAL A 416 33.27 19.66 28.97
CA VAL A 416 32.75 20.85 29.67
C VAL A 416 32.30 20.49 31.10
N ILE A 417 31.65 19.34 31.31
CA ILE A 417 31.28 18.86 32.65
C ILE A 417 32.52 18.53 33.49
N ASP A 418 33.57 17.97 32.87
CA ASP A 418 34.82 17.66 33.58
C ASP A 418 35.53 18.91 34.11
N GLU A 419 35.42 20.04 33.40
CA GLU A 419 36.00 21.33 33.79
C GLU A 419 35.28 22.03 34.96
N LEU A 420 34.05 21.64 35.31
CA LEU A 420 33.29 22.22 36.43
C LEU A 420 33.95 21.89 37.78
N THR A 421 34.30 22.89 38.59
CA THR A 421 35.23 22.68 39.73
C THR A 421 34.58 22.34 41.06
N HIS A 422 33.27 22.55 41.20
CA HIS A 422 32.56 22.41 42.48
C HIS A 422 31.68 21.15 42.53
N LEU A 423 31.36 20.56 41.39
CA LEU A 423 30.64 19.28 41.30
C LEU A 423 31.47 18.08 41.80
N SER A 424 30.80 17.15 42.47
CA SER A 424 31.39 15.86 42.86
C SER A 424 31.62 14.95 41.65
N LEU A 425 32.52 13.96 41.80
CA LEU A 425 32.78 12.96 40.76
C LEU A 425 31.51 12.19 40.36
N GLU A 426 30.68 11.81 41.34
CA GLU A 426 29.41 11.11 41.08
C GLU A 426 28.41 11.98 40.31
N GLN A 427 28.31 13.27 40.64
CA GLN A 427 27.45 14.21 39.92
C GLN A 427 27.92 14.38 38.46
N LYS A 428 29.22 14.52 38.24
CA LYS A 428 29.80 14.59 36.90
C LYS A 428 29.48 13.34 36.07
N GLU A 429 29.70 12.15 36.62
CA GLU A 429 29.40 10.90 35.92
C GLU A 429 27.90 10.71 35.62
N ALA A 430 27.02 11.09 36.55
CA ALA A 430 25.57 11.04 36.33
C ALA A 430 25.12 11.94 35.16
N LEU A 431 25.72 13.13 35.03
CA LEU A 431 25.43 14.06 33.93
C LEU A 431 26.02 13.57 32.60
N LYS A 432 27.23 13.00 32.59
CA LYS A 432 27.82 12.37 31.39
C LYS A 432 26.98 11.21 30.87
N ASN A 433 26.45 10.36 31.77
CA ASN A 433 25.54 9.28 31.40
C ASN A 433 24.22 9.78 30.79
N GLN A 434 23.74 10.96 31.19
CA GLN A 434 22.59 11.59 30.54
C GLN A 434 22.94 12.12 29.15
N ILE A 435 24.14 12.69 28.96
CA ILE A 435 24.64 13.07 27.63
C ILE A 435 24.70 11.85 26.71
N ASP A 436 25.14 10.70 27.21
CA ASP A 436 25.17 9.46 26.43
C ASP A 436 23.79 9.03 25.92
N LYS A 437 22.74 9.20 26.74
CA LYS A 437 21.36 8.86 26.40
C LYS A 437 20.65 9.88 25.49
N ALA A 438 21.17 11.11 25.36
CA ALA A 438 20.54 12.15 24.55
C ALA A 438 20.48 11.77 23.06
N THR A 439 19.36 12.06 22.39
CA THR A 439 19.14 11.69 20.97
C THR A 439 19.27 12.87 20.00
N ASP A 440 19.38 14.10 20.51
CA ASP A 440 19.72 15.30 19.75
C ASP A 440 20.61 16.26 20.55
N PHE A 441 21.18 17.26 19.88
CA PHE A 441 22.11 18.21 20.48
C PHE A 441 21.42 19.23 21.41
N ALA A 442 20.12 19.49 21.23
CA ALA A 442 19.39 20.42 22.09
C ALA A 442 19.26 19.84 23.51
N ASP A 443 19.02 18.54 23.62
CA ASP A 443 19.00 17.83 24.91
C ASP A 443 20.37 17.80 25.58
N VAL A 444 21.45 17.56 24.81
CA VAL A 444 22.83 17.67 25.32
C VAL A 444 23.07 19.06 25.90
N LYS A 445 22.66 20.12 25.21
CA LYS A 445 22.82 21.50 25.68
C LYS A 445 22.06 21.76 26.99
N LYS A 446 20.81 21.29 27.12
CA LYS A 446 20.04 21.43 28.37
C LYS A 446 20.74 20.76 29.56
N ILE A 447 21.35 19.59 29.34
CA ILE A 447 22.09 18.86 30.38
C ILE A 447 23.32 19.67 30.84
N VAL A 448 24.05 20.28 29.91
CA VAL A 448 25.22 21.13 30.22
C VAL A 448 24.79 22.41 30.94
N ASP A 449 23.74 23.09 30.47
CA ASP A 449 23.19 24.29 31.12
C ASP A 449 22.78 23.95 32.58
N ARG A 450 22.18 22.77 32.82
CA ARG A 450 21.88 22.26 34.17
C ARG A 450 23.14 21.98 34.99
N ALA A 451 24.17 21.39 34.39
CA ALA A 451 25.44 21.11 35.06
C ALA A 451 26.11 22.39 35.56
N GLN A 452 26.13 23.44 34.72
CA GLN A 452 26.68 24.75 35.09
C GLN A 452 25.92 25.41 36.24
N LEU A 453 24.58 25.30 36.26
CA LEU A 453 23.78 25.79 37.38
C LEU A 453 24.09 25.04 38.68
N LEU A 454 24.21 23.71 38.62
CA LEU A 454 24.58 22.89 39.77
C LEU A 454 25.97 23.27 40.30
N ASP A 455 26.94 23.52 39.43
CA ASP A 455 28.29 23.93 39.82
C ASP A 455 28.27 25.27 40.58
N LYS A 456 27.49 26.26 40.11
CA LYS A 456 27.29 27.54 40.81
C LYS A 456 26.59 27.37 42.17
N ILE A 457 25.64 26.44 42.28
CA ILE A 457 24.98 26.10 43.55
C ILE A 457 26.01 25.55 44.55
N GLU A 458 26.85 24.60 44.12
CA GLU A 458 27.88 24.01 44.97
C GLU A 458 28.98 25.02 45.34
N GLU A 459 29.34 25.93 44.43
CA GLU A 459 30.20 27.08 44.74
C GLU A 459 29.60 27.93 45.87
N ALA A 460 28.34 28.34 45.75
CA ALA A 460 27.66 29.16 46.77
C ALA A 460 27.56 28.46 48.13
N LYS A 461 27.33 27.13 48.15
CA LYS A 461 27.32 26.31 49.37
C LYS A 461 28.68 26.26 50.08
N SER A 462 29.78 26.52 49.37
CA SER A 462 31.13 26.46 49.91
C SER A 462 31.62 27.76 50.57
N ILE A 463 30.88 28.87 50.41
CA ILE A 463 31.30 30.21 50.88
C ILE A 463 31.36 30.30 52.41
N ILE A 464 30.35 29.77 53.11
CA ILE A 464 30.27 29.79 54.57
C ILE A 464 30.74 28.44 55.12
N THR A 465 31.83 28.46 55.87
CA THR A 465 32.43 27.30 56.54
C THR A 465 32.47 27.52 58.05
N PRO A 466 32.65 26.46 58.87
CA PRO A 466 32.73 26.61 60.33
C PRO A 466 33.80 27.62 60.77
N GLU A 467 34.93 27.66 60.07
CA GLU A 467 36.03 28.60 60.33
C GLU A 467 35.63 30.09 60.24
N SER A 468 34.49 30.40 59.61
CA SER A 468 33.94 31.76 59.50
C SER A 468 33.46 32.30 60.86
N TYR A 469 33.23 31.43 61.83
CA TYR A 469 32.67 31.74 63.16
C TYR A 469 33.75 31.67 64.26
N ALA A 470 33.54 32.37 65.37
CA ALA A 470 34.42 32.31 66.54
C ALA A 470 34.28 30.99 67.28
N LEU A 471 35.39 30.50 67.86
CA LEU A 471 35.42 29.29 68.69
C LEU A 471 34.76 28.08 68.02
N ASP A 472 35.02 27.88 66.72
CA ASP A 472 34.36 26.88 65.88
C ASP A 472 34.59 25.42 66.32
N GLU A 473 35.62 25.15 67.12
CA GLU A 473 35.90 23.84 67.71
C GLU A 473 35.28 23.66 69.12
N ASN A 474 34.68 24.69 69.71
CA ASN A 474 33.96 24.54 70.97
C ASN A 474 32.68 23.69 70.75
N PRO A 475 32.45 22.58 71.47
CA PRO A 475 31.33 21.68 71.21
C PRO A 475 29.95 22.34 71.23
N GLU A 476 29.74 23.31 72.14
CA GLU A 476 28.45 23.99 72.28
C GLU A 476 28.21 24.98 71.13
N VAL A 477 29.27 25.63 70.64
CA VAL A 477 29.18 26.58 69.53
C VAL A 477 29.12 25.84 68.19
N LYS A 478 29.93 24.79 68.03
CA LYS A 478 30.04 23.96 66.82
C LYS A 478 28.70 23.37 66.40
N ALA A 479 27.91 22.87 67.36
CA ALA A 479 26.59 22.33 67.08
C ALA A 479 25.64 23.38 66.46
N ILE A 480 25.74 24.64 66.89
CA ILE A 480 24.95 25.76 66.35
C ILE A 480 25.47 26.14 64.96
N ILE A 481 26.80 26.23 64.80
CA ILE A 481 27.46 26.53 63.51
C ILE A 481 27.03 25.51 62.45
N ASP A 482 27.14 24.21 62.73
CA ASP A 482 26.81 23.15 61.78
C ASP A 482 25.34 23.23 61.35
N GLU A 483 24.45 23.57 62.28
CA GLU A 483 23.02 23.73 62.00
C GLU A 483 22.72 24.98 61.17
N THR A 484 23.35 26.12 61.48
CA THR A 484 23.24 27.36 60.71
C THR A 484 23.77 27.17 59.29
N ILE A 485 24.94 26.55 59.12
CA ILE A 485 25.54 26.26 57.81
C ILE A 485 24.63 25.31 57.02
N LYS A 486 24.08 24.27 57.65
CA LYS A 486 23.14 23.36 56.99
C LYS A 486 21.89 24.10 56.51
N SER A 487 21.32 24.99 57.33
CA SER A 487 20.17 25.81 56.93
C SER A 487 20.50 26.73 55.75
N LEU A 488 21.65 27.41 55.78
CA LEU A 488 22.11 28.27 54.69
C LEU A 488 22.32 27.48 53.39
N LYS A 489 22.93 26.29 53.46
CA LYS A 489 23.13 25.41 52.30
C LYS A 489 21.81 24.96 51.68
N ASN A 490 20.82 24.66 52.50
CA ASN A 490 19.51 24.25 52.01
C ASN A 490 18.76 25.39 51.30
N GLN A 491 18.87 26.63 51.77
CA GLN A 491 18.25 27.81 51.13
C GLN A 491 18.77 28.09 49.71
N ILE A 492 19.90 27.48 49.32
CA ILE A 492 20.51 27.60 47.98
C ILE A 492 19.96 26.51 47.04
N GLU A 493 19.40 25.42 47.57
CA GLU A 493 18.85 24.34 46.76
C GLU A 493 17.61 24.79 46.00
N GLY A 494 17.58 24.59 44.68
CA GLY A 494 16.42 24.90 43.84
C GLY A 494 16.31 26.34 43.34
N LEU A 495 17.32 27.18 43.56
CA LEU A 495 17.37 28.53 43.01
C LEU A 495 17.65 28.52 41.50
N THR A 496 17.09 29.50 40.78
CA THR A 496 17.43 29.78 39.39
C THR A 496 18.79 30.45 39.26
N ASP A 497 19.36 30.51 38.06
CA ASP A 497 20.71 31.06 37.84
C ASP A 497 20.88 32.50 38.38
N ASP A 498 19.89 33.37 38.13
CA ASP A 498 19.88 34.75 38.64
C ASP A 498 19.74 34.81 40.16
N GLN A 499 18.96 33.90 40.75
CA GLN A 499 18.75 33.81 42.19
C GLN A 499 20.01 33.29 42.90
N VAL A 500 20.71 32.32 42.32
CA VAL A 500 21.99 31.81 42.83
C VAL A 500 23.04 32.91 42.83
N ALA A 501 23.14 33.68 41.75
CA ALA A 501 24.08 34.81 41.69
C ALA A 501 23.82 35.86 42.78
N THR A 502 22.55 36.21 43.01
CA THR A 502 22.15 37.12 44.09
C THR A 502 22.49 36.55 45.46
N LYS A 503 22.15 35.27 45.69
CA LYS A 503 22.39 34.61 46.98
C LYS A 503 23.86 34.46 47.29
N LYS A 504 24.69 34.18 46.29
CA LYS A 504 26.15 34.14 46.40
C LYS A 504 26.70 35.47 46.95
N ALA A 505 26.28 36.60 46.38
CA ALA A 505 26.72 37.92 46.84
C ALA A 505 26.28 38.22 48.28
N GLU A 506 25.09 37.78 48.70
CA GLU A 506 24.64 37.88 50.09
C GLU A 506 25.52 37.07 51.05
N LEU A 507 25.89 35.84 50.65
CA LEU A 507 26.72 34.95 51.45
C LEU A 507 28.17 35.46 51.54
N ASP A 508 28.71 36.03 50.48
CA ASP A 508 30.05 36.66 50.50
C ASP A 508 30.11 37.80 51.52
N GLU A 509 29.11 38.69 51.51
CA GLU A 509 29.03 39.80 52.48
C GLU A 509 28.80 39.29 53.91
N LEU A 510 27.98 38.25 54.09
CA LEU A 510 27.79 37.59 55.38
C LEU A 510 29.10 37.01 55.90
N ASN A 511 29.83 36.23 55.08
CA ASN A 511 31.10 35.61 55.45
C ASN A 511 32.13 36.64 55.92
N LYS A 512 32.22 37.76 55.19
CA LYS A 512 33.10 38.87 55.52
C LYS A 512 32.78 39.44 56.90
N LYS A 513 31.51 39.72 57.19
CA LYS A 513 31.10 40.22 58.52
C LYS A 513 31.28 39.19 59.62
N LEU A 514 30.95 37.92 59.39
CA LEU A 514 31.17 36.85 60.37
C LEU A 514 32.63 36.79 60.82
N LYS A 515 33.57 36.86 59.88
CA LYS A 515 35.03 36.91 60.18
C LYS A 515 35.45 38.16 60.95
N GLU A 516 34.83 39.31 60.67
CA GLU A 516 35.08 40.54 61.42
C GLU A 516 34.68 40.39 62.89
N TYR A 517 33.45 39.94 63.16
CA TYR A 517 32.96 39.71 64.53
C TYR A 517 33.68 38.57 65.23
N LYS A 518 34.10 37.52 64.50
CA LYS A 518 34.96 36.47 65.04
C LYS A 518 36.20 37.06 65.70
N ASN A 519 36.92 37.90 64.96
CA ASN A 519 38.13 38.54 65.44
C ASN A 519 37.85 39.46 66.64
N GLN A 520 36.73 40.20 66.63
CA GLN A 520 36.34 41.08 67.75
C GLN A 520 36.08 40.29 69.04
N ILE A 521 35.33 39.17 68.96
CA ILE A 521 35.01 38.33 70.11
C ILE A 521 36.28 37.67 70.66
N GLU A 522 37.09 37.07 69.79
CA GLU A 522 38.31 36.36 70.20
C GLU A 522 39.35 37.31 70.82
N ALA A 523 39.35 38.59 70.44
CA ALA A 523 40.23 39.63 70.99
C ALA A 523 39.85 40.15 72.39
N LEU A 524 38.65 39.84 72.92
CA LEU A 524 38.21 40.35 74.24
C LEU A 524 39.15 39.92 75.37
N THR A 525 39.37 40.82 76.34
CA THR A 525 40.30 40.62 77.47
C THR A 525 39.64 40.80 78.83
N ASP A 526 40.32 40.38 79.92
CA ASP A 526 39.85 40.54 81.32
C ASP A 526 39.64 42.00 81.74
N ASN A 527 40.23 42.96 81.00
CA ASN A 527 40.04 44.39 81.23
C ASN A 527 38.76 44.94 80.59
N GLU A 528 38.21 44.24 79.59
CA GLU A 528 37.06 44.72 78.83
C GLU A 528 35.75 44.07 79.24
N VAL A 529 35.77 42.79 79.64
CA VAL A 529 34.56 42.03 80.02
C VAL A 529 34.79 41.25 81.30
N ASN A 530 33.70 40.91 82.00
CA ASN A 530 33.75 39.95 83.10
C ASN A 530 33.96 38.53 82.55
N ASN A 531 34.77 37.71 83.23
CA ASN A 531 35.06 36.30 82.87
C ASN A 531 35.17 36.07 81.34
N PRO A 532 36.25 36.52 80.67
CA PRO A 532 36.35 36.51 79.21
C PRO A 532 36.16 35.14 78.57
N THR A 533 36.52 34.05 79.25
CA THR A 533 36.31 32.70 78.72
C THR A 533 34.83 32.40 78.51
N GLU A 534 34.00 32.69 79.51
CA GLU A 534 32.54 32.47 79.45
C GLU A 534 31.88 33.47 78.49
N THR A 535 32.23 34.76 78.60
CA THR A 535 31.69 35.81 77.73
C THR A 535 32.01 35.56 76.25
N LYS A 536 33.21 35.06 75.91
CA LYS A 536 33.56 34.71 74.53
C LYS A 536 32.71 33.56 74.00
N VAL A 537 32.42 32.57 74.83
CA VAL A 537 31.57 31.43 74.44
C VAL A 537 30.14 31.90 74.17
N ASP A 538 29.57 32.73 75.05
CA ASP A 538 28.20 33.21 74.89
C ASP A 538 28.05 34.11 73.65
N LEU A 539 28.98 35.04 73.44
CA LEU A 539 29.00 35.86 72.23
C LEU A 539 29.26 35.03 70.96
N ALA A 540 30.07 33.97 71.04
CA ALA A 540 30.29 33.06 69.92
C ALA A 540 29.02 32.25 69.58
N LYS A 541 28.22 31.86 70.59
CA LYS A 541 26.89 31.25 70.37
C LYS A 541 25.94 32.22 69.66
N GLU A 542 25.94 33.50 70.04
CA GLU A 542 25.12 34.52 69.34
C GLU A 542 25.59 34.75 67.90
N LEU A 543 26.91 34.85 67.66
CA LEU A 543 27.47 34.92 66.31
C LEU A 543 27.10 33.68 65.47
N ALA A 544 27.16 32.49 66.06
CA ALA A 544 26.81 31.23 65.39
C ALA A 544 25.35 31.14 64.94
N LYS A 545 24.43 31.90 65.56
CA LYS A 545 23.01 31.98 65.16
C LYS A 545 22.76 32.93 63.98
N ILE A 546 23.73 33.78 63.63
CA ILE A 546 23.56 34.77 62.56
C ILE A 546 23.56 34.06 61.19
N SER A 547 22.44 34.21 60.49
CA SER A 547 22.22 33.68 59.13
C SER A 547 22.02 34.76 58.09
N ASN A 548 21.88 36.03 58.50
CA ASN A 548 21.82 37.17 57.59
C ASN A 548 22.46 38.44 58.19
N LYS A 549 22.82 39.38 57.32
CA LYS A 549 23.56 40.59 57.70
C LYS A 549 22.81 41.58 58.59
N ASP A 550 21.48 41.48 58.66
CA ASP A 550 20.65 42.45 59.39
C ASP A 550 20.57 42.11 60.89
N GLN A 551 21.10 40.96 61.30
CA GLN A 551 21.15 40.51 62.70
C GLN A 551 22.39 41.03 63.46
N PHE A 552 23.45 41.47 62.77
CA PHE A 552 24.68 41.97 63.41
C PHE A 552 24.48 43.12 64.41
N PRO A 553 23.57 44.10 64.20
CA PRO A 553 23.31 45.16 65.18
C PRO A 553 22.89 44.65 66.56
N ASN A 554 22.25 43.48 66.66
CA ASN A 554 21.92 42.88 67.95
C ASN A 554 23.18 42.34 68.65
N LEU A 555 24.10 41.74 67.89
CA LEU A 555 25.39 41.29 68.43
C LEU A 555 26.26 42.46 68.90
N ASP A 556 26.22 43.59 68.18
CA ASP A 556 26.87 44.84 68.63
C ASP A 556 26.38 45.28 70.02
N LEU A 557 25.06 45.25 70.23
CA LEU A 557 24.44 45.60 71.51
C LEU A 557 24.89 44.66 72.63
N GLU A 558 24.94 43.36 72.38
CA GLU A 558 25.36 42.36 73.38
C GLU A 558 26.85 42.49 73.73
N ILE A 559 27.72 42.74 72.74
CA ILE A 559 29.14 43.05 72.99
C ILE A 559 29.26 44.31 73.87
N ALA A 560 28.48 45.36 73.58
CA ALA A 560 28.50 46.60 74.35
C ALA A 560 27.99 46.41 75.79
N LYS A 561 26.92 45.63 75.99
CA LYS A 561 26.42 45.25 77.33
C LYS A 561 27.48 44.52 78.14
N ALA A 562 28.15 43.52 77.56
CA ALA A 562 29.20 42.77 78.24
C ALA A 562 30.34 43.69 78.73
N LYS A 563 30.72 44.67 77.91
CA LYS A 563 31.72 45.68 78.30
C LYS A 563 31.23 46.60 79.41
N LEU A 564 29.98 47.05 79.36
CA LEU A 564 29.42 47.91 80.41
C LEU A 564 29.25 47.17 81.75
N LYS A 565 28.89 45.89 81.74
CA LYS A 565 28.83 45.06 82.98
C LYS A 565 30.18 45.01 83.70
N LYS A 566 31.29 44.95 82.94
CA LYS A 566 32.63 45.03 83.52
C LYS A 566 32.87 46.37 84.22
N VAL A 567 32.55 47.48 83.54
CA VAL A 567 32.67 48.82 84.12
C VAL A 567 31.82 48.97 85.39
N ALA A 568 30.59 48.44 85.40
CA ALA A 568 29.72 48.45 86.58
C ALA A 568 30.32 47.64 87.76
N SER A 569 30.95 46.51 87.47
CA SER A 569 31.56 45.62 88.48
C SER A 569 32.80 46.24 89.13
N ASP A 570 33.48 47.14 88.42
CA ASP A 570 34.68 47.85 88.90
C ASP A 570 34.35 49.08 89.76
N LEU A 571 33.07 49.44 89.90
CA LEU A 571 32.62 50.54 90.77
C LEU A 571 33.07 50.30 92.22
N ASP A 572 33.54 51.35 92.88
CA ASP A 572 34.16 51.27 94.19
C ASP A 572 33.15 51.16 95.35
N TYR A 573 32.17 50.27 95.27
CA TYR A 573 31.29 49.96 96.41
C TYR A 573 32.03 49.19 97.52
N PRO A 574 31.65 49.33 98.81
CA PRO A 574 32.27 48.60 99.92
C PRO A 574 32.32 47.07 99.73
N GLY A 575 31.23 46.46 99.29
CA GLY A 575 31.08 45.01 99.10
C GLY A 575 31.43 44.52 97.69
N LYS A 576 32.18 45.29 96.89
CA LYS A 576 32.53 44.91 95.51
C LYS A 576 33.33 43.58 95.46
N PRO A 577 33.19 42.79 94.39
CA PRO A 577 32.34 43.01 93.23
C PRO A 577 30.87 42.60 93.45
N ASN A 578 30.53 41.96 94.58
CA ASN A 578 29.26 41.26 94.78
C ASN A 578 28.37 41.94 95.83
N ASN A 579 27.79 43.08 95.47
CA ASN A 579 26.78 43.78 96.27
C ASN A 579 25.46 43.98 95.49
N ALA A 580 24.42 44.43 96.20
CA ALA A 580 23.08 44.56 95.63
C ALA A 580 23.03 45.61 94.51
N ALA A 581 23.68 46.76 94.67
CA ALA A 581 23.74 47.81 93.66
C ALA A 581 24.43 47.34 92.37
N ILE A 582 25.55 46.62 92.46
CA ILE A 582 26.21 46.04 91.27
C ILE A 582 25.32 45.00 90.59
N LYS A 583 24.65 44.12 91.36
CA LYS A 583 23.71 43.14 90.79
C LYS A 583 22.52 43.81 90.09
N GLU A 584 21.96 44.85 90.69
CA GLU A 584 20.85 45.61 90.12
C GLU A 584 21.29 46.34 88.84
N LEU A 585 22.46 46.99 88.84
CA LEU A 585 23.03 47.59 87.62
C LEU A 585 23.27 46.56 86.52
N GLN A 586 23.79 45.37 86.87
CA GLN A 586 23.96 44.28 85.91
C GLN A 586 22.62 43.79 85.34
N ALA A 587 21.57 43.70 86.16
CA ALA A 587 20.22 43.37 85.72
C ALA A 587 19.59 44.46 84.83
N GLN A 588 19.81 45.74 85.16
CA GLN A 588 19.39 46.87 84.32
C GLN A 588 20.10 46.85 82.97
N ILE A 589 21.42 46.58 82.93
CA ILE A 589 22.18 46.42 81.68
C ILE A 589 21.62 45.26 80.86
N GLU A 590 21.29 44.14 81.50
CA GLU A 590 20.73 42.97 80.82
C GLU A 590 19.35 43.26 80.21
N ALA A 591 18.50 43.98 80.95
CA ALA A 591 17.15 44.35 80.52
C ALA A 591 17.11 45.37 79.37
N VAL A 592 18.25 45.97 79.00
CA VAL A 592 18.32 46.90 77.87
C VAL A 592 17.99 46.18 76.56
N THR A 593 17.08 46.76 75.78
CA THR A 593 16.71 46.23 74.46
C THR A 593 17.14 47.12 73.29
N THR A 594 17.72 48.30 73.58
CA THR A 594 18.14 49.28 72.56
C THR A 594 19.47 49.96 72.92
N GLN A 595 20.22 50.38 71.89
CA GLN A 595 21.50 51.09 72.10
C GLN A 595 21.33 52.43 72.84
N GLU A 596 20.20 53.12 72.66
CA GLU A 596 19.92 54.40 73.33
C GLU A 596 19.79 54.23 74.85
N GLN A 597 19.04 53.22 75.29
CA GLN A 597 18.92 52.86 76.71
C GLN A 597 20.29 52.47 77.29
N LEU A 598 21.11 51.73 76.53
CA LEU A 598 22.45 51.35 76.98
C LEU A 598 23.33 52.60 77.19
N ASN A 599 23.29 53.57 76.27
CA ASN A 599 24.07 54.79 76.36
C ASN A 599 23.69 55.65 77.59
N GLN A 600 22.39 55.70 77.95
CA GLN A 600 21.94 56.41 79.16
C GLN A 600 22.50 55.75 80.43
N LEU A 601 22.49 54.41 80.46
CA LEU A 601 23.02 53.65 81.60
C LEU A 601 24.55 53.73 81.67
N ASP A 602 25.23 53.73 80.52
CA ASP A 602 26.68 53.92 80.38
C ASP A 602 27.13 55.24 81.04
N ASP A 603 26.43 56.35 80.73
CA ASP A 603 26.72 57.66 81.31
C ASP A 603 26.50 57.68 82.84
N ARG A 604 25.40 57.09 83.32
CA ARG A 604 25.14 56.98 84.77
C ARG A 604 26.24 56.21 85.49
N ILE A 605 26.62 55.05 84.96
CA ILE A 605 27.63 54.16 85.55
C ILE A 605 29.02 54.79 85.51
N LYS A 606 29.42 55.41 84.40
CA LYS A 606 30.77 55.97 84.26
C LYS A 606 30.93 57.33 84.94
N ASN A 607 29.91 58.19 84.90
CA ASN A 607 30.06 59.61 85.24
C ASN A 607 29.31 60.03 86.52
N VAL A 608 28.18 59.39 86.86
CA VAL A 608 27.35 59.79 88.00
C VAL A 608 27.68 59.00 89.27
N LEU A 609 27.60 57.67 89.21
CA LEU A 609 27.72 56.80 90.38
C LEU A 609 29.07 56.87 91.11
N PRO A 610 30.24 56.89 90.43
CA PRO A 610 31.53 56.94 91.12
C PRO A 610 31.65 58.11 92.09
N ASN A 611 31.12 59.28 91.70
CA ASN A 611 31.12 60.48 92.53
C ASN A 611 30.22 60.33 93.76
N LYS A 612 29.01 59.77 93.60
CA LYS A 612 28.07 59.56 94.71
C LYS A 612 28.59 58.52 95.71
N ILE A 613 29.19 57.43 95.22
CA ILE A 613 29.80 56.39 96.06
C ILE A 613 30.95 56.96 96.90
N ALA A 614 31.85 57.73 96.27
CA ALA A 614 32.97 58.35 96.97
C ALA A 614 32.49 59.33 98.07
N GLN A 615 31.47 60.14 97.78
CA GLN A 615 30.86 61.05 98.76
C GLN A 615 30.22 60.29 99.94
N ALA A 616 29.51 59.19 99.67
CA ALA A 616 28.92 58.35 100.71
C ALA A 616 29.97 57.72 101.61
N LYS A 617 31.02 57.11 101.05
CA LYS A 617 32.13 56.54 101.82
C LYS A 617 32.78 57.55 102.76
N ALA A 618 33.05 58.76 102.27
CA ALA A 618 33.65 59.82 103.06
C ALA A 618 32.77 60.19 104.27
N LYS A 619 31.46 60.37 104.06
CA LYS A 619 30.53 60.71 105.14
C LYS A 619 30.31 59.58 106.15
N ILE A 620 30.30 58.32 105.72
CA ILE A 620 30.20 57.15 106.63
C ILE A 620 31.41 57.09 107.58
N ALA A 621 32.60 57.44 107.09
CA ALA A 621 33.82 57.44 107.90
C ALA A 621 33.78 58.48 109.04
N GLU A 622 32.98 59.55 108.92
CA GLU A 622 32.85 60.62 109.92
C GLU A 622 31.97 60.26 111.14
N VAL A 623 31.33 59.08 111.16
CA VAL A 623 30.49 58.63 112.29
C VAL A 623 31.39 58.17 113.47
N ARG A 624 31.18 58.72 114.68
CA ARG A 624 32.04 58.52 115.90
C ARG A 624 32.16 57.05 116.37
N ASP A 625 33.30 56.72 116.96
CA ASP A 625 33.84 55.37 117.20
C ASP A 625 33.68 54.80 118.64
N SER A 626 32.56 55.02 119.32
CA SER A 626 32.30 54.37 120.62
C SER A 626 31.34 53.19 120.45
N GLU A 627 31.87 51.96 120.52
CA GLU A 627 31.19 50.65 120.58
C GLU A 627 29.88 50.51 119.78
N THR A 628 29.99 50.23 118.48
CA THR A 628 29.23 49.16 117.78
C THR A 628 29.67 49.13 116.31
N THR A 629 30.47 48.13 115.95
CA THR A 629 30.86 47.79 114.56
C THR A 629 29.64 47.71 113.63
N THR A 630 28.47 47.41 114.19
CA THR A 630 27.17 47.18 113.54
C THR A 630 26.61 48.40 112.80
N ARG A 631 26.72 49.63 113.33
CA ARG A 631 26.11 50.82 112.69
C ARG A 631 26.83 51.28 111.43
N LYS A 632 28.17 51.24 111.42
CA LYS A 632 28.98 51.51 110.21
C LYS A 632 28.82 50.39 109.18
N GLN A 633 28.70 49.13 109.63
CA GLN A 633 28.37 48.00 108.75
C GLN A 633 27.00 48.19 108.08
N ASP A 634 25.98 48.65 108.81
CA ASP A 634 24.65 48.91 108.26
C ASP A 634 24.61 50.12 107.29
N LEU A 635 25.42 51.16 107.51
CA LEU A 635 25.56 52.26 106.55
C LEU A 635 26.34 51.85 105.29
N ASN A 636 27.39 51.04 105.43
CA ASN A 636 28.10 50.46 104.29
C ASN A 636 27.19 49.52 103.49
N ARG A 637 26.31 48.77 104.16
CA ARG A 637 25.28 47.92 103.53
C ARG A 637 24.26 48.75 102.75
N GLN A 638 23.79 49.87 103.31
CA GLN A 638 22.91 50.80 102.59
C GLN A 638 23.61 51.44 101.38
N LEU A 639 24.93 51.68 101.46
CA LEU A 639 25.72 52.08 100.29
C LEU A 639 25.79 50.97 99.24
N ASP A 640 26.02 49.73 99.67
CA ASP A 640 25.97 48.53 98.82
C ASP A 640 24.58 48.24 98.21
N GLU A 641 23.53 48.94 98.64
CA GLU A 641 22.15 48.90 98.12
C GLU A 641 21.79 50.10 97.24
N ALA A 642 22.56 51.20 97.28
CA ALA A 642 22.19 52.45 96.63
C ALA A 642 22.76 52.54 95.19
N ASP A 643 21.89 52.44 94.20
CA ASP A 643 22.18 52.74 92.79
C ASP A 643 21.31 53.89 92.24
N THR A 644 20.23 54.27 92.94
CA THR A 644 19.35 55.38 92.61
C THR A 644 19.64 56.67 93.37
N ASP A 645 19.17 57.81 92.86
CA ASP A 645 19.39 59.12 93.48
C ASP A 645 18.68 59.22 94.83
N GLU A 646 17.46 58.69 94.89
CA GLU A 646 16.61 58.61 96.07
C GLU A 646 17.27 57.78 97.19
N GLU A 647 17.95 56.69 96.83
CA GLU A 647 18.62 55.82 97.79
C GLU A 647 19.90 56.45 98.34
N PHE A 648 20.69 57.13 97.50
CA PHE A 648 21.82 57.92 97.97
C PHE A 648 21.36 59.04 98.92
N ASP A 649 20.26 59.74 98.60
CA ASP A 649 19.70 60.77 99.47
C ASP A 649 19.20 60.21 100.81
N ALA A 650 18.57 59.03 100.80
CA ALA A 650 18.16 58.33 102.00
C ALA A 650 19.37 57.91 102.86
N LEU A 651 20.40 57.34 102.24
CA LEU A 651 21.66 56.99 102.89
C LEU A 651 22.30 58.21 103.56
N PHE A 652 22.40 59.34 102.85
CA PHE A 652 22.97 60.57 103.42
C PHE A 652 22.19 61.08 104.63
N LYS A 653 20.85 61.01 104.61
CA LYS A 653 20.02 61.37 105.78
C LYS A 653 20.24 60.41 106.96
N ASN A 654 20.41 59.12 106.69
CA ASN A 654 20.63 58.11 107.72
C ASN A 654 22.02 58.25 108.37
N ILE A 655 23.06 58.55 107.59
CA ILE A 655 24.41 58.85 108.08
C ILE A 655 24.37 59.99 109.11
N GLU A 656 23.65 61.08 108.82
CA GLU A 656 23.54 62.23 109.75
C GLU A 656 22.78 61.88 111.03
N LYS A 657 21.70 61.09 110.95
CA LYS A 657 20.92 60.66 112.13
C LYS A 657 21.73 59.73 113.04
N TYR A 658 22.56 58.85 112.47
CA TYR A 658 23.32 57.86 113.24
C TYR A 658 24.37 58.50 114.16
N LYS A 659 24.76 59.75 113.89
CA LYS A 659 25.66 60.56 114.73
C LYS A 659 25.06 60.93 116.10
N ALA A 660 23.74 60.80 116.33
CA ALA A 660 23.05 61.36 117.52
C ALA A 660 22.07 60.42 118.28
N GLN A 661 21.93 59.15 117.88
CA GLN A 661 20.76 58.31 118.24
C GLN A 661 21.06 57.18 119.27
N GLY A 662 20.11 56.93 120.20
CA GLY A 662 20.14 55.83 121.19
C GLY A 662 19.49 54.51 120.71
N ASP A 663 19.65 53.42 121.47
CA ASP A 663 19.37 52.03 121.00
C ASP A 663 17.88 51.70 120.77
N GLU A 664 16.95 52.23 121.58
CA GLU A 664 15.50 52.01 121.40
C GLU A 664 14.98 52.70 120.11
N GLU A 665 15.47 53.91 119.84
CA GLU A 665 15.15 54.62 118.61
C GLU A 665 15.79 53.91 117.39
N TYR A 666 16.97 53.31 117.55
CA TYR A 666 17.63 52.53 116.50
C TYR A 666 16.84 51.26 116.16
N SER A 667 16.35 50.52 117.16
CA SER A 667 15.50 49.32 116.95
C SER A 667 14.21 49.62 116.18
N ASN A 668 13.49 50.69 116.55
CA ASN A 668 12.27 51.10 115.84
C ASN A 668 12.55 51.52 114.38
N LYS A 669 13.65 52.24 114.12
CA LYS A 669 14.05 52.56 112.74
C LYS A 669 14.58 51.36 111.98
N LEU A 670 15.22 50.40 112.65
CA LEU A 670 15.61 49.13 112.05
C LEU A 670 14.37 48.35 111.60
N LYS A 671 13.31 48.28 112.41
CA LYS A 671 12.01 47.71 112.00
C LYS A 671 11.40 48.43 110.80
N GLU A 672 11.33 49.76 110.81
CA GLU A 672 10.80 50.53 109.67
C GLU A 672 11.55 50.20 108.38
N ARG A 673 12.89 50.17 108.42
CA ARG A 673 13.71 49.80 107.26
C ARG A 673 13.58 48.34 106.87
N LEU A 674 13.50 47.42 107.82
CA LEU A 674 13.25 46.01 107.52
C LEU A 674 11.91 45.81 106.83
N LYS A 675 10.87 46.57 107.23
CA LYS A 675 9.59 46.57 106.52
C LYS A 675 9.73 47.16 105.12
N GLU A 676 10.47 48.26 104.96
CA GLU A 676 10.76 48.81 103.62
C GLU A 676 11.51 47.79 102.74
N GLN A 677 12.49 47.06 103.30
CA GLN A 677 13.22 46.00 102.61
C GLN A 677 12.32 44.81 102.27
N ALA A 678 11.47 44.38 103.20
CA ALA A 678 10.46 43.35 102.96
C ALA A 678 9.48 43.76 101.86
N ALA A 679 9.03 45.02 101.85
CA ALA A 679 8.17 45.58 100.81
C ALA A 679 8.86 45.65 99.44
N ARG A 680 10.18 45.88 99.43
CA ARG A 680 11.03 45.87 98.23
C ARG A 680 11.38 44.48 97.71
N LEU A 681 11.10 43.40 98.45
CA LEU A 681 11.36 42.05 97.95
C LEU A 681 10.65 41.83 96.60
N PRO A 682 11.33 41.25 95.60
CA PRO A 682 10.89 41.34 94.21
C PRO A 682 9.84 40.30 93.83
N TYR A 683 8.87 40.00 94.70
CA TYR A 683 7.78 39.08 94.39
C TYR A 683 7.01 39.49 93.12
N PRO A 684 6.46 38.53 92.35
CA PRO A 684 5.72 38.81 91.11
C PRO A 684 4.58 39.82 91.26
N SER A 685 3.87 39.81 92.40
CA SER A 685 2.82 40.77 92.74
C SER A 685 3.32 41.84 93.70
N THR A 686 2.96 43.10 93.45
CA THR A 686 3.28 44.23 94.34
C THR A 686 2.66 44.06 95.73
N ASN A 687 1.49 43.42 95.83
CA ASN A 687 0.76 43.13 97.07
C ASN A 687 0.84 41.64 97.46
N ALA A 688 1.98 40.98 97.21
CA ALA A 688 2.18 39.58 97.57
C ALA A 688 1.88 39.31 99.06
N ALA A 689 1.13 38.24 99.34
CA ALA A 689 0.76 37.85 100.71
C ALA A 689 2.00 37.60 101.58
N ALA A 690 3.08 37.09 100.96
CA ALA A 690 4.37 36.87 101.58
C ALA A 690 4.99 38.16 102.17
N LYS A 691 4.90 39.30 101.46
CA LYS A 691 5.40 40.61 101.96
C LYS A 691 4.66 41.03 103.21
N THR A 692 3.33 40.93 103.18
CA THR A 692 2.47 41.29 104.33
C THR A 692 2.74 40.40 105.55
N ALA A 693 2.99 39.10 105.33
CA ALA A 693 3.35 38.18 106.40
C ALA A 693 4.71 38.53 107.04
N LEU A 694 5.70 38.88 106.22
CA LEU A 694 7.03 39.26 106.68
C LEU A 694 7.02 40.61 107.43
N GLU A 695 6.28 41.60 106.94
CA GLU A 695 6.09 42.89 107.63
C GLU A 695 5.48 42.72 109.03
N ARG A 696 4.48 41.83 109.19
CA ARG A 696 3.89 41.51 110.50
C ARG A 696 4.89 40.85 111.44
N ARG A 697 5.76 39.98 110.91
CA ARG A 697 6.82 39.33 111.69
C ARG A 697 7.84 40.36 112.20
N ILE A 698 8.28 41.28 111.34
CA ILE A 698 9.20 42.37 111.71
C ILE A 698 8.58 43.29 112.77
N GLU A 699 7.29 43.61 112.65
CA GLU A 699 6.61 44.47 113.61
C GLU A 699 6.56 43.84 115.01
N ALA A 700 6.26 42.54 115.07
CA ALA A 700 6.10 41.79 116.31
C ALA A 700 7.42 41.47 117.03
N GLU A 701 8.57 41.52 116.33
CA GLU A 701 9.87 41.18 116.92
C GLU A 701 10.33 42.26 117.90
N THR A 702 10.85 41.90 119.06
CA THR A 702 11.30 42.88 120.08
C THR A 702 12.79 42.76 120.40
N ASP A 703 13.43 41.68 119.99
CA ASP A 703 14.86 41.46 120.16
C ASP A 703 15.64 42.10 119.00
N ILE A 704 16.58 42.99 119.35
CA ILE A 704 17.43 43.67 118.36
C ILE A 704 18.33 42.68 117.63
N ALA A 705 18.76 41.58 118.28
CA ALA A 705 19.60 40.56 117.65
C ALA A 705 18.83 39.76 116.58
N GLU A 706 17.55 39.48 116.79
CA GLU A 706 16.69 38.83 115.79
C GLU A 706 16.30 39.79 114.67
N LEU A 707 16.11 41.09 114.94
CA LEU A 707 15.97 42.12 113.90
C LEU A 707 17.25 42.23 113.05
N GLU A 708 18.44 42.18 113.66
CA GLU A 708 19.72 42.14 112.95
C GLU A 708 19.89 40.86 112.14
N LYS A 709 19.41 39.71 112.62
CA LYS A 709 19.40 38.46 111.85
C LYS A 709 18.41 38.51 110.68
N LEU A 710 17.25 39.14 110.85
CA LEU A 710 16.33 39.40 109.74
C LEU A 710 16.99 40.29 108.67
N GLN A 711 17.74 41.31 109.11
CA GLN A 711 18.47 42.25 108.24
C GLN A 711 19.62 41.61 107.48
N ASN A 712 20.43 40.81 108.18
CA ASN A 712 21.73 40.38 107.69
C ASN A 712 21.69 38.98 107.06
N GLU A 713 20.73 38.14 107.43
CA GLU A 713 20.65 36.75 106.96
C GLU A 713 19.33 36.46 106.25
N THR A 714 18.19 36.71 106.90
CA THR A 714 16.89 36.18 106.42
C THR A 714 16.37 36.90 105.18
N ILE A 715 16.22 38.22 105.23
CA ILE A 715 15.73 39.02 104.08
C ILE A 715 16.70 38.92 102.89
N PRO A 716 18.04 39.03 103.05
CA PRO A 716 18.98 38.84 101.95
C PRO A 716 18.93 37.42 101.34
N SER A 717 18.79 36.38 102.17
CA SER A 717 18.63 35.01 101.68
C SER A 717 17.34 34.84 100.88
N MET A 718 16.22 35.36 101.38
CA MET A 718 14.94 35.36 100.66
C MET A 718 15.02 36.15 99.36
N LEU A 719 15.65 37.33 99.35
CA LEU A 719 15.86 38.14 98.14
C LEU A 719 16.59 37.33 97.06
N ASN A 720 17.72 36.73 97.41
CA ASN A 720 18.50 35.91 96.47
C ASN A 720 17.65 34.76 95.93
N LYS A 721 16.92 34.04 96.80
CA LYS A 721 16.10 32.90 96.39
C LYS A 721 14.88 33.30 95.55
N ILE A 722 14.23 34.44 95.84
CA ILE A 722 13.11 34.95 95.03
C ILE A 722 13.59 35.32 93.63
N ASN A 723 14.75 35.96 93.50
CA ASN A 723 15.33 36.30 92.20
C ASN A 723 15.67 35.04 91.40
N GLU A 724 16.34 34.07 92.03
CA GLU A 724 16.63 32.76 91.43
C GLU A 724 15.34 32.07 90.94
N LEU A 725 14.30 32.02 91.78
CA LEU A 725 13.02 31.42 91.42
C LEU A 725 12.31 32.17 90.27
N LYS A 726 12.36 33.51 90.24
CA LYS A 726 11.77 34.29 89.15
C LYS A 726 12.45 34.03 87.81
N GLU A 727 13.77 33.95 87.81
CA GLU A 727 14.54 33.59 86.63
C GLU A 727 14.17 32.20 86.11
N GLU A 728 14.04 31.21 87.00
CA GLU A 728 13.65 29.86 86.63
C GLU A 728 12.18 29.74 86.19
N ILE A 729 11.27 30.46 86.84
CA ILE A 729 9.85 30.52 86.47
C ILE A 729 9.68 31.14 85.09
N ALA A 730 10.39 32.24 84.79
CA ALA A 730 10.29 32.94 83.50
C ALA A 730 10.64 32.06 82.29
N LYS A 731 11.38 30.96 82.51
CA LYS A 731 11.77 29.99 81.48
C LYS A 731 10.67 28.96 81.15
N ARG A 732 9.55 28.96 81.88
CA ARG A 732 8.47 27.95 81.77
C ARG A 732 7.38 28.38 80.79
N SER A 733 6.40 27.51 80.54
CA SER A 733 5.22 27.83 79.74
C SER A 733 4.37 28.94 80.38
N PRO A 734 3.60 29.73 79.59
CA PRO A 734 2.73 30.79 80.12
C PRO A 734 1.77 30.33 81.23
N GLU A 735 1.25 29.10 81.11
CA GLU A 735 0.38 28.51 82.12
C GLU A 735 1.12 28.23 83.44
N ASN A 736 2.33 27.65 83.36
CA ASN A 736 3.15 27.35 84.54
C ASN A 736 3.77 28.61 85.15
N ILE A 737 4.14 29.61 84.35
CA ILE A 737 4.55 30.95 84.83
C ILE A 737 3.47 31.49 85.77
N THR A 738 2.20 31.45 85.34
CA THR A 738 1.09 31.96 86.14
C THR A 738 0.94 31.19 87.45
N LYS A 739 0.88 29.85 87.39
CA LYS A 739 0.72 28.98 88.57
C LYS A 739 1.87 29.11 89.58
N LEU A 740 3.11 29.14 89.10
CA LEU A 740 4.30 29.22 89.96
C LEU A 740 4.47 30.62 90.55
N ASN A 741 4.15 31.68 89.81
CA ASN A 741 4.13 33.05 90.35
C ASN A 741 3.09 33.22 91.45
N GLU A 742 1.92 32.58 91.34
CA GLU A 742 0.94 32.53 92.43
C GLU A 742 1.50 31.86 93.69
N LYS A 743 2.20 30.73 93.56
CA LYS A 743 2.87 30.07 94.69
C LYS A 743 3.97 30.94 95.30
N LEU A 744 4.80 31.56 94.46
CA LEU A 744 5.87 32.47 94.89
C LEU A 744 5.32 33.66 95.67
N ASN A 745 4.20 34.26 95.22
CA ASN A 745 3.55 35.37 95.93
C ASN A 745 3.04 35.02 97.35
N ASN A 746 2.93 33.73 97.67
CA ASN A 746 2.47 33.25 98.97
C ASN A 746 3.59 32.72 99.88
N ALA A 747 4.81 32.49 99.36
CA ALA A 747 5.92 31.93 100.12
C ALA A 747 6.63 33.01 100.95
N SER A 748 6.43 32.99 102.27
CA SER A 748 6.85 34.02 103.23
C SER A 748 8.10 33.64 104.04
N THR A 749 8.59 32.40 103.92
CA THR A 749 9.80 31.92 104.60
C THR A 749 10.80 31.29 103.63
N PRO A 750 12.09 31.18 104.01
CA PRO A 750 13.10 30.47 103.22
C PRO A 750 12.71 29.03 102.87
N GLU A 751 12.06 28.30 103.78
CA GLU A 751 11.62 26.92 103.56
C GLU A 751 10.47 26.83 102.54
N GLU A 752 9.52 27.76 102.59
CA GLU A 752 8.43 27.85 101.62
C GLU A 752 8.95 28.20 100.22
N LEU A 753 9.98 29.05 100.13
CA LEU A 753 10.66 29.37 98.87
C LEU A 753 11.42 28.14 98.31
N ALA A 754 12.14 27.41 99.16
CA ALA A 754 12.85 26.19 98.75
C ALA A 754 11.89 25.10 98.23
N ALA A 755 10.65 25.03 98.74
CA ALA A 755 9.65 24.07 98.26
C ALA A 755 9.21 24.32 96.80
N ILE A 756 9.37 25.55 96.27
CA ILE A 756 8.99 25.91 94.89
C ILE A 756 9.94 25.25 93.87
N ASP A 757 11.19 24.97 94.24
CA ASP A 757 12.17 24.30 93.35
C ASP A 757 11.66 22.94 92.84
N ALA A 758 10.99 22.18 93.71
CA ALA A 758 10.41 20.88 93.35
C ALA A 758 9.25 21.02 92.36
N GLU A 759 8.46 22.09 92.48
CA GLU A 759 7.34 22.39 91.58
C GLU A 759 7.82 22.88 90.21
N ILE A 760 8.88 23.69 90.17
CA ILE A 760 9.57 24.07 88.94
C ILE A 760 10.11 22.82 88.23
N THR A 761 10.80 21.94 88.97
CA THR A 761 11.33 20.67 88.43
C THR A 761 10.22 19.80 87.83
N LYS A 762 9.06 19.73 88.50
CA LYS A 762 7.89 19.02 87.98
C LYS A 762 7.37 19.66 86.69
N ALA A 763 7.22 20.99 86.67
CA ALA A 763 6.78 21.72 85.48
C ALA A 763 7.71 21.49 84.27
N ILE A 764 9.03 21.50 84.48
CA ILE A 764 10.03 21.20 83.43
C ILE A 764 9.78 19.81 82.84
N ASN A 765 9.61 18.80 83.67
CA ASN A 765 9.41 17.41 83.23
C ASN A 765 8.08 17.23 82.49
N ASP A 766 7.00 17.83 82.97
CA ASP A 766 5.68 17.76 82.34
C ASP A 766 5.68 18.46 80.97
N GLU A 767 6.29 19.64 80.87
CA GLU A 767 6.46 20.38 79.60
C GLU A 767 7.29 19.58 78.59
N LYS A 768 8.42 19.00 79.03
CA LYS A 768 9.27 18.14 78.20
C LYS A 768 8.49 16.94 77.67
N ALA A 769 7.74 16.25 78.53
CA ALA A 769 6.94 15.09 78.14
C ALA A 769 5.84 15.46 77.13
N ALA A 770 5.18 16.61 77.31
CA ALA A 770 4.15 17.08 76.39
C ALA A 770 4.71 17.38 74.99
N ILE A 771 5.88 18.02 74.90
CA ILE A 771 6.53 18.30 73.61
C ILE A 771 7.08 17.02 72.97
N ALA A 772 7.68 16.13 73.76
CA ALA A 772 8.13 14.82 73.28
C ALA A 772 6.97 14.02 72.65
N ALA A 773 5.79 14.01 73.27
CA ALA A 773 4.60 13.36 72.71
C ALA A 773 4.16 13.97 71.37
N LYS A 774 4.27 15.29 71.19
CA LYS A 774 3.99 15.96 69.92
C LYS A 774 5.02 15.58 68.84
N ILE A 775 6.29 15.39 69.20
CA ILE A 775 7.33 14.89 68.28
C ILE A 775 7.04 13.44 67.87
N ASP A 776 6.66 12.59 68.82
CA ASP A 776 6.35 11.18 68.54
C ASP A 776 5.17 11.02 67.56
N ALA A 777 4.22 11.96 67.57
CA ALA A 777 3.08 12.00 66.65
C ALA A 777 3.42 12.37 65.20
N LEU A 778 4.64 12.86 64.90
CA LEU A 778 5.05 13.25 63.55
C LEU A 778 5.24 12.01 62.65
N ALA A 779 4.37 11.84 61.65
CA ALA A 779 4.25 10.57 60.90
C ALA A 779 5.40 10.27 59.92
N HIS A 780 6.12 11.28 59.46
CA HIS A 780 7.09 11.17 58.37
C HIS A 780 8.55 11.25 58.82
N LEU A 781 8.77 11.44 60.13
CA LEU A 781 10.08 11.27 60.76
C LEU A 781 10.38 9.79 61.05
N THR A 782 11.64 9.40 60.88
CA THR A 782 12.15 8.10 61.33
C THR A 782 12.24 8.03 62.86
N PRO A 783 12.25 6.82 63.45
CA PRO A 783 12.48 6.65 64.89
C PRO A 783 13.75 7.37 65.36
N GLU A 784 14.84 7.27 64.60
CA GLU A 784 16.13 7.89 64.92
C GLU A 784 16.03 9.43 64.93
N GLN A 785 15.31 10.02 63.96
CA GLN A 785 15.08 11.46 63.92
C GLN A 785 14.21 11.93 65.10
N LYS A 786 13.19 11.16 65.48
CA LYS A 786 12.35 11.47 66.64
C LYS A 786 13.16 11.42 67.93
N ASP A 787 13.98 10.40 68.11
CA ASP A 787 14.82 10.25 69.29
C ASP A 787 15.90 11.34 69.36
N ALA A 788 16.50 11.70 68.23
CA ALA A 788 17.45 12.81 68.15
C ALA A 788 16.78 14.16 68.51
N ALA A 789 15.55 14.41 68.05
CA ALA A 789 14.80 15.61 68.42
C ALA A 789 14.43 15.64 69.91
N LYS A 790 14.01 14.50 70.48
CA LYS A 790 13.68 14.38 71.92
C LYS A 790 14.90 14.57 72.81
N ALA A 791 16.07 14.06 72.41
CA ALA A 791 17.33 14.26 73.13
C ALA A 791 17.72 15.74 73.23
N LYS A 792 17.32 16.56 72.25
CA LYS A 792 17.56 18.01 72.26
C LYS A 792 16.67 18.77 73.24
N LEU A 793 15.70 18.15 73.91
CA LEU A 793 14.81 18.84 74.87
C LEU A 793 15.44 19.07 76.25
N ASP A 794 16.55 18.40 76.56
CA ASP A 794 17.20 18.49 77.87
C ASP A 794 17.76 19.89 78.15
N ASN A 795 17.57 20.36 79.39
CA ASN A 795 18.05 21.66 79.91
C ASN A 795 17.58 22.89 79.11
N LYS A 796 16.39 22.82 78.48
CA LYS A 796 15.82 23.92 77.69
C LYS A 796 14.70 24.69 78.40
N THR A 797 14.55 25.95 78.02
CA THR A 797 13.36 26.75 78.29
C THR A 797 12.17 26.26 77.45
N TYR A 798 10.95 26.65 77.83
CA TYR A 798 9.75 26.28 77.07
C TYR A 798 9.80 26.77 75.62
N SER A 799 10.20 28.03 75.40
CA SER A 799 10.34 28.60 74.06
C SER A 799 11.33 27.81 73.20
N GLU A 800 12.49 27.45 73.76
CA GLU A 800 13.48 26.65 73.02
C GLU A 800 12.97 25.23 72.72
N MET A 801 12.19 24.62 73.62
CA MET A 801 11.54 23.33 73.32
C MET A 801 10.48 23.47 72.23
N GLU A 802 9.75 24.59 72.14
CA GLU A 802 8.85 24.86 71.02
C GLU A 802 9.60 25.05 69.70
N ASP A 803 10.79 25.64 69.72
CA ASP A 803 11.64 25.75 68.53
C ASP A 803 12.16 24.39 68.07
N VAL A 804 12.46 23.48 69.01
CA VAL A 804 12.78 22.07 68.69
C VAL A 804 11.58 21.39 68.01
N LEU A 805 10.36 21.59 68.52
CA LEU A 805 9.16 21.05 67.91
C LEU A 805 8.90 21.63 66.51
N GLU A 806 9.11 22.93 66.31
CA GLU A 806 8.97 23.57 65.01
C GLU A 806 9.93 22.95 63.98
N ARG A 807 11.20 22.77 64.35
CA ARG A 807 12.19 22.12 63.49
C ARG A 807 11.78 20.68 63.17
N ALA A 808 11.32 19.92 64.16
CA ALA A 808 10.82 18.57 63.95
C ALA A 808 9.61 18.54 62.99
N LYS A 809 8.68 19.52 63.08
CA LYS A 809 7.57 19.66 62.13
C LYS A 809 8.05 19.96 60.69
N ARG A 810 9.07 20.82 60.52
CA ARG A 810 9.67 21.08 59.20
C ARG A 810 10.35 19.83 58.64
N ASP A 811 11.14 19.14 59.45
CA ASP A 811 11.77 17.87 59.07
C ASP A 811 10.74 16.81 58.71
N ASN A 812 9.58 16.80 59.38
CA ASN A 812 8.46 15.93 59.04
C ASN A 812 7.88 16.26 57.65
N LEU A 813 7.66 17.53 57.34
CA LEU A 813 7.23 17.97 56.00
C LEU A 813 8.27 17.60 54.92
N LEU A 814 9.56 17.84 55.17
CA LEU A 814 10.64 17.46 54.25
C LEU A 814 10.70 15.93 54.07
N GLY A 815 10.50 15.16 55.14
CA GLY A 815 10.37 13.71 55.10
C GLY A 815 9.20 13.24 54.23
N LEU A 816 8.08 13.96 54.23
CA LEU A 816 6.95 13.71 53.33
C LEU A 816 7.31 14.07 51.88
N VAL A 817 7.91 15.25 51.64
CA VAL A 817 8.33 15.70 50.29
C VAL A 817 9.27 14.71 49.63
N ASN A 818 10.23 14.15 50.38
CA ASN A 818 11.16 13.13 49.88
C ASN A 818 10.49 11.80 49.54
N LYS A 819 9.32 11.52 50.12
CA LYS A 819 8.53 10.31 49.87
C LYS A 819 7.41 10.54 48.85
N LEU A 820 7.29 11.74 48.26
CA LEU A 820 6.36 11.98 47.16
C LEU A 820 6.77 11.13 45.97
N GLY A 821 5.82 10.38 45.42
CA GLY A 821 6.07 9.39 44.37
C GLY A 821 6.38 9.98 43.00
N TYR A 822 7.19 11.03 42.87
CA TYR A 822 7.73 11.45 41.57
C TYR A 822 8.72 10.41 41.02
N ASN A 823 8.96 10.41 39.70
CA ASN A 823 9.98 9.56 39.07
C ASN A 823 11.34 10.25 39.15
N ASP A 824 12.08 10.05 40.23
CA ASP A 824 13.47 10.49 40.30
C ASP A 824 14.39 9.51 39.61
N SER A 825 15.51 10.03 39.10
CA SER A 825 16.68 9.19 38.93
C SER A 825 17.42 9.08 40.26
N GLU A 826 18.16 7.99 40.47
CA GLU A 826 18.99 7.79 41.67
C GLU A 826 19.98 8.95 41.95
N THR A 827 20.21 9.83 40.98
CA THR A 827 21.23 10.90 41.04
C THR A 827 20.66 12.32 41.01
N LEU A 828 19.41 12.51 40.57
CA LEU A 828 18.78 13.83 40.44
C LEU A 828 17.29 13.79 40.79
N PRO A 829 16.85 14.55 41.81
CA PRO A 829 15.45 14.63 42.19
C PRO A 829 14.61 15.38 41.14
N ALA A 830 13.33 15.04 41.07
CA ALA A 830 12.36 15.73 40.22
C ALA A 830 12.31 17.25 40.53
N PRO A 831 12.14 18.11 39.51
CA PRO A 831 12.02 19.56 39.70
C PRO A 831 10.94 19.95 40.71
N ALA A 832 9.76 19.32 40.65
CA ALA A 832 8.67 19.57 41.58
C ALA A 832 9.09 19.33 43.04
N ARG A 833 9.81 18.24 43.31
CA ARG A 833 10.31 17.93 44.66
C ARG A 833 11.27 19.01 45.16
N THR A 834 12.14 19.50 44.29
CA THR A 834 13.10 20.55 44.62
C THR A 834 12.36 21.84 45.00
N SER A 835 11.39 22.26 44.19
CA SER A 835 10.55 23.43 44.47
C SER A 835 9.75 23.27 45.78
N LEU A 836 9.20 22.09 46.05
CA LEU A 836 8.43 21.81 47.26
C LEU A 836 9.30 21.82 48.52
N ARG A 837 10.55 21.34 48.46
CA ARG A 837 11.50 21.45 49.56
C ARG A 837 11.77 22.92 49.91
N GLY A 838 12.04 23.76 48.91
CA GLY A 838 12.22 25.21 49.12
C GLY A 838 10.98 25.88 49.74
N ALA A 839 9.79 25.51 49.27
CA ALA A 839 8.53 26.03 49.83
C ALA A 839 8.32 25.65 51.31
N VAL A 840 8.63 24.40 51.70
CA VAL A 840 8.55 23.96 53.10
C VAL A 840 9.49 24.74 54.01
N GLU A 841 10.71 25.01 53.57
CA GLU A 841 11.71 25.73 54.38
C GLU A 841 11.31 27.18 54.65
N THR A 842 10.63 27.83 53.71
CA THR A 842 10.12 29.20 53.85
C THR A 842 8.76 29.32 54.55
N THR A 843 8.08 28.19 54.83
CA THR A 843 6.72 28.21 55.41
C THR A 843 6.73 28.79 56.84
N PRO A 844 5.90 29.78 57.20
CA PRO A 844 5.81 30.31 58.56
C PRO A 844 5.41 29.27 59.62
N LYS A 845 5.87 29.44 60.88
CA LYS A 845 5.62 28.50 62.00
C LYS A 845 4.14 28.14 62.16
N ASN A 846 3.24 29.11 62.01
CA ASN A 846 1.80 28.96 62.17
C ASN A 846 1.10 28.27 60.99
N GLU A 847 1.79 28.04 59.87
CA GLU A 847 1.23 27.46 58.63
C GLU A 847 1.71 26.03 58.35
N LEU A 848 2.67 25.51 59.14
CA LEU A 848 3.26 24.19 58.93
C LEU A 848 2.23 23.05 58.94
N ASP A 849 1.20 23.13 59.79
CA ASP A 849 0.16 22.09 59.88
C ASP A 849 -0.78 22.12 58.65
N SER A 850 -1.11 23.32 58.14
CA SER A 850 -1.84 23.46 56.87
C SER A 850 -1.01 22.94 55.69
N LYS A 851 0.30 23.22 55.69
CA LYS A 851 1.21 22.75 54.65
C LYS A 851 1.33 21.22 54.64
N LEU A 852 1.27 20.57 55.79
CA LEU A 852 1.22 19.11 55.89
C LEU A 852 0.00 18.55 55.13
N THR A 853 -1.16 19.18 55.35
CA THR A 853 -2.43 18.75 54.72
C THR A 853 -2.36 18.89 53.19
N GLU A 854 -1.80 20.00 52.69
CA GLU A 854 -1.58 20.21 51.25
C GLU A 854 -0.67 19.14 50.63
N LEU A 855 0.43 18.81 51.29
CA LEU A 855 1.40 17.83 50.81
C LEU A 855 0.87 16.39 50.87
N GLU A 856 0.04 16.05 51.87
CA GLU A 856 -0.63 14.76 51.93
C GLU A 856 -1.64 14.61 50.78
N ALA A 857 -2.42 15.65 50.49
CA ALA A 857 -3.34 15.67 49.35
C ALA A 857 -2.58 15.53 48.02
N LEU A 858 -1.44 16.20 47.88
CA LEU A 858 -0.55 16.06 46.73
C LEU A 858 0.01 14.63 46.60
N LYS A 859 0.46 14.02 47.70
CA LYS A 859 0.94 12.63 47.71
C LYS A 859 -0.11 11.68 47.13
N THR A 860 -1.34 11.79 47.61
CA THR A 860 -2.45 10.97 47.12
C THR A 860 -2.76 11.26 45.65
N ALA A 861 -2.75 12.52 45.21
CA ALA A 861 -2.94 12.88 43.81
C ALA A 861 -1.88 12.24 42.90
N ILE A 862 -0.60 12.27 43.29
CA ILE A 862 0.51 11.67 42.51
C ILE A 862 0.36 10.14 42.43
N GLU A 863 0.02 9.47 43.53
CA GLU A 863 -0.18 8.02 43.56
C GLU A 863 -1.33 7.58 42.65
N ASN A 864 -2.44 8.34 42.66
CA ASN A 864 -3.57 8.10 41.76
C ASN A 864 -3.19 8.36 40.30
N GLU A 865 -2.54 9.49 40.01
CA GLU A 865 -2.17 9.88 38.64
C GLU A 865 -1.20 8.86 38.00
N LYS A 866 -0.24 8.33 38.77
CA LYS A 866 0.64 7.25 38.28
C LYS A 866 -0.14 6.01 37.90
N THR A 867 -1.10 5.61 38.73
CA THR A 867 -1.98 4.48 38.45
C THR A 867 -2.82 4.73 37.20
N GLU A 868 -3.31 5.97 37.03
CA GLU A 868 -4.07 6.41 35.87
C GLU A 868 -3.24 6.39 34.58
N ILE A 869 -1.98 6.85 34.62
CA ILE A 869 -1.03 6.78 33.50
C ILE A 869 -0.74 5.33 33.12
N ASP A 870 -0.53 4.44 34.10
CA ASP A 870 -0.27 3.01 33.87
C ASP A 870 -1.46 2.26 33.27
N GLN A 871 -2.69 2.76 33.45
CA GLN A 871 -3.91 2.20 32.86
C GLN A 871 -4.16 2.63 31.40
N ILE A 872 -3.29 3.46 30.82
CA ILE A 872 -3.39 3.84 29.41
C ILE A 872 -2.86 2.69 28.53
N ASN A 873 -3.67 2.26 27.57
CA ASN A 873 -3.48 1.10 26.69
C ASN A 873 -2.49 1.38 25.54
N TYR A 874 -1.29 1.83 25.88
CA TYR A 874 -0.15 1.91 24.96
C TYR A 874 0.30 0.50 24.52
N SER A 875 1.07 0.43 23.43
CA SER A 875 1.57 -0.86 22.92
C SER A 875 2.76 -1.41 23.72
N SER A 876 3.44 -0.57 24.51
CA SER A 876 4.55 -0.95 25.39
C SER A 876 4.63 -0.07 26.65
N ASP A 877 5.32 -0.57 27.68
CA ASP A 877 5.59 0.19 28.90
C ASP A 877 6.54 1.37 28.70
N ASP A 878 7.34 1.36 27.63
CA ASP A 878 8.31 2.41 27.27
C ASP A 878 7.75 3.40 26.24
N ALA A 879 6.43 3.41 26.04
CA ALA A 879 5.76 4.29 25.09
C ALA A 879 6.12 5.77 25.30
N GLU A 880 6.38 6.49 24.20
CA GLU A 880 6.84 7.88 24.24
C GLU A 880 5.84 8.80 24.98
N GLY A 881 4.54 8.59 24.78
CA GLY A 881 3.47 9.31 25.46
C GLY A 881 3.37 9.01 26.95
N LYS A 882 3.66 7.78 27.37
CA LYS A 882 3.76 7.42 28.80
C LYS A 882 4.95 8.13 29.45
N ASN A 883 6.08 8.19 28.75
CA ASN A 883 7.28 8.91 29.21
C ASN A 883 7.04 10.43 29.30
N ASP A 884 6.38 11.03 28.30
CA ASP A 884 6.00 12.46 28.31
C ASP A 884 5.08 12.81 29.49
N LEU A 885 4.07 11.98 29.78
CA LEU A 885 3.18 12.16 30.92
C LEU A 885 3.95 12.08 32.25
N ASN A 886 4.84 11.10 32.41
CA ASN A 886 5.68 10.97 33.59
C ASN A 886 6.65 12.16 33.77
N GLU A 887 7.21 12.69 32.67
CA GLU A 887 8.07 13.87 32.70
C GLU A 887 7.29 15.13 33.09
N ARG A 888 6.07 15.30 32.55
CA ARG A 888 5.18 16.40 32.94
C ARG A 888 4.77 16.31 34.41
N LEU A 889 4.43 15.11 34.91
CA LEU A 889 4.13 14.86 36.32
C LEU A 889 5.27 15.32 37.23
N ASN A 890 6.53 15.07 36.85
CA ASN A 890 7.73 15.49 37.61
C ASN A 890 7.90 17.01 37.77
N ASN A 891 7.10 17.82 37.08
CA ASN A 891 7.13 19.29 37.15
C ASN A 891 5.96 19.90 37.95
N LEU A 892 4.93 19.12 38.34
CA LEU A 892 3.72 19.64 38.99
C LEU A 892 3.83 19.65 40.51
N THR A 893 3.50 20.76 41.16
CA THR A 893 3.66 20.95 42.62
C THR A 893 2.35 21.05 43.39
N THR A 894 1.19 20.91 42.74
CA THR A 894 -0.13 21.03 43.39
C THR A 894 -1.02 19.83 43.06
N SER A 895 -1.92 19.47 43.99
CA SER A 895 -2.83 18.33 43.78
C SER A 895 -3.78 18.55 42.60
N ALA A 896 -4.27 19.78 42.41
CA ALA A 896 -5.18 20.13 41.32
C ALA A 896 -4.52 19.99 39.94
N ASP A 897 -3.27 20.45 39.79
CA ASP A 897 -2.55 20.31 38.53
C ASP A 897 -2.22 18.85 38.23
N VAL A 898 -1.85 18.07 39.27
CA VAL A 898 -1.60 16.63 39.13
C VAL A 898 -2.85 15.90 38.65
N SER A 899 -3.98 16.08 39.34
CA SER A 899 -5.24 15.41 38.98
C SER A 899 -5.88 15.89 37.66
N SER A 900 -5.26 16.86 36.97
CA SER A 900 -5.70 17.32 35.65
C SER A 900 -4.67 17.05 34.55
N LEU A 901 -3.58 16.33 34.86
CA LEU A 901 -2.50 16.04 33.92
C LEU A 901 -2.99 15.19 32.75
N VAL A 902 -3.71 14.11 33.03
CA VAL A 902 -4.30 13.24 32.01
C VAL A 902 -5.69 12.75 32.37
N ASN A 903 -6.51 12.51 31.36
CA ASN A 903 -7.74 11.73 31.48
C ASN A 903 -7.54 10.39 30.76
N PRO A 904 -7.28 9.29 31.48
CA PRO A 904 -7.00 7.99 30.86
C PRO A 904 -8.14 7.49 29.99
N SER A 905 -9.39 7.78 30.38
CA SER A 905 -10.56 7.37 29.59
C SER A 905 -10.61 8.07 28.23
N GLU A 906 -10.25 9.36 28.18
CA GLU A 906 -10.18 10.11 26.94
C GLU A 906 -9.07 9.58 26.03
N ILE A 907 -7.87 9.34 26.57
CA ILE A 907 -6.75 8.81 25.78
C ILE A 907 -7.02 7.38 25.32
N ASN A 908 -7.50 6.50 26.21
CA ASN A 908 -7.85 5.13 25.84
C ASN A 908 -8.92 5.08 24.76
N ASN A 909 -9.92 5.98 24.84
CA ASN A 909 -10.92 6.12 23.80
C ASN A 909 -10.24 6.55 22.48
N LYS A 910 -9.42 7.62 22.48
CA LYS A 910 -8.68 8.05 21.28
C LYS A 910 -7.82 6.93 20.68
N LEU A 911 -7.03 6.22 21.50
CA LEU A 911 -6.20 5.11 21.08
C LEU A 911 -7.03 3.99 20.44
N SER A 912 -8.12 3.57 21.08
CA SER A 912 -9.02 2.55 20.55
C SER A 912 -9.61 2.96 19.22
N VAL A 913 -10.05 4.21 19.14
CA VAL A 913 -10.85 4.72 18.04
C VAL A 913 -9.95 5.00 16.81
N TYR A 914 -8.71 5.48 16.99
CA TYR A 914 -7.72 5.47 15.91
C TYR A 914 -7.26 4.07 15.51
N LYS A 915 -7.08 3.13 16.47
CA LYS A 915 -6.79 1.72 16.15
C LYS A 915 -7.88 1.12 15.27
N GLU A 916 -9.15 1.48 15.48
CA GLU A 916 -10.26 1.06 14.64
C GLU A 916 -10.13 1.61 13.20
N ILE A 917 -9.83 2.91 13.02
CA ILE A 917 -9.58 3.48 11.68
C ILE A 917 -8.40 2.79 10.97
N ILE A 918 -7.29 2.59 11.68
CA ILE A 918 -6.07 2.02 11.11
C ILE A 918 -6.30 0.55 10.74
N ASN A 919 -6.96 -0.20 11.61
CA ASN A 919 -7.17 -1.64 11.45
C ASN A 919 -8.42 -2.03 10.67
N ASP A 920 -9.26 -1.07 10.26
CA ASP A 920 -10.44 -1.32 9.43
C ASP A 920 -10.11 -2.28 8.27
N VAL A 921 -10.91 -3.33 8.14
CA VAL A 921 -10.75 -4.39 7.13
C VAL A 921 -10.89 -3.86 5.71
N ASN A 922 -11.57 -2.72 5.53
CA ASN A 922 -11.76 -2.02 4.27
C ASN A 922 -10.66 -1.00 4.00
N ASN A 923 -9.69 -0.85 4.90
CA ASN A 923 -8.57 0.07 4.75
C ASN A 923 -7.49 -0.57 3.84
N PRO A 924 -7.11 0.06 2.71
CA PRO A 924 -6.14 -0.51 1.77
C PRO A 924 -4.67 -0.46 2.27
N LEU A 925 -4.42 -0.05 3.51
CA LEU A 925 -3.09 -0.02 4.13
C LEU A 925 -2.47 -1.42 4.27
N SER A 926 -1.17 -1.51 3.99
CA SER A 926 -0.37 -2.71 4.21
C SER A 926 -0.13 -2.98 5.71
N PRO A 927 0.24 -4.22 6.11
CA PRO A 927 0.58 -4.53 7.49
C PRO A 927 1.68 -3.64 8.07
N THR A 928 2.70 -3.30 7.26
CA THR A 928 3.80 -2.40 7.67
C THR A 928 3.28 -1.00 7.97
N GLN A 929 2.50 -0.40 7.06
CA GLN A 929 1.91 0.92 7.28
C GLN A 929 0.99 0.95 8.51
N LYS A 930 0.23 -0.12 8.77
CA LYS A 930 -0.58 -0.24 9.98
C LYS A 930 0.30 -0.28 11.24
N SER A 931 1.40 -1.02 11.21
CA SER A 931 2.35 -1.09 12.32
C SER A 931 3.00 0.27 12.61
N ASP A 932 3.43 0.99 11.58
CA ASP A 932 4.06 2.30 11.73
C ASP A 932 3.09 3.32 12.35
N LEU A 933 1.85 3.36 11.86
CA LEU A 933 0.80 4.23 12.42
C LEU A 933 0.39 3.83 13.85
N ILE A 934 0.46 2.53 14.19
CA ILE A 934 0.25 2.06 15.57
C ILE A 934 1.39 2.52 16.48
N SER A 935 2.64 2.54 16.00
CA SER A 935 3.75 3.10 16.78
C SER A 935 3.60 4.61 17.01
N ASP A 936 3.05 5.34 16.04
CA ASP A 936 2.75 6.77 16.21
C ASP A 936 1.63 7.04 17.23
N LEU A 937 0.72 6.08 17.48
CA LEU A 937 -0.29 6.20 18.54
C LEU A 937 0.33 6.27 19.93
N ASP A 938 1.45 5.58 20.15
CA ASP A 938 2.12 5.54 21.45
C ASP A 938 2.76 6.88 21.84
N LYS A 939 2.72 7.87 20.95
CA LYS A 939 3.18 9.24 21.22
C LYS A 939 2.10 10.10 21.84
N LEU A 940 0.81 9.74 21.74
CA LEU A 940 -0.27 10.50 22.37
C LEU A 940 -0.13 10.45 23.90
N PRO A 941 -0.38 11.55 24.64
CA PRO A 941 -0.96 12.83 24.22
C PRO A 941 0.10 13.93 23.94
N LYS A 942 1.34 13.58 23.58
CA LYS A 942 2.40 14.57 23.33
C LYS A 942 1.92 15.69 22.39
N ASN A 943 2.25 16.93 22.74
CA ASN A 943 1.78 18.11 22.00
C ASN A 943 2.08 17.98 20.49
N GLY A 944 1.03 18.14 19.67
CA GLY A 944 1.10 18.05 18.21
C GLY A 944 1.06 16.63 17.62
N ALA A 945 1.22 15.57 18.44
CA ALA A 945 1.24 14.19 17.96
C ALA A 945 -0.10 13.77 17.32
N GLU A 946 -1.24 14.14 17.90
CA GLU A 946 -2.56 13.81 17.33
C GLU A 946 -2.77 14.42 15.94
N SER A 947 -2.35 15.68 15.76
CA SER A 947 -2.44 16.37 14.47
C SER A 947 -1.56 15.71 13.41
N ALA A 948 -0.33 15.33 13.78
CA ALA A 948 0.59 14.63 12.90
C ALA A 948 0.05 13.25 12.50
N LEU A 949 -0.46 12.49 13.47
CA LEU A 949 -1.06 11.18 13.25
C LEU A 949 -2.26 11.25 12.30
N ARG A 950 -3.20 12.19 12.50
CA ARG A 950 -4.35 12.37 11.60
C ARG A 950 -3.90 12.62 10.16
N LYS A 951 -2.90 13.47 9.98
CA LYS A 951 -2.34 13.77 8.67
C LYS A 951 -1.71 12.53 8.02
N GLU A 952 -0.96 11.76 8.80
CA GLU A 952 -0.26 10.57 8.31
C GLU A 952 -1.26 9.44 7.97
N ILE A 953 -2.24 9.15 8.84
CA ILE A 953 -3.34 8.19 8.57
C ILE A 953 -4.02 8.53 7.24
N PHE A 954 -4.41 9.79 7.06
CA PHE A 954 -5.10 10.23 5.84
C PHE A 954 -4.20 10.12 4.61
N LYS A 955 -2.96 10.58 4.71
CA LYS A 955 -1.98 10.57 3.61
C LYS A 955 -1.68 9.15 3.15
N GLU A 956 -1.38 8.24 4.08
CA GLU A 956 -1.06 6.85 3.78
C GLU A 956 -2.26 6.14 3.15
N LYS A 957 -3.48 6.32 3.70
CA LYS A 957 -4.70 5.75 3.10
C LYS A 957 -4.96 6.31 1.71
N ARG A 958 -4.83 7.62 1.51
CA ARG A 958 -5.04 8.27 0.21
C ARG A 958 -4.05 7.76 -0.84
N ASN A 959 -2.78 7.58 -0.48
CA ASN A 959 -1.76 7.04 -1.37
C ASN A 959 -2.03 5.56 -1.72
N ALA A 960 -2.46 4.75 -0.76
CA ALA A 960 -2.87 3.38 -1.00
C ALA A 960 -4.07 3.31 -1.96
N VAL A 961 -5.08 4.16 -1.77
CA VAL A 961 -6.23 4.26 -2.69
C VAL A 961 -5.80 4.67 -4.10
N LYS A 962 -4.95 5.71 -4.24
CA LYS A 962 -4.42 6.12 -5.56
C LYS A 962 -3.73 4.97 -6.29
N THR A 963 -2.90 4.21 -5.57
CA THR A 963 -2.18 3.06 -6.11
C THR A 963 -3.16 1.98 -6.60
N LYS A 964 -4.21 1.71 -5.82
CA LYS A 964 -5.25 0.74 -6.19
C LYS A 964 -6.08 1.20 -7.39
N ILE A 965 -6.43 2.48 -7.49
CA ILE A 965 -7.15 3.05 -8.66
C ILE A 965 -6.29 2.96 -9.92
N ASN A 966 -5.00 3.32 -9.83
CA ASN A 966 -4.08 3.22 -10.97
C ASN A 966 -3.92 1.78 -11.48
N GLY A 967 -4.04 0.79 -10.59
CA GLY A 967 -3.97 -0.63 -10.93
C GLY A 967 -5.24 -1.23 -11.55
N LEU A 968 -6.32 -0.46 -11.74
CA LEU A 968 -7.54 -0.92 -12.42
C LEU A 968 -7.30 -1.01 -13.93
N SER A 969 -7.58 -2.16 -14.54
CA SER A 969 -7.14 -2.47 -15.92
C SER A 969 -8.18 -2.18 -17.00
N ASN A 970 -9.45 -1.98 -16.64
CA ASN A 970 -10.55 -1.84 -17.58
C ASN A 970 -10.96 -0.38 -17.82
N LEU A 971 -10.64 0.51 -16.88
CA LEU A 971 -10.83 1.96 -16.98
C LEU A 971 -9.79 2.64 -17.87
N SER A 972 -10.17 3.74 -18.52
CA SER A 972 -9.21 4.62 -19.23
C SER A 972 -8.35 5.41 -18.25
N ASP A 973 -7.18 5.84 -18.70
CA ASP A 973 -6.28 6.63 -17.85
C ASP A 973 -6.87 8.00 -17.50
N GLU A 974 -7.65 8.63 -18.39
CA GLU A 974 -8.38 9.86 -18.07
C GLU A 974 -9.37 9.64 -16.92
N ARG A 975 -10.13 8.54 -16.94
CA ARG A 975 -11.11 8.25 -15.88
C ARG A 975 -10.42 7.93 -14.55
N LYS A 976 -9.29 7.20 -14.58
CA LYS A 976 -8.47 6.98 -13.37
C LYS A 976 -7.98 8.30 -12.77
N GLN A 977 -7.46 9.21 -13.60
CA GLN A 977 -7.00 10.52 -13.14
C GLN A 977 -8.16 11.36 -12.58
N GLN A 978 -9.33 11.31 -13.21
CA GLN A 978 -10.53 11.98 -12.69
C GLN A 978 -10.90 11.44 -11.30
N LEU A 979 -10.99 10.11 -11.13
CA LEU A 979 -11.29 9.49 -9.84
C LEU A 979 -10.23 9.83 -8.77
N ILE A 980 -8.96 9.93 -9.14
CA ILE A 980 -7.86 10.36 -8.25
C ILE A 980 -7.99 11.83 -7.85
N SER A 981 -8.40 12.70 -8.78
CA SER A 981 -8.61 14.12 -8.52
C SER A 981 -9.81 14.38 -7.59
N GLU A 982 -10.82 13.51 -7.65
CA GLU A 982 -12.01 13.53 -6.79
C GLU A 982 -11.74 12.97 -5.38
N LEU A 983 -10.56 12.39 -5.11
CA LEU A 983 -10.18 11.97 -3.76
C LEU A 983 -10.06 13.19 -2.84
N ALA A 984 -10.74 13.11 -1.70
CA ALA A 984 -10.69 14.12 -0.63
C ALA A 984 -9.24 14.58 -0.36
N SER A 985 -9.11 15.85 0.05
CA SER A 985 -7.84 16.46 0.45
C SER A 985 -7.79 16.68 1.96
N PHE A 986 -6.59 16.70 2.54
CA PHE A 986 -6.39 17.03 3.95
C PHE A 986 -6.26 18.55 4.11
N GLU A 987 -7.11 19.13 4.93
CA GLU A 987 -7.20 20.56 5.18
C GLU A 987 -6.83 20.90 6.63
N GLU A 988 -6.63 22.17 6.93
CA GLU A 988 -6.06 22.57 8.22
C GLU A 988 -7.01 22.33 9.40
N GLN A 989 -8.32 22.44 9.17
CA GLN A 989 -9.34 22.08 10.15
C GLN A 989 -9.37 20.58 10.49
N ASP A 990 -8.84 19.71 9.62
CA ASP A 990 -8.82 18.26 9.86
C ASP A 990 -7.84 17.88 10.99
N LYS A 991 -6.91 18.78 11.32
CA LYS A 991 -5.99 18.62 12.46
C LYS A 991 -6.70 18.60 13.81
N THR A 992 -7.87 19.25 13.89
CA THR A 992 -8.61 19.48 15.15
C THR A 992 -10.10 19.14 15.01
N SER A 993 -10.53 18.53 13.91
CA SER A 993 -11.93 18.15 13.69
C SER A 993 -12.39 17.08 14.67
N SER A 994 -13.71 16.91 14.82
CA SER A 994 -14.23 15.80 15.61
C SER A 994 -13.73 14.47 15.05
N PHE A 995 -13.61 13.47 15.91
CA PHE A 995 -13.15 12.16 15.46
C PHE A 995 -14.08 11.59 14.38
N GLU A 996 -15.39 11.76 14.54
CA GLU A 996 -16.39 11.31 13.60
C GLU A 996 -16.23 12.00 12.22
N ASP A 997 -15.97 13.32 12.21
CA ASP A 997 -15.71 14.05 10.96
C ASP A 997 -14.43 13.55 10.27
N PHE A 998 -13.37 13.33 11.05
CA PHE A 998 -12.12 12.79 10.53
C PHE A 998 -12.31 11.36 9.99
N LYS A 999 -13.00 10.48 10.72
CA LYS A 999 -13.34 9.13 10.28
C LYS A 999 -14.14 9.17 8.98
N ASN A 1000 -15.20 9.98 8.92
CA ASN A 1000 -16.01 10.13 7.71
C ASN A 1000 -15.17 10.59 6.51
N LYS A 1001 -14.23 11.51 6.70
CA LYS A 1001 -13.32 11.97 5.65
C LYS A 1001 -12.31 10.90 5.21
N VAL A 1002 -11.82 10.08 6.14
CA VAL A 1002 -10.97 8.92 5.86
C VAL A 1002 -11.77 7.82 5.16
N ASP A 1003 -13.06 7.65 5.46
CA ASP A 1003 -13.95 6.64 4.87
C ASP A 1003 -14.39 7.02 3.45
N GLN A 1004 -14.51 8.31 3.14
CA GLN A 1004 -14.72 8.80 1.77
C GLN A 1004 -13.65 8.28 0.79
N LEU A 1005 -12.40 8.08 1.24
CA LEU A 1005 -11.34 7.50 0.41
C LEU A 1005 -11.64 6.03 0.05
N SER A 1006 -12.11 5.23 1.02
CA SER A 1006 -12.50 3.84 0.78
C SER A 1006 -13.76 3.75 -0.09
N ALA A 1007 -14.73 4.64 0.12
CA ALA A 1007 -15.93 4.71 -0.71
C ALA A 1007 -15.59 5.03 -2.18
N LYS A 1008 -14.66 5.96 -2.41
CA LYS A 1008 -14.19 6.31 -3.76
C LYS A 1008 -13.42 5.17 -4.44
N LEU A 1009 -12.64 4.40 -3.68
CA LEU A 1009 -12.01 3.19 -4.20
C LEU A 1009 -13.05 2.16 -4.64
N LEU A 1010 -14.11 1.96 -3.84
CA LEU A 1010 -15.18 1.02 -4.17
C LEU A 1010 -15.97 1.46 -5.41
N GLU A 1011 -16.22 2.76 -5.55
CA GLU A 1011 -16.81 3.36 -6.76
C GLU A 1011 -15.95 3.06 -8.00
N ALA A 1012 -14.65 3.35 -7.94
CA ALA A 1012 -13.71 3.07 -9.02
C ALA A 1012 -13.68 1.57 -9.39
N GLN A 1013 -13.69 0.70 -8.39
CA GLN A 1013 -13.73 -0.76 -8.55
C GLN A 1013 -15.02 -1.24 -9.23
N LYS A 1014 -16.17 -0.65 -8.91
CA LYS A 1014 -17.44 -0.95 -9.59
C LYS A 1014 -17.41 -0.51 -11.04
N GLU A 1015 -16.93 0.71 -11.31
CA GLU A 1015 -16.80 1.21 -12.68
C GLU A 1015 -15.87 0.33 -13.52
N ASP A 1016 -14.76 -0.15 -12.95
CA ASP A 1016 -13.85 -1.07 -13.63
C ASP A 1016 -14.53 -2.39 -13.99
N LEU A 1017 -15.34 -2.96 -13.09
CA LEU A 1017 -16.10 -4.19 -13.36
C LEU A 1017 -17.21 -3.97 -14.39
N ILE A 1018 -17.90 -2.84 -14.37
CA ILE A 1018 -18.87 -2.48 -15.42
C ILE A 1018 -18.16 -2.38 -16.77
N ALA A 1019 -17.00 -1.70 -16.81
CA ALA A 1019 -16.19 -1.61 -18.01
C ALA A 1019 -15.67 -2.99 -18.49
N LYS A 1020 -15.40 -3.92 -17.57
CA LYS A 1020 -15.08 -5.32 -17.89
C LYS A 1020 -16.29 -6.04 -18.50
N ILE A 1021 -17.47 -5.94 -17.89
CA ILE A 1021 -18.71 -6.56 -18.40
C ILE A 1021 -19.03 -6.06 -19.81
N ALA A 1022 -18.89 -4.76 -20.06
CA ALA A 1022 -19.13 -4.17 -21.38
C ALA A 1022 -18.20 -4.71 -22.48
N LYS A 1023 -17.03 -5.27 -22.11
CA LYS A 1023 -16.07 -5.90 -23.03
C LYS A 1023 -16.35 -7.39 -23.27
N ILE A 1024 -17.21 -8.04 -22.47
CA ILE A 1024 -17.58 -9.45 -22.67
C ILE A 1024 -18.27 -9.59 -24.05
N PRO A 1025 -17.87 -10.58 -24.88
CA PRO A 1025 -18.30 -10.69 -26.27
C PRO A 1025 -19.69 -11.33 -26.42
N PHE A 1026 -20.73 -10.70 -25.87
CA PHE A 1026 -22.12 -11.12 -26.15
C PHE A 1026 -22.44 -10.93 -27.64
N THR A 1027 -23.10 -11.91 -28.26
CA THR A 1027 -23.47 -11.87 -29.69
C THR A 1027 -24.65 -10.95 -29.99
N ASN A 1028 -25.55 -10.75 -29.01
CA ASN A 1028 -26.58 -9.71 -29.00
C ASN A 1028 -26.18 -8.57 -28.05
N LYS A 1029 -25.31 -7.66 -28.50
CA LYS A 1029 -25.03 -6.42 -27.76
C LYS A 1029 -26.26 -5.52 -27.76
N ARG A 1030 -26.64 -5.03 -26.58
CA ARG A 1030 -27.59 -3.92 -26.45
C ARG A 1030 -27.01 -2.72 -27.21
N ASN A 1031 -27.74 -2.17 -28.17
CA ASN A 1031 -27.38 -0.87 -28.73
C ASN A 1031 -27.50 0.18 -27.61
N ASN A 1032 -26.38 0.78 -27.22
CA ASN A 1032 -26.28 1.70 -26.07
C ASN A 1032 -27.02 3.04 -26.23
N ASN A 1033 -27.88 3.23 -27.24
CA ASN A 1033 -28.52 4.52 -27.51
C ASN A 1033 -29.80 4.80 -26.71
N ASP A 1034 -30.33 3.85 -25.92
CA ASP A 1034 -31.60 4.05 -25.20
C ASP A 1034 -31.45 4.50 -23.72
N VAL A 1035 -30.25 4.84 -23.25
CA VAL A 1035 -30.05 5.28 -21.84
C VAL A 1035 -30.03 6.82 -21.69
N ALA A 1036 -30.39 7.55 -22.75
CA ALA A 1036 -30.37 9.02 -22.76
C ALA A 1036 -31.77 9.66 -22.75
N ALA A 1037 -32.70 9.16 -21.94
CA ALA A 1037 -33.83 9.95 -21.47
C ALA A 1037 -34.50 9.23 -20.29
N GLY A 1038 -34.42 9.83 -19.11
CA GLY A 1038 -35.26 9.43 -18.00
C GLY A 1038 -36.70 9.85 -18.28
N GLU A 1039 -37.54 8.92 -18.72
CA GLU A 1039 -38.98 8.99 -18.50
C GLU A 1039 -39.51 7.63 -18.06
N ASN A 1040 -40.25 7.65 -16.96
CA ASN A 1040 -40.96 6.51 -16.41
C ASN A 1040 -41.93 5.95 -17.46
N THR A 1041 -41.66 4.75 -17.97
CA THR A 1041 -42.72 3.88 -18.49
C THR A 1041 -42.62 2.54 -17.78
N GLU A 1042 -43.52 2.37 -16.81
CA GLU A 1042 -43.93 1.07 -16.31
C GLU A 1042 -44.42 0.20 -17.47
N GLY A 1043 -43.95 -1.05 -17.52
CA GLY A 1043 -44.66 -2.12 -18.20
C GLY A 1043 -44.21 -2.44 -19.62
N GLU A 1044 -43.00 -2.96 -19.79
CA GLU A 1044 -42.76 -4.03 -20.75
C GLU A 1044 -41.71 -4.99 -20.18
N ASN A 1045 -42.10 -6.26 -20.07
CA ASN A 1045 -41.34 -7.33 -19.44
C ASN A 1045 -40.18 -7.73 -20.38
N VAL A 1046 -39.13 -6.91 -20.45
CA VAL A 1046 -37.92 -7.20 -21.21
C VAL A 1046 -37.18 -8.33 -20.49
N SER A 1047 -37.16 -9.51 -21.10
CA SER A 1047 -36.44 -10.69 -20.59
C SER A 1047 -34.98 -10.32 -20.26
N PRO A 1048 -34.48 -10.59 -19.03
CA PRO A 1048 -33.14 -10.19 -18.65
C PRO A 1048 -32.11 -10.95 -19.49
N ASN A 1049 -31.21 -10.21 -20.15
CA ASN A 1049 -30.05 -10.81 -20.81
C ASN A 1049 -28.91 -11.01 -19.78
N ALA A 1050 -27.91 -11.81 -20.13
CA ALA A 1050 -26.78 -12.09 -19.23
C ALA A 1050 -26.06 -10.82 -18.73
N SER A 1051 -25.95 -9.77 -19.56
CA SER A 1051 -25.30 -8.50 -19.19
C SER A 1051 -25.99 -7.82 -18.00
N SER A 1052 -27.32 -7.76 -17.97
CA SER A 1052 -28.05 -7.10 -16.88
C SER A 1052 -27.96 -7.87 -15.56
N ALA A 1053 -27.88 -9.20 -15.61
CA ALA A 1053 -27.64 -10.03 -14.43
C ALA A 1053 -26.25 -9.77 -13.82
N LEU A 1054 -25.20 -9.69 -14.66
CA LEU A 1054 -23.83 -9.36 -14.22
C LEU A 1054 -23.72 -7.93 -13.68
N GLU A 1055 -24.38 -6.96 -14.31
CA GLU A 1055 -24.46 -5.58 -13.79
C GLU A 1055 -25.18 -5.54 -12.42
N GLY A 1056 -26.22 -6.37 -12.24
CA GLY A 1056 -26.89 -6.58 -10.95
C GLY A 1056 -25.94 -7.06 -9.85
N LEU A 1057 -25.00 -7.96 -10.18
CA LEU A 1057 -23.94 -8.40 -9.25
C LEU A 1057 -23.00 -7.26 -8.88
N VAL A 1058 -22.61 -6.40 -9.84
CA VAL A 1058 -21.78 -5.22 -9.55
C VAL A 1058 -22.51 -4.22 -8.65
N ASN A 1059 -23.81 -4.02 -8.86
CA ASN A 1059 -24.64 -3.16 -8.01
C ASN A 1059 -24.75 -3.69 -6.57
N SER A 1060 -24.63 -5.00 -6.35
CA SER A 1060 -24.61 -5.62 -5.02
C SER A 1060 -23.32 -5.39 -4.22
N ILE A 1061 -22.24 -4.91 -4.87
CA ILE A 1061 -20.95 -4.65 -4.21
C ILE A 1061 -21.13 -3.50 -3.22
N ASN A 1062 -20.88 -3.75 -1.94
CA ASN A 1062 -20.97 -2.75 -0.87
C ASN A 1062 -19.72 -2.74 0.03
N SER A 1063 -18.75 -3.60 -0.28
CA SER A 1063 -17.52 -3.79 0.47
C SER A 1063 -16.41 -4.34 -0.43
N PRO A 1064 -15.13 -4.22 -0.06
CA PRO A 1064 -14.02 -4.85 -0.76
C PRO A 1064 -14.14 -6.37 -0.85
N GLN A 1065 -14.73 -7.01 0.17
CA GLN A 1065 -14.95 -8.46 0.15
C GLN A 1065 -15.99 -8.86 -0.89
N THR A 1066 -17.12 -8.15 -0.95
CA THR A 1066 -18.13 -8.40 -2.00
C THR A 1066 -17.57 -8.07 -3.39
N TYR A 1067 -16.76 -7.01 -3.53
CA TYR A 1067 -16.04 -6.73 -4.78
C TYR A 1067 -15.19 -7.92 -5.24
N LYS A 1068 -14.38 -8.49 -4.35
CA LYS A 1068 -13.51 -9.62 -4.68
C LYS A 1068 -14.33 -10.83 -5.15
N THR A 1069 -15.36 -11.21 -4.40
CA THR A 1069 -16.23 -12.34 -4.75
C THR A 1069 -16.94 -12.12 -6.09
N GLN A 1070 -17.49 -10.93 -6.33
CA GLN A 1070 -18.21 -10.65 -7.57
C GLN A 1070 -17.27 -10.53 -8.78
N LYS A 1071 -16.06 -9.99 -8.59
CA LYS A 1071 -15.01 -10.00 -9.62
C LYS A 1071 -14.68 -11.43 -10.06
N GLU A 1072 -14.41 -12.31 -9.09
CA GLU A 1072 -14.10 -13.72 -9.37
C GLU A 1072 -15.28 -14.43 -10.07
N TYR A 1073 -16.52 -14.13 -9.67
CA TYR A 1073 -17.72 -14.64 -10.34
C TYR A 1073 -17.80 -14.19 -11.80
N ILE A 1074 -17.62 -12.90 -12.09
CA ILE A 1074 -17.67 -12.33 -13.45
C ILE A 1074 -16.55 -12.91 -14.33
N GLU A 1075 -15.34 -13.07 -13.78
CA GLU A 1075 -14.21 -13.66 -14.50
C GLU A 1075 -14.45 -15.13 -14.86
N GLN A 1076 -15.07 -15.92 -13.96
CA GLN A 1076 -15.46 -17.30 -14.27
C GLN A 1076 -16.58 -17.35 -15.31
N TYR A 1077 -17.57 -16.46 -15.20
CA TYR A 1077 -18.66 -16.36 -16.17
C TYR A 1077 -18.12 -16.09 -17.59
N GLU A 1078 -17.25 -15.07 -17.73
CA GLU A 1078 -16.62 -14.71 -19.01
C GLU A 1078 -15.86 -15.89 -19.62
N LYS A 1079 -15.07 -16.59 -18.80
CA LYS A 1079 -14.30 -17.76 -19.23
C LYS A 1079 -15.20 -18.88 -19.76
N ASN A 1080 -16.31 -19.17 -19.08
CA ASN A 1080 -17.24 -20.23 -19.48
C ASN A 1080 -18.00 -19.86 -20.76
N LEU A 1081 -18.41 -18.60 -20.92
CA LEU A 1081 -19.03 -18.11 -22.15
C LEU A 1081 -18.09 -18.25 -23.36
N ILE A 1082 -16.84 -17.78 -23.24
CA ILE A 1082 -15.85 -17.84 -24.32
C ILE A 1082 -15.59 -19.30 -24.72
N ALA A 1083 -15.44 -20.21 -23.75
CA ALA A 1083 -15.25 -21.64 -24.03
C ALA A 1083 -16.40 -22.23 -24.86
N LYS A 1084 -17.66 -21.92 -24.51
CA LYS A 1084 -18.82 -22.39 -25.28
C LYS A 1084 -18.97 -21.72 -26.64
N GLN A 1085 -18.63 -20.44 -26.76
CA GLN A 1085 -18.61 -19.76 -28.05
C GLN A 1085 -17.59 -20.38 -29.01
N ILE A 1086 -16.44 -20.84 -28.51
CA ILE A 1086 -15.44 -21.56 -29.33
C ILE A 1086 -16.04 -22.87 -29.86
N GLU A 1087 -16.64 -23.69 -29.01
CA GLU A 1087 -17.29 -24.96 -29.41
C GLU A 1087 -18.42 -24.73 -30.44
N ILE A 1088 -19.30 -23.74 -30.19
CA ILE A 1088 -20.41 -23.41 -31.11
C ILE A 1088 -19.89 -22.92 -32.46
N ASN A 1089 -18.71 -22.29 -32.51
CA ASN A 1089 -18.16 -21.75 -33.75
C ASN A 1089 -17.74 -22.84 -34.76
N GLU A 1090 -17.57 -24.09 -34.33
CA GLU A 1090 -17.23 -25.25 -35.18
C GLU A 1090 -18.43 -25.77 -36.01
N ILE A 1091 -19.67 -25.41 -35.63
CA ILE A 1091 -20.91 -25.83 -36.30
C ILE A 1091 -21.04 -25.15 -37.68
N LYS A 1092 -21.38 -25.95 -38.70
CA LYS A 1092 -21.49 -25.52 -40.11
C LYS A 1092 -22.88 -24.98 -40.44
N ASP A 1093 -23.96 -25.60 -39.93
CA ASP A 1093 -25.31 -25.06 -40.09
C ASP A 1093 -25.44 -23.69 -39.41
N GLN A 1094 -25.66 -22.65 -40.22
CA GLN A 1094 -25.69 -21.27 -39.73
C GLN A 1094 -26.89 -20.98 -38.83
N ASN A 1095 -28.00 -21.69 -39.01
CA ASN A 1095 -29.19 -21.47 -38.20
C ASN A 1095 -29.03 -22.11 -36.82
N GLU A 1096 -28.47 -23.32 -36.73
CA GLU A 1096 -28.17 -23.97 -35.44
C GLU A 1096 -27.07 -23.22 -34.70
N LYS A 1097 -26.00 -22.79 -35.40
CA LYS A 1097 -24.95 -21.94 -34.84
C LYS A 1097 -25.53 -20.65 -34.24
N ALA A 1098 -26.35 -19.92 -35.00
CA ALA A 1098 -26.98 -18.69 -34.53
C ALA A 1098 -27.91 -18.93 -33.33
N ALA A 1099 -28.68 -20.02 -33.34
CA ALA A 1099 -29.59 -20.37 -32.24
C ALA A 1099 -28.82 -20.71 -30.94
N LEU A 1100 -27.70 -21.42 -31.05
CA LEU A 1100 -26.86 -21.80 -29.91
C LEU A 1100 -26.07 -20.62 -29.35
N LEU A 1101 -25.55 -19.72 -30.19
CA LEU A 1101 -24.95 -18.45 -29.74
C LEU A 1101 -25.97 -17.59 -28.99
N ALA A 1102 -27.19 -17.49 -29.51
CA ALA A 1102 -28.28 -16.78 -28.84
C ALA A 1102 -28.74 -17.46 -27.54
N ALA A 1103 -28.59 -18.78 -27.41
CA ALA A 1103 -28.85 -19.50 -26.17
C ALA A 1103 -27.74 -19.27 -25.13
N ALA A 1104 -26.48 -19.25 -25.55
CA ALA A 1104 -25.33 -18.93 -24.69
C ALA A 1104 -25.44 -17.53 -24.08
N ASP A 1105 -25.85 -16.53 -24.87
CA ASP A 1105 -26.05 -15.15 -24.39
C ASP A 1105 -27.20 -15.00 -23.37
N LYS A 1106 -28.09 -15.99 -23.24
CA LYS A 1106 -29.21 -15.99 -22.28
C LYS A 1106 -28.87 -16.63 -20.94
N ILE A 1107 -27.72 -17.29 -20.82
CA ILE A 1107 -27.30 -17.96 -19.58
C ILE A 1107 -26.89 -16.89 -18.58
N GLN A 1108 -27.62 -16.76 -17.47
CA GLN A 1108 -27.37 -15.71 -16.47
C GLN A 1108 -26.45 -16.16 -15.33
N ASP A 1109 -26.23 -17.46 -15.20
CA ASP A 1109 -25.45 -18.06 -14.12
C ASP A 1109 -24.19 -18.77 -14.66
N LYS A 1110 -23.05 -18.56 -14.00
CA LYS A 1110 -21.75 -19.07 -14.44
C LYS A 1110 -21.68 -20.60 -14.51
N ASP A 1111 -22.48 -21.32 -13.74
CA ASP A 1111 -22.43 -22.78 -13.65
C ASP A 1111 -23.45 -23.46 -14.60
N SER A 1112 -24.29 -22.67 -15.28
CA SER A 1112 -25.38 -23.14 -16.13
C SER A 1112 -24.99 -23.37 -17.61
N PHE A 1113 -23.73 -23.11 -17.99
CA PHE A 1113 -23.22 -23.28 -19.36
C PHE A 1113 -23.22 -24.72 -19.86
N ASN A 1114 -23.19 -25.72 -18.97
CA ASN A 1114 -23.24 -27.14 -19.33
C ASN A 1114 -24.56 -27.54 -20.00
N SER A 1115 -25.61 -26.71 -19.88
CA SER A 1115 -26.89 -26.92 -20.58
C SER A 1115 -26.76 -26.89 -22.12
N LEU A 1116 -25.65 -26.38 -22.66
CA LEU A 1116 -25.36 -26.29 -24.09
C LEU A 1116 -24.62 -27.51 -24.64
N ASP A 1117 -24.05 -28.37 -23.80
CA ASP A 1117 -23.19 -29.49 -24.23
C ASP A 1117 -23.93 -30.43 -25.19
N THR A 1118 -25.12 -30.90 -24.79
CA THR A 1118 -25.95 -31.80 -25.61
C THR A 1118 -26.45 -31.13 -26.90
N PRO A 1119 -27.01 -29.90 -26.86
CA PRO A 1119 -27.37 -29.16 -28.08
C PRO A 1119 -26.21 -28.96 -29.07
N ILE A 1120 -25.01 -28.60 -28.60
CA ILE A 1120 -23.81 -28.43 -29.43
C ILE A 1120 -23.42 -29.76 -30.08
N ALA A 1121 -23.35 -30.84 -29.30
CA ALA A 1121 -23.03 -32.17 -29.82
C ALA A 1121 -24.02 -32.63 -30.90
N LYS A 1122 -25.33 -32.40 -30.69
CA LYS A 1122 -26.37 -32.71 -31.69
C LYS A 1122 -26.17 -31.95 -33.01
N ALA A 1123 -25.78 -30.68 -32.94
CA ALA A 1123 -25.56 -29.86 -34.13
C ALA A 1123 -24.35 -30.37 -34.94
N LEU A 1124 -23.24 -30.67 -34.27
CA LEU A 1124 -22.05 -31.27 -34.89
C LEU A 1124 -22.35 -32.66 -35.48
N ASP A 1125 -23.16 -33.47 -34.79
CA ASP A 1125 -23.58 -34.77 -35.29
C ASP A 1125 -24.44 -34.65 -36.57
N LYS A 1126 -25.29 -33.62 -36.67
CA LYS A 1126 -26.06 -33.35 -37.89
C LYS A 1126 -25.19 -32.83 -39.04
N ASP A 1127 -24.21 -31.99 -38.75
CA ASP A 1127 -23.22 -31.53 -39.73
C ASP A 1127 -22.47 -32.73 -40.34
N PHE A 1128 -22.13 -33.73 -39.52
CA PHE A 1128 -21.55 -34.98 -40.01
C PHE A 1128 -22.47 -35.69 -41.02
N ILE A 1129 -23.77 -35.83 -40.73
CA ILE A 1129 -24.74 -36.45 -41.65
C ILE A 1129 -24.79 -35.73 -43.01
N ASP A 1130 -24.64 -34.40 -43.03
CA ASP A 1130 -24.64 -33.64 -44.28
C ASP A 1130 -23.48 -34.00 -45.21
N THR A 1131 -22.35 -34.45 -44.65
CA THR A 1131 -21.17 -34.84 -45.42
C THR A 1131 -21.32 -36.16 -46.18
N LEU A 1132 -22.34 -36.97 -45.88
CA LEU A 1132 -22.54 -38.30 -46.46
C LEU A 1132 -23.12 -38.21 -47.88
N SER A 1133 -22.33 -38.46 -48.92
CA SER A 1133 -22.68 -38.14 -50.32
C SER A 1133 -23.67 -39.10 -51.00
N ASN A 1134 -23.79 -40.34 -50.53
CA ASN A 1134 -24.59 -41.39 -51.17
C ASN A 1134 -26.03 -41.49 -50.62
N LEU A 1135 -26.30 -40.82 -49.48
CA LEU A 1135 -27.64 -40.71 -48.92
C LEU A 1135 -28.45 -39.63 -49.66
N THR A 1136 -29.75 -39.88 -49.87
CA THR A 1136 -30.66 -38.85 -50.37
C THR A 1136 -30.96 -37.82 -49.29
N GLN A 1137 -31.48 -36.65 -49.67
CA GLN A 1137 -31.83 -35.62 -48.71
C GLN A 1137 -32.88 -36.10 -47.70
N ASP A 1138 -33.86 -36.91 -48.12
CA ASP A 1138 -34.86 -37.49 -47.22
C ASP A 1138 -34.24 -38.43 -46.19
N GLU A 1139 -33.25 -39.24 -46.58
CA GLU A 1139 -32.54 -40.14 -45.66
C GLU A 1139 -31.66 -39.36 -44.68
N LYS A 1140 -30.99 -38.30 -45.15
CA LYS A 1140 -30.24 -37.38 -44.27
C LYS A 1140 -31.17 -36.74 -43.25
N ASN A 1141 -32.32 -36.24 -43.70
CA ASN A 1141 -33.33 -35.64 -42.84
C ASN A 1141 -33.86 -36.65 -41.81
N GLU A 1142 -34.08 -37.92 -42.20
CA GLU A 1142 -34.51 -38.97 -41.27
C GLU A 1142 -33.49 -39.19 -40.14
N PHE A 1143 -32.18 -39.26 -40.46
CA PHE A 1143 -31.13 -39.40 -39.44
C PHE A 1143 -30.99 -38.13 -38.59
N LYS A 1144 -31.10 -36.94 -39.18
CA LYS A 1144 -31.11 -35.68 -38.43
C LYS A 1144 -32.30 -35.56 -37.47
N ASP A 1145 -33.48 -36.02 -37.88
CA ASP A 1145 -34.67 -36.07 -37.02
C ASP A 1145 -34.52 -37.06 -35.86
N LYS A 1146 -33.84 -38.19 -36.11
CA LYS A 1146 -33.47 -39.15 -35.06
C LYS A 1146 -32.48 -38.53 -34.07
N LEU A 1147 -31.46 -37.82 -34.56
CA LEU A 1147 -30.49 -37.08 -33.72
C LEU A 1147 -31.16 -35.97 -32.90
N ALA A 1148 -32.12 -35.24 -33.49
CA ALA A 1148 -32.84 -34.16 -32.81
C ALA A 1148 -33.56 -34.65 -31.53
N LYS A 1149 -34.07 -35.89 -31.55
CA LYS A 1149 -34.82 -36.51 -30.45
C LYS A 1149 -33.95 -37.27 -29.45
N GLN A 1150 -32.63 -37.31 -29.62
CA GLN A 1150 -31.76 -38.20 -28.84
C GLN A 1150 -30.75 -37.46 -27.96
N ASP A 1151 -30.97 -37.46 -26.65
CA ASP A 1151 -30.10 -36.78 -25.67
C ASP A 1151 -28.93 -37.65 -25.19
N ASP A 1152 -29.03 -38.98 -25.32
CA ASP A 1152 -27.97 -39.91 -24.93
C ASP A 1152 -26.83 -39.94 -25.97
N GLU A 1153 -25.60 -39.74 -25.50
CA GLU A 1153 -24.39 -39.70 -26.34
C GLU A 1153 -24.13 -41.01 -27.08
N THR A 1154 -24.31 -42.16 -26.41
CA THR A 1154 -24.07 -43.48 -27.00
C THR A 1154 -25.07 -43.76 -28.11
N LEU A 1155 -26.33 -43.37 -27.90
CA LEU A 1155 -27.38 -43.54 -28.90
C LEU A 1155 -27.21 -42.58 -30.08
N ARG A 1156 -26.74 -41.35 -29.87
CA ARG A 1156 -26.40 -40.45 -30.98
C ARG A 1156 -25.25 -40.99 -31.84
N GLU A 1157 -24.19 -41.48 -31.21
CA GLU A 1157 -23.06 -42.05 -31.94
C GLU A 1157 -23.48 -43.31 -32.73
N ASN A 1158 -24.36 -44.14 -32.17
CA ASN A 1158 -24.97 -45.25 -32.90
C ASN A 1158 -25.76 -44.78 -34.12
N ILE A 1159 -26.56 -43.71 -34.00
CA ILE A 1159 -27.29 -43.12 -35.13
C ILE A 1159 -26.32 -42.63 -36.23
N LYS A 1160 -25.22 -41.97 -35.85
CA LYS A 1160 -24.16 -41.56 -36.80
C LYS A 1160 -23.55 -42.75 -37.52
N GLN A 1161 -23.20 -43.80 -36.76
CA GLN A 1161 -22.63 -45.02 -37.35
C GLN A 1161 -23.62 -45.71 -38.29
N GLN A 1162 -24.91 -45.76 -37.95
CA GLN A 1162 -25.95 -46.30 -38.84
C GLN A 1162 -26.07 -45.50 -40.14
N ALA A 1163 -26.00 -44.17 -40.07
CA ALA A 1163 -26.02 -43.32 -41.25
C ALA A 1163 -24.79 -43.54 -42.14
N GLN A 1164 -23.60 -43.65 -41.54
CA GLN A 1164 -22.36 -43.97 -42.24
C GLN A 1164 -22.45 -45.34 -42.94
N ASN A 1165 -22.90 -46.39 -42.22
CA ASN A 1165 -23.04 -47.72 -42.79
C ASN A 1165 -24.02 -47.74 -43.97
N LYS A 1166 -25.16 -47.05 -43.85
CA LYS A 1166 -26.15 -46.92 -44.94
C LYS A 1166 -25.58 -46.17 -46.14
N ASN A 1167 -24.82 -45.09 -45.91
CA ASN A 1167 -24.12 -44.35 -46.95
C ASN A 1167 -23.13 -45.25 -47.72
N ASP A 1168 -22.35 -46.05 -46.99
CA ASP A 1168 -21.32 -46.90 -47.58
C ASP A 1168 -21.93 -48.08 -48.35
N LEU A 1169 -22.99 -48.69 -47.83
CA LEU A 1169 -23.74 -49.75 -48.52
C LEU A 1169 -24.31 -49.23 -49.85
N LYS A 1170 -24.91 -48.03 -49.84
CA LYS A 1170 -25.51 -47.43 -51.03
C LYS A 1170 -24.45 -47.04 -52.06
N GLY A 1171 -23.30 -46.54 -51.62
CA GLY A 1171 -22.13 -46.33 -52.48
C GLY A 1171 -21.71 -47.60 -53.22
N LYS A 1172 -21.60 -48.73 -52.50
CA LYS A 1172 -21.27 -50.04 -53.09
C LYS A 1172 -22.34 -50.56 -54.06
N LYS A 1173 -23.62 -50.39 -53.75
CA LYS A 1173 -24.73 -50.79 -54.66
C LYS A 1173 -24.75 -49.96 -55.94
N ASN A 1174 -24.55 -48.65 -55.84
CA ASN A 1174 -24.48 -47.76 -57.00
C ASN A 1174 -23.33 -48.17 -57.95
N GLU A 1175 -22.19 -48.56 -57.39
CA GLU A 1175 -21.05 -49.06 -58.17
C GLU A 1175 -21.40 -50.36 -58.93
N LEU A 1176 -22.08 -51.32 -58.30
CA LEU A 1176 -22.52 -52.56 -58.97
C LEU A 1176 -23.59 -52.31 -60.03
N ASN A 1177 -24.56 -51.43 -59.77
CA ASN A 1177 -25.60 -51.07 -60.73
C ASN A 1177 -25.03 -50.40 -62.00
N ALA A 1178 -23.99 -49.58 -61.84
CA ALA A 1178 -23.26 -49.01 -62.98
C ALA A 1178 -22.59 -50.08 -63.87
N ILE A 1179 -22.13 -51.19 -63.28
CA ILE A 1179 -21.58 -52.33 -64.03
C ILE A 1179 -22.69 -53.06 -64.80
N ILE A 1180 -23.85 -53.28 -64.17
CA ILE A 1180 -25.01 -53.91 -64.81
C ILE A 1180 -25.49 -53.09 -66.01
N ASP A 1181 -25.63 -51.78 -65.85
CA ASP A 1181 -26.05 -50.87 -66.93
C ASP A 1181 -25.07 -50.85 -68.12
N ALA A 1182 -23.82 -51.29 -67.91
CA ALA A 1182 -22.81 -51.39 -68.94
C ALA A 1182 -22.77 -52.75 -69.66
N ILE A 1183 -23.61 -53.72 -69.32
CA ILE A 1183 -23.63 -55.04 -69.98
C ILE A 1183 -24.21 -54.91 -71.41
N PRO A 1184 -23.47 -55.32 -72.47
CA PRO A 1184 -23.84 -55.04 -73.85
C PRO A 1184 -24.82 -56.07 -74.42
N TYR A 1185 -26.05 -56.11 -73.92
CA TYR A 1185 -27.10 -56.99 -74.46
C TYR A 1185 -27.55 -56.56 -75.87
N PRO A 1186 -27.83 -57.52 -76.79
CA PRO A 1186 -28.05 -57.26 -78.21
C PRO A 1186 -29.41 -56.64 -78.58
N LYS A 1187 -30.47 -56.78 -77.77
CA LYS A 1187 -31.78 -56.10 -78.01
C LYS A 1187 -32.35 -55.47 -76.74
N GLN A 1188 -31.98 -54.20 -76.53
CA GLN A 1188 -32.34 -53.43 -75.33
C GLN A 1188 -33.82 -52.98 -75.25
N ASP A 1189 -34.64 -53.32 -76.25
CA ASP A 1189 -36.07 -52.98 -76.36
C ASP A 1189 -37.01 -54.17 -76.04
N MET A 1190 -36.46 -55.36 -75.80
CA MET A 1190 -37.23 -56.59 -75.62
C MET A 1190 -37.52 -56.93 -74.14
N THR A 1191 -38.63 -57.63 -73.91
CA THR A 1191 -39.07 -58.09 -72.57
C THR A 1191 -38.06 -59.02 -71.86
N ALA A 1192 -37.16 -59.66 -72.60
CA ALA A 1192 -36.10 -60.51 -72.04
C ALA A 1192 -34.98 -59.67 -71.38
N TYR A 1193 -34.45 -58.68 -72.09
CA TYR A 1193 -33.47 -57.71 -71.60
C TYR A 1193 -33.97 -56.97 -70.36
N ASN A 1194 -35.19 -56.45 -70.42
CA ASN A 1194 -35.78 -55.76 -69.27
C ASN A 1194 -35.94 -56.69 -68.05
N ARG A 1195 -36.11 -58.00 -68.27
CA ARG A 1195 -36.17 -58.98 -67.16
C ARG A 1195 -34.80 -59.30 -66.59
N SER A 1196 -33.76 -59.45 -67.41
CA SER A 1196 -32.40 -59.78 -66.95
C SER A 1196 -31.73 -58.60 -66.25
N ILE A 1197 -31.78 -57.39 -66.81
CA ILE A 1197 -31.30 -56.18 -66.13
C ILE A 1197 -32.05 -55.98 -64.82
N LYS A 1198 -33.37 -56.15 -64.84
CA LYS A 1198 -34.17 -56.08 -63.61
C LYS A 1198 -33.75 -57.16 -62.61
N HIS A 1199 -33.54 -58.40 -63.04
CA HIS A 1199 -33.09 -59.48 -62.16
C HIS A 1199 -31.73 -59.19 -61.51
N LEU A 1200 -30.77 -58.68 -62.30
CA LEU A 1200 -29.44 -58.32 -61.80
C LEU A 1200 -29.49 -57.12 -60.85
N LYS A 1201 -30.28 -56.09 -61.18
CA LYS A 1201 -30.48 -54.93 -60.31
C LYS A 1201 -31.25 -55.30 -59.04
N ASP A 1202 -32.25 -56.16 -59.14
CA ASP A 1202 -32.99 -56.70 -57.98
C ASP A 1202 -32.04 -57.53 -57.09
N ALA A 1203 -31.09 -58.27 -57.68
CA ALA A 1203 -30.07 -59.01 -56.94
C ALA A 1203 -29.08 -58.08 -56.22
N VAL A 1204 -28.63 -56.99 -56.87
CA VAL A 1204 -27.80 -55.95 -56.23
C VAL A 1204 -28.58 -55.22 -55.13
N GLU A 1205 -29.86 -54.93 -55.37
CA GLU A 1205 -30.74 -54.30 -54.39
C GLU A 1205 -30.96 -55.19 -53.17
N ALA A 1206 -30.97 -56.52 -53.35
CA ALA A 1206 -31.09 -57.50 -52.27
C ALA A 1206 -29.80 -57.69 -51.44
N LEU A 1207 -28.65 -57.14 -51.86
CA LEU A 1207 -27.41 -57.24 -51.08
C LEU A 1207 -27.51 -56.44 -49.78
N ASP A 1208 -27.00 -57.00 -48.70
CA ASP A 1208 -26.91 -56.37 -47.40
C ASP A 1208 -25.45 -56.01 -47.04
N GLU A 1209 -25.24 -55.47 -45.83
CA GLU A 1209 -23.94 -55.04 -45.33
C GLU A 1209 -22.92 -56.18 -45.21
N ASN A 1210 -23.37 -57.45 -45.15
CA ASN A 1210 -22.53 -58.63 -45.02
C ASN A 1210 -22.18 -59.28 -46.37
N ALA A 1211 -22.75 -58.77 -47.47
CA ALA A 1211 -22.48 -59.28 -48.80
C ALA A 1211 -21.00 -59.08 -49.19
N ASN A 1212 -20.44 -60.07 -49.89
CA ASN A 1212 -19.11 -59.95 -50.48
C ASN A 1212 -19.20 -59.18 -51.80
N PHE A 1213 -19.28 -57.85 -51.72
CA PHE A 1213 -19.44 -56.94 -52.86
C PHE A 1213 -18.34 -57.12 -53.92
N GLU A 1214 -17.12 -57.44 -53.52
CA GLU A 1214 -16.03 -57.66 -54.47
C GLU A 1214 -16.25 -58.93 -55.30
N ASN A 1215 -16.78 -59.99 -54.68
CA ASN A 1215 -17.15 -61.20 -55.40
C ASN A 1215 -18.30 -60.93 -56.38
N GLU A 1216 -19.31 -60.17 -55.97
CA GLU A 1216 -20.45 -59.86 -56.84
C GLU A 1216 -20.07 -58.92 -57.99
N LYS A 1217 -19.19 -57.94 -57.73
CA LYS A 1217 -18.52 -57.11 -58.74
C LYS A 1217 -17.79 -57.96 -59.78
N ASN A 1218 -17.03 -58.96 -59.32
CA ASN A 1218 -16.29 -59.86 -60.20
C ASN A 1218 -17.21 -60.75 -61.04
N LYS A 1219 -18.31 -61.28 -60.46
CA LYS A 1219 -19.32 -62.04 -61.22
C LYS A 1219 -19.99 -61.18 -62.30
N LEU A 1220 -20.41 -59.96 -61.98
CA LEU A 1220 -21.05 -59.05 -62.93
C LEU A 1220 -20.09 -58.63 -64.05
N ASN A 1221 -18.82 -58.38 -63.74
CA ASN A 1221 -17.80 -58.13 -64.75
C ASN A 1221 -17.51 -59.37 -65.62
N GLY A 1222 -17.53 -60.56 -65.03
CA GLY A 1222 -17.45 -61.83 -65.75
C GLY A 1222 -18.62 -62.01 -66.72
N LEU A 1223 -19.85 -61.77 -66.26
CA LEU A 1223 -21.05 -61.81 -67.08
C LEU A 1223 -21.00 -60.77 -68.21
N LYS A 1224 -20.63 -59.53 -67.90
CA LYS A 1224 -20.44 -58.45 -68.88
C LYS A 1224 -19.51 -58.88 -70.02
N THR A 1225 -18.39 -59.50 -69.66
CA THR A 1225 -17.39 -60.00 -70.61
C THR A 1225 -17.93 -61.17 -71.42
N ALA A 1226 -18.64 -62.09 -70.78
CA ALA A 1226 -19.18 -63.28 -71.44
C ALA A 1226 -20.33 -62.95 -72.40
N VAL A 1227 -21.22 -62.02 -72.03
CA VAL A 1227 -22.28 -61.48 -72.90
C VAL A 1227 -21.66 -60.73 -74.09
N ASP A 1228 -20.68 -59.87 -73.86
CA ASP A 1228 -19.96 -59.17 -74.94
C ASP A 1228 -19.34 -60.15 -75.95
N ASN A 1229 -18.71 -61.22 -75.46
CA ASN A 1229 -18.15 -62.27 -76.30
C ASN A 1229 -19.23 -63.05 -77.08
N ALA A 1230 -20.35 -63.39 -76.43
CA ALA A 1230 -21.47 -64.08 -77.07
C ALA A 1230 -22.12 -63.23 -78.17
N VAL A 1231 -22.32 -61.92 -77.92
CA VAL A 1231 -22.84 -60.97 -78.91
C VAL A 1231 -21.90 -60.83 -80.11
N LYS A 1232 -20.58 -60.79 -79.87
CA LYS A 1232 -19.56 -60.76 -80.94
C LYS A 1232 -19.50 -62.05 -81.76
N ALA A 1233 -19.91 -63.19 -81.20
CA ALA A 1233 -19.90 -64.48 -81.88
C ALA A 1233 -21.15 -64.74 -82.75
N LEU A 1234 -22.28 -64.07 -82.48
CA LEU A 1234 -23.55 -64.21 -83.22
C LEU A 1234 -23.44 -64.17 -84.75
N PRO A 1235 -22.61 -63.30 -85.39
CA PRO A 1235 -22.49 -63.24 -86.84
C PRO A 1235 -21.82 -64.46 -87.48
N ASN A 1236 -21.16 -65.33 -86.70
CA ASN A 1236 -20.31 -66.42 -87.19
C ASN A 1236 -20.92 -67.83 -87.01
N ILE A 1237 -22.21 -67.92 -86.69
CA ILE A 1237 -22.89 -69.21 -86.49
C ILE A 1237 -23.28 -69.78 -87.88
N PRO A 1238 -22.82 -71.00 -88.25
CA PRO A 1238 -23.12 -71.58 -89.57
C PRO A 1238 -24.54 -72.14 -89.64
N TYR A 1239 -25.28 -71.82 -90.71
CA TYR A 1239 -26.61 -72.38 -91.01
C TYR A 1239 -26.53 -73.30 -92.24
N ASN A 1240 -27.02 -74.54 -92.13
CA ASN A 1240 -27.06 -75.51 -93.23
C ASN A 1240 -28.43 -75.49 -93.93
N ASP A 1241 -28.60 -74.69 -95.00
CA ASP A 1241 -29.19 -75.08 -96.30
C ASP A 1241 -29.48 -73.83 -97.14
N GLU A 1242 -29.11 -73.88 -98.43
CA GLU A 1242 -29.46 -72.85 -99.42
C GLU A 1242 -30.97 -72.89 -99.71
N GLY A 1243 -31.75 -72.01 -99.07
CA GLY A 1243 -33.11 -71.67 -99.52
C GLY A 1243 -34.24 -71.53 -98.50
N SER A 1244 -33.98 -71.52 -97.18
CA SER A 1244 -35.05 -71.35 -96.17
C SER A 1244 -35.24 -69.89 -95.72
N THR A 1245 -36.50 -69.45 -95.59
CA THR A 1245 -36.92 -68.19 -94.94
C THR A 1245 -36.84 -68.21 -93.40
N ASP A 1246 -36.21 -69.22 -92.79
CA ASP A 1246 -36.14 -69.43 -91.33
C ASP A 1246 -34.90 -68.81 -90.63
N GLU A 1247 -34.05 -68.03 -91.33
CA GLU A 1247 -32.87 -67.39 -90.73
C GLU A 1247 -33.21 -66.33 -89.67
N VAL A 1248 -34.31 -65.58 -89.84
CA VAL A 1248 -34.67 -64.45 -88.96
C VAL A 1248 -35.21 -64.88 -87.59
N PRO A 1249 -36.08 -65.92 -87.46
CA PRO A 1249 -36.56 -66.40 -86.17
C PRO A 1249 -35.47 -67.03 -85.28
N ALA A 1250 -34.55 -67.83 -85.85
CA ALA A 1250 -33.53 -68.54 -85.09
C ALA A 1250 -32.50 -67.58 -84.47
N LEU A 1251 -31.95 -66.65 -85.26
CA LEU A 1251 -31.02 -65.64 -84.76
C LEU A 1251 -31.69 -64.70 -83.74
N ASN A 1252 -32.97 -64.35 -83.94
CA ASN A 1252 -33.75 -63.60 -82.97
C ASN A 1252 -33.99 -64.37 -81.67
N THR A 1253 -34.11 -65.70 -81.74
CA THR A 1253 -34.24 -66.58 -80.57
C THR A 1253 -32.93 -66.65 -79.80
N ILE A 1254 -31.77 -66.74 -80.46
CA ILE A 1254 -30.46 -66.69 -79.77
C ILE A 1254 -30.23 -65.30 -79.15
N LYS A 1255 -30.52 -64.22 -79.88
CA LYS A 1255 -30.42 -62.85 -79.34
C LYS A 1255 -31.30 -62.69 -78.10
N ALA A 1256 -32.56 -63.15 -78.14
CA ALA A 1256 -33.46 -63.14 -77.00
C ALA A 1256 -32.97 -64.02 -75.82
N LYS A 1257 -32.28 -65.14 -76.10
CA LYS A 1257 -31.61 -65.96 -75.07
C LYS A 1257 -30.42 -65.22 -74.46
N ILE A 1258 -29.60 -64.54 -75.26
CA ILE A 1258 -28.49 -63.71 -74.77
C ILE A 1258 -29.04 -62.56 -73.93
N ASP A 1259 -30.11 -61.88 -74.37
CA ASP A 1259 -30.82 -60.85 -73.61
C ASP A 1259 -31.39 -61.38 -72.28
N SER A 1260 -31.57 -62.69 -72.13
CA SER A 1260 -32.05 -63.31 -70.89
C SER A 1260 -30.95 -63.77 -69.93
N LEU A 1261 -29.67 -63.67 -70.31
CA LEU A 1261 -28.57 -64.14 -69.48
C LEU A 1261 -28.42 -63.31 -68.22
N THR A 1262 -28.32 -63.99 -67.09
CA THR A 1262 -28.05 -63.37 -65.78
C THR A 1262 -26.84 -64.00 -65.07
N GLU A 1263 -26.28 -65.09 -65.62
CA GLU A 1263 -25.07 -65.73 -65.10
C GLU A 1263 -24.09 -66.09 -66.23
N THR A 1264 -22.80 -66.11 -65.91
CA THR A 1264 -21.74 -66.43 -66.89
C THR A 1264 -21.81 -67.88 -67.38
N ALA A 1265 -22.27 -68.81 -66.52
CA ALA A 1265 -22.33 -70.24 -66.84
C ALA A 1265 -23.31 -70.54 -67.98
N ASP A 1266 -24.42 -69.81 -68.03
CA ASP A 1266 -25.52 -70.01 -68.99
C ASP A 1266 -25.16 -69.62 -70.43
N VAL A 1267 -24.00 -68.98 -70.63
CA VAL A 1267 -23.47 -68.67 -71.97
C VAL A 1267 -23.13 -69.95 -72.72
N THR A 1268 -22.70 -71.00 -72.01
CA THR A 1268 -22.30 -72.28 -72.65
C THR A 1268 -23.48 -73.11 -73.16
N SER A 1269 -24.71 -72.79 -72.74
CA SER A 1269 -25.96 -73.47 -73.08
C SER A 1269 -26.85 -72.65 -74.04
N LEU A 1270 -26.32 -71.59 -74.65
CA LEU A 1270 -27.05 -70.74 -75.60
C LEU A 1270 -27.55 -71.53 -76.82
N LEU A 1271 -26.75 -72.50 -77.27
CA LEU A 1271 -27.10 -73.49 -78.29
C LEU A 1271 -27.41 -74.79 -77.54
N GLY A 1272 -28.61 -75.37 -77.73
CA GLY A 1272 -28.97 -76.63 -77.05
C GLY A 1272 -28.20 -77.82 -77.62
N ASP A 1273 -28.23 -78.97 -76.94
CA ASP A 1273 -27.61 -80.22 -77.44
C ASP A 1273 -28.16 -80.64 -78.83
N ASP A 1274 -29.32 -80.11 -79.21
CA ASP A 1274 -30.01 -80.33 -80.49
C ASP A 1274 -29.83 -79.16 -81.49
N TRP A 1275 -28.76 -78.35 -81.36
CA TRP A 1275 -28.41 -77.28 -82.32
C TRP A 1275 -28.08 -77.81 -83.72
#